data_AF-A0AAV5GNJ4-F1
#
_entry.id   AF-A0AAV5GNJ4-F1
#
_cell.length_a   1.000
_cell.length_b   1.000
_cell.length_c   1.000
_cell.angle_alpha   90.00
_cell.angle_beta   90.00
_cell.angle_gamma   90.00
#
_symmetry.space_group_name_H-M   'P 1'
#
loop_
_entity.id
_entity.type
_entity.pdbx_description
1 polymer ?
#
loop_
_entity_poly.entity_id
_entity_poly.type
_entity_poly.pdbx_seq_one_letter_code
_entity_poly.pdbx_strand_id
1 'polypeptide(L)'
;MNGRATRTGTGASTPVHTATTRPLVLLHPATQTRVSLHVPSTPQEWIAAEVARDTFQDWLHAEEKLGNLVGFEAAEVDDEQDESGVGSEKQLVLAAYFLAHVASLLPFPATATSPATAAVLLAAYNYFSSSYLQGTDVHSLGASLPAPVRSLVISSFFLAKSKLEVEGLAKVLPKQSLSDLLRKAATGQAETYALFGGQGMNEVYFDELQSLYDLYSPLLSTFLARASEHLVALAAAESSTLLYDHSLDALSWLQNPSTRPEVPYLATCAVSLPLIGLTQLAQYIVYGKGSSLGPAELGAKFAGATGHSQGVVSALVIARDYPPAKDDGSDAWEPFYEQALRGLTVLFQIGLQGTLAFPPLAISPALQASSVENGEGVPTAMLAVTGLELKSLEKKIAEVNGHVKDEGRDETVSISLFNGPKAFVVTGNPKDLVGLADGLRKNRAPAGKDQSKTPHSKRLPVFSMRFLPINVPYHSHLLRGATEKALGAIAERDGSFWQPASLQFAVYNTEDGSDMRQLGAASLLESVFTQIFTSPIYWAAKATDFPATATHALDFGTGGASGIGSLCVRNWEGRGIRTIMLGNRGTGVGAGKEAWGNAVPTEAKWDERFRPRLVRTSDGRVHLDTPFSRLLSKPPLMVAGMTPTTVKAGFVSAVLRAGYHVELAGGGHYNEKALRAKVAEIQKLVNKPGVGITLNCLYINQRQWTFQNPLWQQMKKEGEPVEGLCVAAGIPSTEKAKEIIDGLREAGIKHVSFKPGSVDGIRQVVNIAAANPDFPIIMQWTGGRAGGHHSCEDFHAPILATYASIRQHPNIKLVAGSGFGDAEGCYPYLTGEWSEKQFGLARMPFDGFLFASWVMVAKEAHTSESVKQLIVDAPGVEDGQWELTYDKPTGGILTVNSELGEPIHKVATRGVKLWAEFDKKVFSLPKEKQVAWLADNKKYVIDRLNADFQKPWFPAKADGTACDLADMTYAEVNARLVRLMYVAHEKRWIDPSLRNLTGDWLRRVEERLSNVNDSNVKVSVLQSYSELNEPQAFLAKFLEAFPAAKDQILASSDVAYFLAISQRPGQKPVPFIPVLDASFSIWFKKDSLWQAEDIEAVFDQDPQRVCILQGPVAAKHCKSTQTPVADMLGDIEKELIKRTLADYYGGDESNVPSVDYLAPQPAPVDAPAFAAEHAIAHSVEELADGGKKHVYAINGVLPPTGEWLAALAGPKLDWLQAFLSNVSIQAGEQSIPNPVKRVLAPRHGQRVELSLDKDGHPLKLDVFGGL
;
A
#
# COMPACT_ATOMS: atom_id res chain seq x y z
N MET A 1 35.26 55.91 -42.73
CA MET A 1 34.48 57.11 -43.11
C MET A 1 34.21 57.93 -41.85
N ASN A 2 34.40 59.24 -41.96
CA ASN A 2 34.30 60.24 -40.88
C ASN A 2 32.87 60.53 -40.42
N GLY A 3 32.68 60.94 -39.16
CA GLY A 3 31.48 61.64 -38.70
C GLY A 3 31.55 62.11 -37.24
N ARG A 4 31.62 63.44 -37.02
CA ARG A 4 31.65 64.19 -35.74
C ARG A 4 30.28 64.82 -35.45
N ALA A 5 29.84 64.87 -34.17
CA ALA A 5 29.08 65.96 -33.49
C ALA A 5 28.52 65.46 -32.12
N THR A 6 29.06 65.82 -30.93
CA THR A 6 28.81 66.97 -30.02
C THR A 6 27.47 67.05 -29.24
N ARG A 7 27.55 66.63 -27.95
CA ARG A 7 27.07 67.22 -26.65
C ARG A 7 25.64 67.81 -26.48
N THR A 8 24.92 67.38 -25.42
CA THR A 8 24.74 68.05 -24.09
C THR A 8 23.85 67.20 -23.14
N GLY A 9 24.35 66.70 -21.99
CA GLY A 9 23.97 67.12 -20.60
C GLY A 9 23.02 66.09 -19.96
N THR A 10 23.07 65.57 -18.72
CA THR A 10 23.70 65.85 -17.41
C THR A 10 23.72 64.48 -16.66
N GLY A 11 24.79 63.97 -16.03
CA GLY A 11 25.37 64.51 -14.80
C GLY A 11 24.88 63.79 -13.53
N ALA A 12 25.17 62.49 -13.37
CA ALA A 12 25.32 61.81 -12.08
C ALA A 12 26.28 60.61 -12.26
N SER A 13 27.57 60.85 -12.02
CA SER A 13 28.62 59.84 -12.10
C SER A 13 28.66 59.02 -10.82
N THR A 14 28.24 57.76 -10.88
CA THR A 14 28.62 56.74 -9.90
C THR A 14 30.02 56.23 -10.27
N PRO A 15 31.03 56.31 -9.40
CA PRO A 15 32.34 55.74 -9.70
C PRO A 15 32.25 54.21 -9.62
N VAL A 16 32.36 53.53 -10.76
CA VAL A 16 32.56 52.08 -10.81
C VAL A 16 34.06 51.82 -10.58
N HIS A 17 34.45 51.57 -9.32
CA HIS A 17 35.69 50.86 -9.05
C HIS A 17 35.49 49.39 -9.42
N THR A 18 36.07 48.94 -10.54
CA THR A 18 36.25 47.51 -10.82
C THR A 18 37.24 46.94 -9.80
N ALA A 19 36.75 46.27 -8.76
CA ALA A 19 37.60 45.53 -7.83
C ALA A 19 38.27 44.37 -8.56
N THR A 20 39.59 44.40 -8.69
CA THR A 20 40.39 43.26 -9.15
C THR A 20 40.31 42.15 -8.08
N THR A 21 40.04 40.90 -8.49
CA THR A 21 40.03 39.72 -7.60
C THR A 21 41.24 38.82 -7.90
N ARG A 22 41.71 38.06 -6.91
CA ARG A 22 42.80 37.07 -7.05
C ARG A 22 42.34 35.69 -6.55
N PRO A 23 42.78 34.59 -7.17
CA PRO A 23 42.43 33.24 -6.73
C PRO A 23 43.19 32.87 -5.45
N LEU A 24 42.44 32.53 -4.39
CA LEU A 24 42.94 31.91 -3.18
C LEU A 24 42.74 30.40 -3.27
N VAL A 25 43.84 29.65 -3.25
CA VAL A 25 43.82 28.18 -3.38
C VAL A 25 43.88 27.54 -2.00
N LEU A 26 42.94 26.65 -1.72
CA LEU A 26 42.90 25.76 -0.57
C LEU A 26 43.27 24.35 -1.04
N LEU A 27 44.07 23.64 -0.25
CA LEU A 27 44.53 22.29 -0.55
C LEU A 27 44.41 21.43 0.71
N HIS A 28 43.74 20.30 0.62
CA HIS A 28 43.79 19.29 1.67
C HIS A 28 45.03 18.41 1.48
N PRO A 29 45.94 18.29 2.47
CA PRO A 29 47.25 17.65 2.30
C PRO A 29 47.17 16.14 2.02
N ALA A 30 46.36 15.36 2.75
CA ALA A 30 46.28 13.91 2.50
C ALA A 30 45.48 13.53 1.24
N THR A 31 44.28 14.10 1.07
CA THR A 31 43.39 13.76 -0.05
C THR A 31 43.73 14.47 -1.37
N GLN A 32 44.65 15.45 -1.34
CA GLN A 32 44.99 16.33 -2.47
C GLN A 32 43.78 17.10 -3.05
N THR A 33 42.69 17.21 -2.28
CA THR A 33 41.49 17.95 -2.67
C THR A 33 41.80 19.44 -2.78
N ARG A 34 41.45 20.07 -3.91
CA ARG A 34 41.74 21.49 -4.18
C ARG A 34 40.48 22.30 -4.40
N VAL A 35 40.38 23.45 -3.74
CA VAL A 35 39.33 24.47 -3.94
C VAL A 35 40.00 25.80 -4.30
N SER A 36 39.48 26.53 -5.27
CA SER A 36 40.02 27.84 -5.70
C SER A 36 38.89 28.87 -5.72
N LEU A 37 38.92 29.81 -4.79
CA LEU A 37 37.91 30.87 -4.67
C LEU A 37 38.52 32.25 -4.91
N HIS A 38 37.76 33.18 -5.49
CA HIS A 38 38.25 34.51 -5.83
C HIS A 38 37.98 35.52 -4.71
N VAL A 39 39.03 36.20 -4.24
CA VAL A 39 38.97 37.17 -3.12
C VAL A 39 39.41 38.56 -3.62
N PRO A 40 38.92 39.68 -3.06
CA PRO A 40 39.39 41.02 -3.44
C PRO A 40 40.91 41.17 -3.34
N SER A 41 41.53 41.80 -4.34
CA SER A 41 43.00 41.93 -4.46
C SER A 41 43.55 43.23 -3.89
N THR A 42 42.72 43.99 -3.17
CA THR A 42 43.14 45.17 -2.44
C THR A 42 44.09 44.76 -1.31
N PRO A 43 45.10 45.58 -0.95
CA PRO A 43 46.20 45.11 -0.09
C PRO A 43 45.75 44.55 1.26
N GLN A 44 44.74 45.14 1.90
CA GLN A 44 44.28 44.71 3.23
C GLN A 44 43.48 43.39 3.15
N GLU A 45 42.58 43.26 2.19
CA GLU A 45 41.77 42.07 1.95
C GLU A 45 42.62 40.88 1.48
N TRP A 46 43.62 41.11 0.63
CA TRP A 46 44.53 40.05 0.18
C TRP A 46 45.41 39.53 1.33
N ILE A 47 45.94 40.42 2.17
CA ILE A 47 46.70 40.02 3.37
C ILE A 47 45.79 39.19 4.29
N ALA A 48 44.55 39.64 4.54
CA ALA A 48 43.59 38.88 5.34
C ALA A 48 43.28 37.50 4.74
N ALA A 49 43.19 37.39 3.41
CA ALA A 49 42.97 36.13 2.71
C ALA A 49 44.15 35.15 2.86
N GLU A 50 45.39 35.65 2.77
CA GLU A 50 46.60 34.85 2.98
C GLU A 50 46.69 34.37 4.44
N VAL A 51 46.44 35.25 5.41
CA VAL A 51 46.40 34.86 6.83
C VAL A 51 45.31 33.83 7.10
N ALA A 52 44.10 34.01 6.55
CA ALA A 52 43.01 33.06 6.70
C ALA A 52 43.35 31.69 6.09
N ARG A 53 43.99 31.64 4.92
CA ARG A 53 44.45 30.39 4.30
C ARG A 53 45.52 29.71 5.15
N ASP A 54 46.54 30.44 5.58
CA ASP A 54 47.70 29.83 6.26
C ASP A 54 47.28 29.31 7.64
N THR A 55 46.51 30.08 8.40
CA THR A 55 45.93 29.62 9.68
C THR A 55 44.96 28.46 9.49
N PHE A 56 44.20 28.43 8.40
CA PHE A 56 43.33 27.30 8.07
C PHE A 56 44.14 26.04 7.76
N GLN A 57 45.24 26.14 7.03
CA GLN A 57 46.12 25.01 6.73
C GLN A 57 46.76 24.42 7.99
N ASP A 58 47.20 25.27 8.91
CA ASP A 58 47.75 24.84 10.20
C ASP A 58 46.68 24.14 11.05
N TRP A 59 45.48 24.72 11.12
CA TRP A 59 44.33 24.13 11.81
C TRP A 59 43.92 22.79 11.20
N LEU A 60 43.81 22.70 9.87
CA LEU A 60 43.42 21.50 9.14
C LEU A 60 44.42 20.35 9.42
N HIS A 61 45.73 20.62 9.38
CA HIS A 61 46.74 19.63 9.74
C HIS A 61 46.67 19.17 11.20
N ALA A 62 46.30 20.07 12.12
CA ALA A 62 46.18 19.74 13.54
C ALA A 62 44.97 18.82 13.79
N GLU A 63 43.80 19.17 13.26
CA GLU A 63 42.57 18.37 13.39
C GLU A 63 42.69 17.01 12.70
N GLU A 64 43.37 16.95 11.55
CA GLU A 64 43.64 15.70 10.84
C GLU A 64 44.47 14.73 11.70
N LYS A 65 45.51 15.22 12.38
CA LYS A 65 46.32 14.41 13.31
C LYS A 65 45.54 13.89 14.51
N LEU A 66 44.53 14.64 14.94
CA LEU A 66 43.65 14.26 16.05
C LEU A 66 42.53 13.30 15.60
N GLY A 67 42.34 13.12 14.29
CA GLY A 67 41.26 12.29 13.73
C GLY A 67 39.88 12.93 13.86
N ASN A 68 39.82 14.27 13.97
CA ASN A 68 38.58 15.01 14.22
C ASN A 68 37.85 15.46 12.94
N LEU A 69 38.48 15.30 11.77
CA LEU A 69 37.90 15.70 10.49
C LEU A 69 36.87 14.68 10.01
N VAL A 70 35.71 15.16 9.57
CA VAL A 70 34.63 14.34 8.99
C VAL A 70 34.55 14.57 7.48
N GLY A 71 34.18 13.54 6.72
CA GLY A 71 33.96 13.64 5.26
C GLY A 71 35.22 13.49 4.39
N PHE A 72 36.37 13.14 4.98
CA PHE A 72 37.61 12.84 4.24
C PHE A 72 38.05 11.36 4.30
N GLU A 73 37.25 10.49 4.91
CA GLU A 73 37.51 9.04 4.97
C GLU A 73 37.48 8.40 3.56
N ALA A 74 38.30 7.37 3.35
CA ALA A 74 38.37 6.65 2.08
C ALA A 74 37.10 5.82 1.88
N ALA A 75 36.31 6.12 0.86
CA ALA A 75 35.39 5.13 0.31
C ALA A 75 36.24 3.94 -0.17
N GLU A 76 35.94 2.73 0.29
CA GLU A 76 36.41 1.52 -0.40
C GLU A 76 35.90 1.58 -1.84
N VAL A 77 36.82 1.73 -2.78
CA VAL A 77 36.52 1.85 -4.20
C VAL A 77 36.28 0.45 -4.75
N ASP A 78 35.05 0.15 -5.16
CA ASP A 78 34.80 -0.85 -6.18
C ASP A 78 35.10 -0.16 -7.52
N ASP A 79 36.15 -0.64 -8.22
CA ASP A 79 36.82 0.02 -9.37
C ASP A 79 35.94 0.16 -10.65
N GLU A 80 34.61 0.05 -10.58
CA GLU A 80 33.71 0.16 -11.75
C GLU A 80 32.78 1.41 -11.74
N GLN A 81 32.92 2.36 -10.80
CA GLN A 81 32.05 3.57 -10.73
C GLN A 81 32.79 4.91 -10.61
N ASP A 82 33.93 5.08 -11.28
CA ASP A 82 34.67 6.35 -11.24
C ASP A 82 34.13 7.46 -12.18
N GLU A 83 32.80 7.49 -12.41
CA GLU A 83 32.09 8.62 -13.03
C GLU A 83 31.15 9.37 -12.04
N SER A 84 31.01 8.94 -10.78
CA SER A 84 30.05 9.50 -9.83
C SER A 84 30.68 10.27 -8.64
N GLY A 85 30.89 11.58 -8.79
CA GLY A 85 30.70 12.56 -7.71
C GLY A 85 31.69 12.64 -6.52
N VAL A 86 32.59 11.68 -6.28
CA VAL A 86 33.46 11.64 -5.08
C VAL A 86 34.40 12.86 -4.96
N GLY A 87 34.85 13.42 -6.09
CA GLY A 87 35.66 14.64 -6.11
C GLY A 87 34.90 15.90 -5.68
N SER A 88 33.58 15.94 -5.88
CA SER A 88 32.71 17.09 -5.56
C SER A 88 32.39 17.17 -4.06
N GLU A 89 32.23 16.03 -3.38
CA GLU A 89 31.90 16.01 -1.94
C GLU A 89 33.09 16.47 -1.08
N LYS A 90 34.31 15.99 -1.35
CA LYS A 90 35.50 16.43 -0.63
C LYS A 90 35.76 17.94 -0.80
N GLN A 91 35.49 18.49 -1.99
CA GLN A 91 35.58 19.92 -2.26
C GLN A 91 34.53 20.72 -1.46
N LEU A 92 33.30 20.21 -1.36
CA LEU A 92 32.25 20.78 -0.52
C LEU A 92 32.66 20.81 0.96
N VAL A 93 33.18 19.69 1.48
CA VAL A 93 33.66 19.56 2.87
C VAL A 93 34.80 20.55 3.14
N LEU A 94 35.81 20.62 2.26
CA LEU A 94 36.92 21.56 2.40
C LEU A 94 36.45 23.02 2.40
N ALA A 95 35.50 23.36 1.53
CA ALA A 95 34.91 24.69 1.47
C ALA A 95 34.08 25.02 2.73
N ALA A 96 33.32 24.06 3.27
CA ALA A 96 32.55 24.24 4.51
C ALA A 96 33.48 24.48 5.72
N TYR A 97 34.55 23.69 5.86
CA TYR A 97 35.54 23.91 6.91
C TYR A 97 36.22 25.28 6.80
N PHE A 98 36.61 25.68 5.59
CA PHE A 98 37.19 27.02 5.38
C PHE A 98 36.18 28.12 5.73
N LEU A 99 34.92 27.94 5.35
CA LEU A 99 33.83 28.88 5.66
C LEU A 99 33.68 29.07 7.19
N ALA A 100 33.66 27.97 7.95
CA ALA A 100 33.62 28.01 9.41
C ALA A 100 34.89 28.63 10.02
N HIS A 101 36.07 28.32 9.49
CA HIS A 101 37.34 28.87 9.97
C HIS A 101 37.42 30.38 9.77
N VAL A 102 37.12 30.89 8.57
CA VAL A 102 37.15 32.35 8.35
C VAL A 102 36.09 33.06 9.22
N ALA A 103 34.94 32.44 9.45
CA ALA A 103 33.92 32.97 10.35
C ALA A 103 34.39 33.04 11.82
N SER A 104 35.25 32.11 12.27
CA SER A 104 35.80 32.11 13.63
C SER A 104 36.86 33.19 13.87
N LEU A 105 37.53 33.66 12.80
CA LEU A 105 38.50 34.76 12.85
C LEU A 105 37.85 36.14 13.08
N LEU A 106 36.53 36.26 12.95
CA LEU A 106 35.78 37.48 13.28
C LEU A 106 35.36 37.43 14.77
N PRO A 107 35.87 38.31 15.66
CA PRO A 107 35.50 38.28 17.06
C PRO A 107 34.01 38.62 17.29
N PHE A 108 33.41 38.09 18.35
CA PHE A 108 32.16 38.61 18.95
C PHE A 108 32.61 39.54 20.10
N PRO A 109 32.60 40.89 19.95
CA PRO A 109 31.39 41.73 19.95
C PRO A 109 31.40 42.87 18.91
N ALA A 110 30.29 43.65 18.83
CA ALA A 110 29.99 44.73 17.86
C ALA A 110 31.02 45.89 17.73
N THR A 111 32.14 45.86 18.45
CA THR A 111 33.14 46.95 18.51
C THR A 111 34.47 46.63 17.82
N ALA A 112 34.69 45.41 17.35
CA ALA A 112 35.92 45.00 16.66
C ALA A 112 35.60 44.40 15.28
N THR A 113 35.21 45.26 14.32
CA THR A 113 35.03 44.84 12.93
C THR A 113 36.40 44.68 12.25
N SER A 114 36.57 43.60 11.50
CA SER A 114 37.69 43.44 10.55
C SER A 114 37.10 43.45 9.14
N PRO A 115 36.94 44.63 8.50
CA PRO A 115 36.34 44.74 7.17
C PRO A 115 37.05 43.86 6.14
N ALA A 116 38.37 43.72 6.26
CA ALA A 116 39.18 42.87 5.39
C ALA A 116 38.83 41.38 5.55
N THR A 117 38.73 40.86 6.78
CA THR A 117 38.33 39.46 7.04
C THR A 117 36.88 39.20 6.65
N ALA A 118 35.98 40.16 6.89
CA ALA A 118 34.58 40.07 6.47
C ALA A 118 34.45 39.98 4.94
N ALA A 119 35.30 40.70 4.19
CA ALA A 119 35.35 40.58 2.73
C ALA A 119 35.84 39.19 2.26
N VAL A 120 36.78 38.56 2.97
CA VAL A 120 37.19 37.16 2.70
C VAL A 120 36.05 36.19 2.97
N LEU A 121 35.35 36.35 4.09
CA LEU A 121 34.19 35.50 4.44
C LEU A 121 33.06 35.64 3.41
N LEU A 122 32.78 36.87 2.95
CA LEU A 122 31.78 37.13 1.91
C LEU A 122 32.18 36.45 0.58
N ALA A 123 33.46 36.50 0.21
CA ALA A 123 33.97 35.81 -0.97
C ALA A 123 33.81 34.28 -0.85
N ALA A 124 34.15 33.70 0.30
CA ALA A 124 33.97 32.27 0.58
C ALA A 124 32.48 31.86 0.57
N TYR A 125 31.60 32.65 1.18
CA TYR A 125 30.16 32.41 1.19
C TYR A 125 29.54 32.48 -0.23
N ASN A 126 29.96 33.46 -1.03
CA ASN A 126 29.53 33.59 -2.43
C ASN A 126 30.02 32.41 -3.28
N TYR A 127 31.28 31.98 -3.08
CA TYR A 127 31.81 30.79 -3.74
C TYR A 127 31.01 29.55 -3.35
N PHE A 128 30.75 29.34 -2.06
CA PHE A 128 29.97 28.20 -1.57
C PHE A 128 28.57 28.19 -2.17
N SER A 129 27.87 29.33 -2.14
CA SER A 129 26.50 29.47 -2.64
C SER A 129 26.42 29.24 -4.16
N SER A 130 27.37 29.78 -4.93
CA SER A 130 27.38 29.64 -6.39
C SER A 130 27.85 28.26 -6.86
N SER A 131 28.74 27.61 -6.12
CA SER A 131 29.32 26.32 -6.52
C SER A 131 28.45 25.13 -6.11
N TYR A 132 27.81 25.19 -4.94
CA TYR A 132 27.14 24.03 -4.35
C TYR A 132 25.64 24.18 -4.14
N LEU A 133 25.12 25.41 -4.04
CA LEU A 133 23.69 25.62 -3.82
C LEU A 133 22.93 25.85 -5.12
N GLN A 134 23.39 26.74 -6.03
CA GLN A 134 22.78 26.94 -7.37
C GLN A 134 21.23 27.02 -7.42
N GLY A 135 20.58 27.51 -6.35
CA GLY A 135 19.12 27.59 -6.22
C GLY A 135 18.48 26.49 -5.35
N THR A 136 19.24 25.46 -4.96
CA THR A 136 18.92 24.48 -3.93
C THR A 136 19.23 25.04 -2.54
N ASP A 137 18.34 24.81 -1.58
CA ASP A 137 18.56 25.22 -0.20
C ASP A 137 19.59 24.32 0.52
N VAL A 138 20.32 24.89 1.50
CA VAL A 138 21.35 24.16 2.25
C VAL A 138 20.80 22.92 2.97
N HIS A 139 19.53 22.93 3.39
CA HIS A 139 18.89 21.76 4.00
C HIS A 139 18.61 20.67 2.98
N SER A 140 18.21 21.04 1.76
CA SER A 140 17.99 20.09 0.67
C SER A 140 19.31 19.45 0.23
N LEU A 141 20.41 20.22 0.14
CA LEU A 141 21.75 19.69 -0.09
C LEU A 141 22.20 18.80 1.08
N GLY A 142 22.03 19.27 2.31
CA GLY A 142 22.43 18.52 3.51
C GLY A 142 21.71 17.18 3.65
N ALA A 143 20.46 17.08 3.22
CA ALA A 143 19.68 15.85 3.32
C ALA A 143 20.29 14.68 2.55
N SER A 144 20.98 14.91 1.43
CA SER A 144 21.67 13.85 0.66
C SER A 144 23.02 13.46 1.23
N LEU A 145 23.53 14.17 2.23
CA LEU A 145 24.85 13.94 2.82
C LEU A 145 24.76 13.03 4.07
N PRO A 146 25.83 12.28 4.38
CA PRO A 146 25.95 11.56 5.65
C PRO A 146 25.79 12.50 6.85
N ALA A 147 25.26 12.00 7.97
CA ALA A 147 24.91 12.83 9.12
C ALA A 147 26.03 13.77 9.63
N PRO A 148 27.31 13.33 9.77
CA PRO A 148 28.39 14.21 10.21
C PRO A 148 28.69 15.33 9.19
N VAL A 149 28.71 15.00 7.91
CA VAL A 149 28.96 15.96 6.81
C VAL A 149 27.81 16.96 6.68
N ARG A 150 26.56 16.48 6.76
CA ARG A 150 25.36 17.34 6.83
C ARG A 150 25.48 18.35 7.96
N SER A 151 25.91 17.91 9.14
CA SER A 151 26.03 18.80 10.28
C SER A 151 27.08 19.89 10.06
N LEU A 152 28.25 19.52 9.56
CA LEU A 152 29.31 20.47 9.19
C LEU A 152 28.83 21.49 8.17
N VAL A 153 28.18 21.04 7.09
CA VAL A 153 27.76 21.90 5.99
C VAL A 153 26.72 22.92 6.45
N ILE A 154 25.68 22.47 7.15
CA ILE A 154 24.60 23.36 7.62
C ILE A 154 25.12 24.34 8.67
N SER A 155 25.88 23.87 9.66
CA SER A 155 26.38 24.73 10.74
C SER A 155 27.37 25.78 10.23
N SER A 156 28.28 25.40 9.32
CA SER A 156 29.25 26.32 8.72
C SER A 156 28.56 27.41 7.89
N PHE A 157 27.52 27.02 7.14
CA PHE A 157 26.73 27.94 6.33
C PHE A 157 26.03 29.00 7.18
N PHE A 158 25.30 28.59 8.22
CA PHE A 158 24.59 29.52 9.09
C PHE A 158 25.52 30.34 9.97
N LEU A 159 26.66 29.79 10.41
CA LEU A 159 27.69 30.54 11.13
C LEU A 159 28.23 31.70 10.27
N ALA A 160 28.62 31.41 9.03
CA ALA A 160 29.12 32.44 8.12
C ALA A 160 28.05 33.46 7.76
N LYS A 161 26.81 33.02 7.46
CA LYS A 161 25.67 33.90 7.18
C LYS A 161 25.44 34.88 8.32
N SER A 162 25.29 34.38 9.55
CA SER A 162 25.03 35.23 10.72
C SER A 162 26.19 36.19 11.03
N LYS A 163 27.45 35.77 10.85
CA LYS A 163 28.60 36.67 11.00
C LYS A 163 28.58 37.82 10.00
N LEU A 164 28.28 37.53 8.73
CA LEU A 164 28.17 38.55 7.69
C LEU A 164 26.98 39.50 7.94
N GLU A 165 25.87 38.99 8.46
CA GLU A 165 24.73 39.82 8.87
C GLU A 165 25.09 40.79 10.00
N VAL A 166 25.81 40.33 11.02
CA VAL A 166 26.30 41.17 12.13
C VAL A 166 27.27 42.26 11.66
N GLU A 167 28.10 41.98 10.64
CA GLU A 167 28.99 42.96 9.99
C GLU A 167 28.25 43.94 9.05
N GLY A 168 26.91 43.90 9.00
CA GLY A 168 26.10 44.81 8.19
C GLY A 168 26.04 44.46 6.70
N LEU A 169 26.47 43.25 6.32
CA LEU A 169 26.53 42.79 4.93
C LEU A 169 25.28 42.01 4.48
N ALA A 170 24.23 41.97 5.29
CA ALA A 170 22.99 41.24 4.99
C ALA A 170 22.40 41.55 3.59
N LYS A 171 22.47 42.82 3.15
CA LYS A 171 21.92 43.28 1.86
C LYS A 171 22.71 42.80 0.63
N VAL A 172 23.97 42.42 0.81
CA VAL A 172 24.85 41.95 -0.29
C VAL A 172 24.98 40.43 -0.33
N LEU A 173 24.40 39.72 0.64
CA LEU A 173 24.34 38.26 0.61
C LEU A 173 23.45 37.77 -0.54
N PRO A 174 23.81 36.66 -1.20
CA PRO A 174 22.92 35.94 -2.09
C PRO A 174 21.57 35.71 -1.43
N LYS A 175 20.49 36.24 -2.04
CA LYS A 175 19.13 36.00 -1.54
C LYS A 175 18.81 34.52 -1.69
N GLN A 176 18.49 33.86 -0.59
CA GLN A 176 17.88 32.53 -0.66
C GLN A 176 16.47 32.69 -1.22
N SER A 177 16.11 31.82 -2.15
CA SER A 177 14.76 31.81 -2.70
C SER A 177 13.80 31.24 -1.65
N LEU A 178 12.61 31.83 -1.57
CA LEU A 178 11.54 31.25 -0.76
C LEU A 178 11.24 29.83 -1.26
N SER A 179 11.04 28.87 -0.36
CA SER A 179 10.71 27.51 -0.75
C SER A 179 9.43 27.47 -1.58
N ASP A 180 9.35 26.46 -2.44
CA ASP A 180 8.23 26.31 -3.37
C ASP A 180 6.91 26.13 -2.62
N LEU A 181 6.94 25.48 -1.46
CA LEU A 181 5.80 25.30 -0.56
C LEU A 181 5.30 26.64 -0.04
N LEU A 182 6.17 27.45 0.55
CA LEU A 182 5.80 28.74 1.13
C LEU A 182 5.34 29.74 0.05
N ARG A 183 5.92 29.67 -1.15
CA ARG A 183 5.46 30.44 -2.32
C ARG A 183 4.05 30.04 -2.74
N LYS A 184 3.77 28.74 -2.87
CA LYS A 184 2.43 28.24 -3.22
C LYS A 184 1.41 28.55 -2.13
N ALA A 185 1.81 28.51 -0.86
CA ALA A 185 0.98 28.95 0.26
C ALA A 185 0.60 30.44 0.13
N ALA A 186 1.57 31.30 -0.21
CA ALA A 186 1.31 32.72 -0.41
C ALA A 186 0.34 33.02 -1.59
N THR A 187 0.31 32.15 -2.60
CA THR A 187 -0.58 32.29 -3.76
C THR A 187 -1.89 31.50 -3.65
N GLY A 188 -2.15 30.84 -2.51
CA GLY A 188 -3.34 30.00 -2.31
C GLY A 188 -3.38 28.69 -3.11
N GLN A 189 -2.23 28.26 -3.66
CA GLN A 189 -2.10 26.98 -4.38
C GLN A 189 -1.79 25.80 -3.44
N ALA A 190 -1.38 26.11 -2.21
CA ALA A 190 -1.25 25.15 -1.12
C ALA A 190 -1.85 25.79 0.15
N GLU A 191 -2.54 25.00 0.95
CA GLU A 191 -3.03 25.39 2.27
C GLU A 191 -2.25 24.59 3.32
N THR A 192 -1.51 25.29 4.18
CA THR A 192 -0.60 24.69 5.16
C THR A 192 -1.12 24.83 6.59
N TYR A 193 -0.86 23.80 7.39
CA TYR A 193 -1.20 23.73 8.81
C TYR A 193 0.05 23.45 9.64
N ALA A 194 0.11 23.96 10.87
CA ALA A 194 1.19 23.64 11.80
C ALA A 194 0.74 22.61 12.84
N LEU A 195 1.57 21.61 13.08
CA LEU A 195 1.38 20.58 14.09
C LEU A 195 2.50 20.66 15.12
N PHE A 196 2.12 20.45 16.39
CA PHE A 196 3.05 20.35 17.50
C PHE A 196 2.77 19.06 18.27
N GLY A 197 3.82 18.28 18.51
CA GLY A 197 3.74 17.08 19.35
C GLY A 197 3.65 17.39 20.84
N GLY A 198 3.63 16.35 21.66
CA GLY A 198 3.74 16.42 23.11
C GLY A 198 4.65 15.33 23.65
N GLN A 199 4.58 15.06 24.95
CA GLN A 199 5.22 13.88 25.52
C GLN A 199 4.69 12.60 24.87
N GLY A 200 5.56 11.61 24.74
CA GLY A 200 5.24 10.34 24.11
C GLY A 200 6.31 9.30 24.40
N MET A 201 6.65 8.47 23.43
CA MET A 201 7.62 7.39 23.61
C MET A 201 9.09 7.85 23.68
N ASN A 202 9.39 9.09 23.30
CA ASN A 202 10.76 9.59 23.19
C ASN A 202 11.27 10.15 24.53
N GLU A 203 12.09 9.37 25.24
CA GLU A 203 12.75 9.79 26.49
C GLU A 203 13.97 10.69 26.24
N VAL A 204 14.50 10.70 25.02
CA VAL A 204 15.70 11.46 24.61
C VAL A 204 15.34 12.70 23.78
N TYR A 205 14.19 13.31 24.05
CA TYR A 205 13.72 14.50 23.33
C TYR A 205 14.74 15.66 23.34
N PHE A 206 15.58 15.75 24.38
CA PHE A 206 16.59 16.81 24.51
C PHE A 206 17.74 16.66 23.49
N ASP A 207 17.95 15.46 22.92
CA ASP A 207 18.92 15.27 21.83
C ASP A 207 18.49 16.00 20.56
N GLU A 208 17.18 16.22 20.35
CA GLU A 208 16.69 17.03 19.23
C GLU A 208 17.01 18.51 19.43
N LEU A 209 16.92 19.00 20.67
CA LEU A 209 17.37 20.35 21.02
C LEU A 209 18.88 20.50 20.86
N GLN A 210 19.67 19.49 21.27
CA GLN A 210 21.11 19.45 21.01
C GLN A 210 21.39 19.51 19.50
N SER A 211 20.69 18.70 18.72
CA SER A 211 20.86 18.70 17.27
C SER A 211 20.44 20.02 16.62
N LEU A 212 19.43 20.73 17.16
CA LEU A 212 19.10 22.10 16.74
C LEU A 212 20.21 23.08 17.13
N TYR A 213 20.74 22.99 18.34
CA TYR A 213 21.82 23.83 18.82
C TYR A 213 23.09 23.65 17.97
N ASP A 214 23.52 22.41 17.75
CA ASP A 214 24.75 22.12 17.01
C ASP A 214 24.69 22.61 15.55
N LEU A 215 23.52 22.56 14.92
CA LEU A 215 23.33 23.04 13.55
C LEU A 215 23.10 24.55 13.45
N TYR A 216 22.39 25.14 14.42
CA TYR A 216 21.81 26.48 14.29
C TYR A 216 22.12 27.39 15.48
N SER A 217 23.18 27.11 16.24
CA SER A 217 23.61 27.93 17.39
C SER A 217 23.62 29.45 17.09
N PRO A 218 24.12 29.94 15.93
CA PRO A 218 24.05 31.37 15.60
C PRO A 218 22.62 31.93 15.53
N LEU A 219 21.64 31.14 15.09
CA LEU A 219 20.24 31.55 14.98
C LEU A 219 19.50 31.46 16.33
N LEU A 220 19.93 30.57 17.21
CA LEU A 220 19.22 30.19 18.45
C LEU A 220 19.83 30.76 19.73
N SER A 221 21.12 31.09 19.73
CA SER A 221 21.87 31.48 20.94
C SER A 221 21.17 32.56 21.78
N THR A 222 20.69 33.65 21.17
CA THR A 222 19.96 34.71 21.87
C THR A 222 18.69 34.21 22.54
N PHE A 223 17.90 33.40 21.82
CA PHE A 223 16.66 32.83 22.35
C PHE A 223 16.93 31.83 23.47
N LEU A 224 17.87 30.90 23.26
CA LEU A 224 18.21 29.87 24.24
C LEU A 224 18.80 30.46 25.51
N ALA A 225 19.60 31.53 25.43
CA ALA A 225 20.11 32.23 26.61
C ALA A 225 18.97 32.80 27.46
N ARG A 226 18.03 33.54 26.84
CA ARG A 226 16.87 34.10 27.54
C ARG A 226 15.94 33.02 28.09
N ALA A 227 15.69 31.98 27.31
CA ALA A 227 14.84 30.87 27.73
C ALA A 227 15.46 30.09 28.90
N SER A 228 16.77 29.83 28.87
CA SER A 228 17.48 29.17 29.97
C SER A 228 17.43 30.02 31.23
N GLU A 229 17.78 31.31 31.14
CA GLU A 229 17.74 32.23 32.28
C GLU A 229 16.33 32.30 32.91
N HIS A 230 15.29 32.38 32.07
CA HIS A 230 13.90 32.40 32.51
C HIS A 230 13.48 31.10 33.21
N LEU A 231 13.81 29.94 32.63
CA LEU A 231 13.51 28.64 33.23
C LEU A 231 14.28 28.41 34.54
N VAL A 232 15.54 28.84 34.62
CA VAL A 232 16.33 28.82 35.86
C VAL A 232 15.68 29.68 36.94
N ALA A 233 15.19 30.88 36.59
CA ALA A 233 14.49 31.75 37.54
C ALA A 233 13.18 31.12 38.05
N LEU A 234 12.39 30.50 37.16
CA LEU A 234 11.18 29.77 37.54
C LEU A 234 11.48 28.57 38.45
N ALA A 235 12.49 27.77 38.11
CA ALA A 235 12.93 26.64 38.91
C ALA A 235 13.41 27.08 40.31
N ALA A 236 14.16 28.17 40.40
CA ALA A 236 14.66 28.71 41.67
C ALA A 236 13.53 29.23 42.58
N ALA A 237 12.46 29.77 42.00
CA ALA A 237 11.26 30.19 42.75
C ALA A 237 10.56 29.00 43.43
N GLU A 238 10.70 27.80 42.86
CA GLU A 238 10.15 26.55 43.37
C GLU A 238 11.18 25.71 44.15
N SER A 239 12.21 26.36 44.70
CA SER A 239 13.29 25.73 45.49
C SER A 239 12.84 24.98 46.75
N SER A 240 11.57 25.13 47.16
CA SER A 240 10.97 24.32 48.23
C SER A 240 10.62 22.90 47.79
N THR A 241 10.63 22.64 46.48
CA THR A 241 10.39 21.32 45.87
C THR A 241 11.72 20.67 45.47
N LEU A 242 11.79 19.34 45.52
CA LEU A 242 12.95 18.57 45.01
C LEU A 242 12.85 18.30 43.49
N LEU A 243 11.91 18.94 42.80
CA LEU A 243 11.67 18.69 41.37
C LEU A 243 12.76 19.30 40.50
N TYR A 244 13.45 20.33 41.00
CA TYR A 244 14.42 21.14 40.25
C TYR A 244 15.84 21.13 40.84
N ASP A 245 16.24 20.05 41.51
CA ASP A 245 17.57 19.94 42.17
C ASP A 245 18.75 20.10 41.20
N HIS A 246 18.55 19.83 39.90
CA HIS A 246 19.56 20.04 38.85
C HIS A 246 19.41 21.37 38.10
N SER A 247 18.54 22.28 38.58
CA SER A 247 18.10 23.48 37.86
C SER A 247 17.39 23.15 36.53
N LEU A 248 17.01 24.18 35.76
CA LEU A 248 16.52 24.07 34.38
C LEU A 248 17.43 24.86 33.42
N ASP A 249 18.75 24.73 33.59
CA ASP A 249 19.75 25.43 32.78
C ASP A 249 20.03 24.70 31.46
N ALA A 250 19.05 24.73 30.56
CA ALA A 250 19.11 24.08 29.25
C ALA A 250 20.34 24.50 28.44
N LEU A 251 20.73 25.79 28.45
CA LEU A 251 21.88 26.26 27.69
C LEU A 251 23.20 25.67 28.20
N SER A 252 23.40 25.61 29.52
CA SER A 252 24.58 24.98 30.12
C SER A 252 24.68 23.51 29.73
N TRP A 253 23.56 22.78 29.73
CA TRP A 253 23.52 21.36 29.32
C TRP A 253 23.79 21.15 27.83
N LEU A 254 23.46 22.13 26.97
CA LEU A 254 23.76 22.09 25.54
C LEU A 254 25.22 22.39 25.24
N GLN A 255 25.80 23.36 25.96
CA GLN A 255 27.20 23.79 25.81
C GLN A 255 28.18 22.76 26.38
N ASN A 256 27.81 22.15 27.51
CA ASN A 256 28.63 21.16 28.20
C ASN A 256 27.81 19.89 28.42
N PRO A 257 27.79 18.95 27.46
CA PRO A 257 27.00 17.73 27.58
C PRO A 257 27.28 16.90 28.85
N SER A 258 28.45 17.06 29.48
CA SER A 258 28.79 16.43 30.76
C SER A 258 28.01 16.97 31.97
N THR A 259 27.39 18.15 31.89
CA THR A 259 26.56 18.73 32.95
C THR A 259 25.08 18.35 32.79
N ARG A 260 24.73 17.67 31.70
CA ARG A 260 23.36 17.26 31.41
C ARG A 260 22.88 16.22 32.44
N PRO A 261 21.69 16.39 33.04
CA PRO A 261 21.10 15.39 33.92
C PRO A 261 20.82 14.07 33.22
N GLU A 262 20.66 13.00 34.01
CA GLU A 262 20.30 11.69 33.48
C GLU A 262 18.89 11.67 32.88
N VAL A 263 18.65 10.76 31.94
CA VAL A 263 17.37 10.61 31.22
C VAL A 263 16.15 10.53 32.15
N PRO A 264 16.17 9.79 33.28
CA PRO A 264 15.02 9.74 34.19
C PRO A 264 14.62 11.10 34.76
N TYR A 265 15.59 11.99 35.01
CA TYR A 265 15.33 13.35 35.47
C TYR A 265 14.70 14.19 34.34
N LEU A 266 15.30 14.14 33.15
CA LEU A 266 14.78 14.85 31.97
C LEU A 266 13.37 14.39 31.59
N ALA A 267 13.03 13.12 31.82
CA ALA A 267 11.71 12.54 31.53
C ALA A 267 10.61 12.96 32.53
N THR A 268 10.96 13.56 33.68
CA THR A 268 9.95 14.05 34.62
C THR A 268 9.07 15.11 33.96
N CYS A 269 7.77 15.15 34.27
CA CYS A 269 6.84 16.07 33.62
C CYS A 269 7.15 17.54 33.94
N ALA A 270 7.62 17.82 35.16
CA ALA A 270 8.09 19.16 35.56
C ALA A 270 9.24 19.70 34.68
N VAL A 271 10.14 18.83 34.20
CA VAL A 271 11.30 19.20 33.37
C VAL A 271 10.98 19.10 31.88
N SER A 272 10.35 18.01 31.45
CA SER A 272 10.11 17.74 30.02
C SER A 272 9.09 18.65 29.36
N LEU A 273 8.02 19.06 30.04
CA LEU A 273 7.01 19.94 29.44
C LEU A 273 7.62 21.23 28.89
N PRO A 274 8.31 22.06 29.70
CA PRO A 274 8.93 23.29 29.20
C PRO A 274 10.05 23.03 28.19
N LEU A 275 10.86 21.98 28.33
CA LEU A 275 11.97 21.72 27.41
C LEU A 275 11.53 21.17 26.05
N ILE A 276 10.44 20.38 26.00
CA ILE A 276 9.80 19.99 24.73
C ILE A 276 9.25 21.23 24.03
N GLY A 277 8.56 22.12 24.75
CA GLY A 277 8.10 23.40 24.19
C GLY A 277 9.24 24.28 23.69
N LEU A 278 10.34 24.36 24.45
CA LEU A 278 11.56 25.06 24.03
C LEU A 278 12.09 24.53 22.70
N THR A 279 12.11 23.21 22.54
CA THR A 279 12.55 22.52 21.31
C THR A 279 11.64 22.85 20.13
N GLN A 280 10.33 22.81 20.33
CA GLN A 280 9.33 23.14 19.31
C GLN A 280 9.44 24.59 18.83
N LEU A 281 9.58 25.53 19.77
CA LEU A 281 9.72 26.95 19.48
C LEU A 281 11.07 27.24 18.80
N ALA A 282 12.15 26.57 19.21
CA ALA A 282 13.44 26.64 18.54
C ALA A 282 13.35 26.12 17.09
N GLN A 283 12.63 25.02 16.85
CA GLN A 283 12.39 24.48 15.51
C GLN A 283 11.62 25.47 14.62
N TYR A 284 10.61 26.16 15.16
CA TYR A 284 9.87 27.21 14.44
C TYR A 284 10.75 28.42 14.11
N ILE A 285 11.59 28.88 15.05
CA ILE A 285 12.58 29.94 14.84
C ILE A 285 13.56 29.55 13.73
N VAL A 286 14.09 28.32 13.76
CA VAL A 286 15.00 27.82 12.72
C VAL A 286 14.34 27.80 11.36
N TYR A 287 13.09 27.35 11.27
CA TYR A 287 12.37 27.33 10.00
C TYR A 287 12.16 28.74 9.43
N GLY A 288 11.76 29.69 10.28
CA GLY A 288 11.54 31.08 9.87
C GLY A 288 12.84 31.82 9.53
N LYS A 289 13.82 31.85 10.44
CA LYS A 289 15.14 32.48 10.20
C LYS A 289 15.89 31.80 9.04
N GLY A 290 15.80 30.47 8.93
CA GLY A 290 16.37 29.71 7.82
C GLY A 290 15.75 30.06 6.46
N SER A 291 14.46 30.43 6.45
CA SER A 291 13.74 30.92 5.26
C SER A 291 13.82 32.44 5.09
N SER A 292 14.60 33.13 5.94
CA SER A 292 14.70 34.60 5.97
C SER A 292 13.33 35.30 6.14
N LEU A 293 12.46 34.74 6.97
CA LEU A 293 11.15 35.31 7.34
C LEU A 293 11.10 35.75 8.80
N GLY A 294 10.36 36.82 9.08
CA GLY A 294 9.95 37.18 10.44
C GLY A 294 8.78 36.32 10.94
N PRO A 295 8.47 36.35 12.26
CA PRO A 295 7.39 35.54 12.83
C PRO A 295 6.01 35.88 12.25
N ALA A 296 5.74 37.15 11.95
CA ALA A 296 4.48 37.59 11.31
C ALA A 296 4.34 37.05 9.87
N GLU A 297 5.42 37.12 9.09
CA GLU A 297 5.43 36.67 7.69
C GLU A 297 5.30 35.16 7.57
N LEU A 298 5.94 34.41 8.47
CA LEU A 298 5.83 32.97 8.55
C LEU A 298 4.45 32.54 9.04
N GLY A 299 3.92 33.19 10.09
CA GLY A 299 2.59 32.90 10.63
C GLY A 299 1.49 33.06 9.57
N ALA A 300 1.62 34.08 8.71
CA ALA A 300 0.70 34.32 7.59
C ALA A 300 0.71 33.21 6.51
N LYS A 301 1.60 32.21 6.59
CA LYS A 301 1.63 31.07 5.66
C LYS A 301 0.74 29.91 6.10
N PHE A 302 0.27 29.92 7.35
CA PHE A 302 -0.56 28.87 7.93
C PHE A 302 -2.03 29.29 7.99
N ALA A 303 -2.92 28.39 7.56
CA ALA A 303 -4.37 28.56 7.69
C ALA A 303 -4.88 28.19 9.09
N GLY A 304 -4.15 27.32 9.78
CA GLY A 304 -4.43 26.95 11.15
C GLY A 304 -3.29 26.16 11.79
N ALA A 305 -3.40 25.92 13.10
CA ALA A 305 -2.49 25.07 13.85
C ALA A 305 -3.23 24.28 14.93
N THR A 306 -2.60 23.21 15.40
CA THR A 306 -3.02 22.53 16.63
C THR A 306 -1.82 21.84 17.25
N GLY A 307 -1.96 21.36 18.47
CA GLY A 307 -0.91 20.59 19.11
C GLY A 307 -1.47 19.49 20.00
N HIS A 308 -0.78 18.35 19.98
CA HIS A 308 -1.14 17.20 20.76
C HIS A 308 -0.73 17.42 22.21
N SER A 309 -1.70 17.37 23.12
CA SER A 309 -1.51 17.64 24.55
C SER A 309 -0.83 19.01 24.75
N GLN A 310 0.34 19.05 25.39
CA GLN A 310 1.10 20.28 25.63
C GLN A 310 1.46 21.07 24.37
N GLY A 311 1.49 20.45 23.18
CA GLY A 311 1.85 21.12 21.93
C GLY A 311 0.92 22.27 21.59
N VAL A 312 -0.32 22.28 22.11
CA VAL A 312 -1.29 23.37 21.89
C VAL A 312 -0.76 24.72 22.39
N VAL A 313 0.13 24.72 23.40
CA VAL A 313 0.76 25.94 23.89
C VAL A 313 1.67 26.55 22.82
N SER A 314 2.51 25.74 22.18
CA SER A 314 3.38 26.18 21.08
C SER A 314 2.56 26.64 19.86
N ALA A 315 1.45 25.95 19.56
CA ALA A 315 0.51 26.37 18.52
C ALA A 315 -0.08 27.76 18.79
N LEU A 316 -0.44 28.07 20.03
CA LEU A 316 -0.94 29.40 20.42
C LEU A 316 0.15 30.47 20.37
N VAL A 317 1.39 30.14 20.73
CA VAL A 317 2.52 31.08 20.61
C VAL A 317 2.70 31.49 19.15
N ILE A 318 2.81 30.53 18.22
CA ILE A 318 3.03 30.86 16.80
C ILE A 318 1.82 31.54 16.13
N ALA A 319 0.61 31.30 16.65
CA ALA A 319 -0.63 31.89 16.13
C ALA A 319 -0.82 33.34 16.57
N ARG A 320 -0.01 33.86 17.50
CA ARG A 320 -0.12 35.23 17.97
C ARG A 320 0.15 36.24 16.85
N ASP A 321 -0.55 37.37 16.91
CA ASP A 321 -0.23 38.55 16.11
C ASP A 321 1.12 39.15 16.50
N TYR A 322 2.05 39.18 15.55
CA TYR A 322 3.39 39.74 15.71
C TYR A 322 3.57 40.95 14.80
N PRO A 323 4.32 41.98 15.25
CA PRO A 323 4.60 43.13 14.40
C PRO A 323 5.46 42.71 13.18
N PRO A 324 5.31 43.39 12.03
CA PRO A 324 6.17 43.17 10.88
C PRO A 324 7.62 43.55 11.21
N ALA A 325 8.56 42.96 10.47
CA ALA A 325 9.98 43.32 10.56
C ALA A 325 10.19 44.81 10.25
N LYS A 326 11.06 45.47 11.02
CA LYS A 326 11.41 46.88 10.81
C LYS A 326 12.66 46.98 9.92
N ASP A 327 12.70 47.99 9.07
CA ASP A 327 13.87 48.30 8.22
C ASP A 327 15.04 48.95 9.00
N ASP A 328 14.98 48.99 10.33
CA ASP A 328 15.97 49.62 11.22
C ASP A 328 17.09 48.66 11.68
N GLY A 329 17.06 47.40 11.24
CA GLY A 329 18.06 46.37 11.58
C GLY A 329 17.82 45.69 12.94
N SER A 330 16.70 45.96 13.61
CA SER A 330 16.30 45.20 14.81
C SER A 330 15.90 43.76 14.47
N ASP A 331 16.16 42.82 15.39
CA ASP A 331 15.71 41.43 15.22
C ASP A 331 14.18 41.35 15.28
N ALA A 332 13.55 41.02 14.15
CA ALA A 332 12.10 40.84 14.05
C ALA A 332 11.55 39.74 14.97
N TRP A 333 12.41 38.85 15.47
CA TRP A 333 12.05 37.77 16.40
C TRP A 333 12.02 38.19 17.86
N GLU A 334 12.47 39.40 18.21
CA GLU A 334 12.49 39.89 19.59
C GLU A 334 11.09 39.81 20.27
N PRO A 335 9.98 40.24 19.65
CA PRO A 335 8.65 40.09 20.25
C PRO A 335 8.19 38.64 20.36
N PHE A 336 8.69 37.77 19.48
CA PHE A 336 8.43 36.32 19.54
C PHE A 336 9.10 35.70 20.76
N TYR A 337 10.35 36.09 21.08
CA TYR A 337 11.06 35.59 22.25
C TYR A 337 10.28 35.84 23.54
N GLU A 338 9.79 37.06 23.74
CA GLU A 338 8.96 37.41 24.90
C GLU A 338 7.70 36.54 25.01
N GLN A 339 7.01 36.30 23.88
CA GLN A 339 5.82 35.44 23.89
C GLN A 339 6.16 33.96 24.09
N ALA A 340 7.29 33.49 23.56
CA ALA A 340 7.80 32.16 23.78
C ALA A 340 8.13 31.92 25.27
N LEU A 341 8.76 32.88 25.96
CA LEU A 341 9.00 32.81 27.41
C LEU A 341 7.70 32.66 28.21
N ARG A 342 6.63 33.39 27.84
CA ARG A 342 5.30 33.20 28.45
C ARG A 342 4.74 31.80 28.20
N GLY A 343 4.89 31.27 26.98
CA GLY A 343 4.52 29.89 26.66
C GLY A 343 5.28 28.87 27.50
N LEU A 344 6.58 29.10 27.72
CA LEU A 344 7.42 28.27 28.61
C LEU A 344 6.97 28.36 30.07
N THR A 345 6.53 29.54 30.55
CA THR A 345 5.91 29.67 31.89
C THR A 345 4.64 28.82 31.99
N VAL A 346 3.77 28.84 30.97
CA VAL A 346 2.55 28.02 30.95
C VAL A 346 2.90 26.53 31.01
N LEU A 347 3.86 26.08 30.20
CA LEU A 347 4.32 24.68 30.21
C LEU A 347 4.99 24.28 31.52
N PHE A 348 5.79 25.16 32.12
CA PHE A 348 6.37 24.97 33.44
C PHE A 348 5.28 24.76 34.49
N GLN A 349 4.25 25.61 34.50
CA GLN A 349 3.13 25.48 35.45
C GLN A 349 2.30 24.21 35.21
N ILE A 350 2.12 23.77 33.96
CA ILE A 350 1.46 22.49 33.68
C ILE A 350 2.27 21.31 34.24
N GLY A 351 3.60 21.33 34.03
CA GLY A 351 4.50 20.30 34.53
C GLY A 351 4.52 20.25 36.05
N LEU A 352 4.66 21.42 36.68
CA LEU A 352 4.69 21.58 38.13
C LEU A 352 3.36 21.17 38.78
N GLN A 353 2.24 21.82 38.41
CA GLN A 353 0.95 21.58 39.05
C GLN A 353 0.43 20.16 38.77
N GLY A 354 0.70 19.60 37.59
CA GLY A 354 0.40 18.20 37.29
C GLY A 354 1.16 17.23 38.20
N THR A 355 2.47 17.46 38.38
CA THR A 355 3.31 16.63 39.26
C THR A 355 2.92 16.78 40.74
N LEU A 356 2.54 17.98 41.18
CA LEU A 356 2.08 18.22 42.55
C LEU A 356 0.67 17.64 42.81
N ALA A 357 -0.21 17.66 41.81
CA ALA A 357 -1.54 17.06 41.90
C ALA A 357 -1.48 15.54 41.91
N PHE A 358 -0.54 14.95 41.16
CA PHE A 358 -0.33 13.51 41.06
C PHE A 358 1.17 13.17 41.17
N PRO A 359 1.73 13.07 42.40
CA PRO A 359 3.13 12.75 42.58
C PRO A 359 3.44 11.30 42.16
N PRO A 360 4.70 10.98 41.81
CA PRO A 360 5.09 9.62 41.45
C PRO A 360 4.71 8.60 42.52
N LEU A 361 3.97 7.57 42.13
CA LEU A 361 3.52 6.50 43.02
C LEU A 361 4.45 5.29 42.91
N ALA A 362 4.84 4.72 44.04
CA ALA A 362 5.66 3.50 44.06
C ALA A 362 4.86 2.28 43.60
N ILE A 363 5.42 1.51 42.68
CA ILE A 363 4.91 0.19 42.28
C ILE A 363 5.80 -0.89 42.89
N SER A 364 5.20 -2.02 43.28
CA SER A 364 5.98 -3.16 43.79
C SER A 364 6.92 -3.69 42.70
N PRO A 365 8.18 -4.07 43.06
CA PRO A 365 9.14 -4.59 42.08
C PRO A 365 8.61 -5.78 41.27
N ALA A 366 7.74 -6.60 41.86
CA ALA A 366 7.11 -7.73 41.18
C ALA A 366 6.17 -7.32 40.03
N LEU A 367 5.35 -6.28 40.23
CA LEU A 367 4.45 -5.78 39.16
C LEU A 367 5.24 -5.09 38.05
N GLN A 368 6.28 -4.35 38.42
CA GLN A 368 7.18 -3.73 37.45
C GLN A 368 7.90 -4.77 36.59
N ALA A 369 8.48 -5.80 37.21
CA ALA A 369 9.13 -6.90 36.51
C ALA A 369 8.17 -7.61 35.55
N SER A 370 6.95 -7.93 36.01
CA SER A 370 5.91 -8.54 35.16
C SER A 370 5.61 -7.71 33.90
N SER A 371 5.40 -6.39 34.05
CA SER A 371 5.13 -5.51 32.91
C SER A 371 6.30 -5.47 31.91
N VAL A 372 7.53 -5.34 32.41
CA VAL A 372 8.74 -5.30 31.57
C VAL A 372 8.97 -6.62 30.83
N GLU A 373 8.86 -7.75 31.52
CA GLU A 373 9.03 -9.10 30.95
C GLU A 373 8.01 -9.39 29.84
N ASN A 374 6.82 -8.79 29.91
CA ASN A 374 5.77 -8.93 28.90
C ASN A 374 5.84 -7.89 27.76
N GLY A 375 6.89 -7.07 27.74
CA GLY A 375 7.17 -6.08 26.69
C GLY A 375 6.31 -4.82 26.78
N GLU A 376 5.69 -4.54 27.93
CA GLU A 376 4.81 -3.39 28.14
C GLU A 376 5.57 -2.15 28.63
N GLY A 377 6.82 -2.31 29.09
CA GLY A 377 7.65 -1.23 29.63
C GLY A 377 7.47 -1.00 31.13
N VAL A 378 8.12 0.02 31.67
CA VAL A 378 7.99 0.40 33.08
C VAL A 378 6.62 1.03 33.30
N PRO A 379 5.81 0.54 34.27
CA PRO A 379 4.50 1.10 34.55
C PRO A 379 4.54 2.58 34.95
N THR A 380 3.67 3.37 34.33
CA THR A 380 3.48 4.81 34.58
C THR A 380 1.99 5.13 34.58
N ALA A 381 1.62 6.41 34.58
CA ALA A 381 0.23 6.85 34.63
C ALA A 381 -0.49 6.85 33.26
N MET A 382 0.21 6.47 32.18
CA MET A 382 -0.32 6.47 30.82
C MET A 382 0.09 5.22 30.04
N LEU A 383 -0.89 4.46 29.54
CA LEU A 383 -0.72 3.22 28.76
C LEU A 383 -1.23 3.41 27.33
N ALA A 384 -0.34 3.37 26.34
CA ALA A 384 -0.72 3.36 24.93
C ALA A 384 -1.22 1.97 24.51
N VAL A 385 -2.35 1.92 23.81
CA VAL A 385 -2.96 0.70 23.27
C VAL A 385 -3.23 0.90 21.78
N THR A 386 -2.53 0.14 20.93
CA THR A 386 -2.59 0.30 19.46
C THR A 386 -2.97 -1.01 18.77
N GLY A 387 -3.99 -0.98 17.92
CA GLY A 387 -4.51 -2.13 17.15
C GLY A 387 -5.78 -2.77 17.74
N LEU A 388 -6.24 -2.33 18.91
CA LEU A 388 -7.46 -2.85 19.55
C LEU A 388 -8.68 -1.98 19.20
N GLU A 389 -9.86 -2.57 19.13
CA GLU A 389 -11.10 -1.83 18.92
C GLU A 389 -11.56 -1.11 20.19
N LEU A 390 -12.11 0.10 20.02
CA LEU A 390 -12.55 0.95 21.13
C LEU A 390 -13.51 0.21 22.08
N LYS A 391 -14.54 -0.44 21.52
CA LYS A 391 -15.53 -1.19 22.30
C LYS A 391 -14.91 -2.31 23.15
N SER A 392 -13.88 -2.98 22.63
CA SER A 392 -13.17 -4.03 23.38
C SER A 392 -12.34 -3.45 24.52
N LEU A 393 -11.70 -2.30 24.29
CA LEU A 393 -10.93 -1.58 25.30
C LEU A 393 -11.83 -1.03 26.41
N GLU A 394 -12.92 -0.34 26.06
CA GLU A 394 -13.91 0.21 26.99
C GLU A 394 -14.50 -0.87 27.90
N LYS A 395 -14.88 -2.02 27.32
CA LYS A 395 -15.36 -3.16 28.11
C LYS A 395 -14.33 -3.58 29.15
N LYS A 396 -13.05 -3.64 28.78
CA LYS A 396 -12.01 -4.09 29.70
C LYS A 396 -11.70 -3.05 30.79
N ILE A 397 -11.75 -1.77 30.45
CA ILE A 397 -11.64 -0.67 31.42
C ILE A 397 -12.79 -0.73 32.43
N ALA A 398 -14.03 -0.93 31.98
CA ALA A 398 -15.18 -1.06 32.86
C ALA A 398 -15.04 -2.25 33.83
N GLU A 399 -14.50 -3.39 33.36
CA GLU A 399 -14.17 -4.52 34.23
C GLU A 399 -13.13 -4.13 35.30
N VAL A 400 -12.04 -3.45 34.92
CA VAL A 400 -11.00 -3.02 35.88
C VAL A 400 -11.56 -2.02 36.90
N ASN A 401 -12.29 -0.99 36.46
CA ASN A 401 -12.91 -0.01 37.35
C ASN A 401 -13.95 -0.66 38.29
N GLY A 402 -14.62 -1.73 37.87
CA GLY A 402 -15.46 -2.54 38.76
C GLY A 402 -14.68 -3.12 39.95
N HIS A 403 -13.49 -3.68 39.71
CA HIS A 403 -12.63 -4.20 40.77
C HIS A 403 -12.09 -3.07 41.66
N VAL A 404 -11.71 -1.92 41.07
CA VAL A 404 -11.25 -0.74 41.82
C VAL A 404 -12.35 -0.26 42.78
N LYS A 405 -13.60 -0.23 42.31
CA LYS A 405 -14.76 0.13 43.12
C LYS A 405 -15.04 -0.88 44.23
N ASP A 406 -14.86 -2.18 43.97
CA ASP A 406 -15.00 -3.22 44.99
C ASP A 406 -13.93 -3.11 46.11
N GLU A 407 -12.76 -2.54 45.80
CA GLU A 407 -11.74 -2.16 46.79
C GLU A 407 -12.09 -0.89 47.59
N GLY A 408 -13.24 -0.26 47.32
CA GLY A 408 -13.68 0.97 47.98
C GLY A 408 -12.95 2.23 47.51
N ARG A 409 -12.31 2.19 46.33
CA ARG A 409 -11.62 3.34 45.71
C ARG A 409 -12.46 3.95 44.59
N ASP A 410 -12.27 5.24 44.32
CA ASP A 410 -12.86 5.89 43.15
C ASP A 410 -12.26 5.33 41.85
N GLU A 411 -13.02 5.37 40.76
CA GLU A 411 -12.55 4.93 39.45
C GLU A 411 -11.30 5.70 39.04
N THR A 412 -10.28 4.98 38.59
CA THR A 412 -8.98 5.56 38.25
C THR A 412 -8.63 5.45 36.78
N VAL A 413 -9.24 4.52 36.04
CA VAL A 413 -8.84 4.19 34.66
C VAL A 413 -9.82 4.76 33.64
N SER A 414 -9.33 5.53 32.67
CA SER A 414 -10.15 6.08 31.59
C SER A 414 -9.36 6.25 30.29
N ILE A 415 -10.06 6.23 29.16
CA ILE A 415 -9.44 6.56 27.86
C ILE A 415 -9.32 8.08 27.78
N SER A 416 -8.11 8.54 27.51
CA SER A 416 -7.76 9.96 27.57
C SER A 416 -7.35 10.52 26.20
N LEU A 417 -6.72 9.70 25.37
CA LEU A 417 -6.29 10.12 24.02
C LEU A 417 -6.89 9.18 22.97
N PHE A 418 -7.67 9.74 22.07
CA PHE A 418 -8.22 9.08 20.88
C PHE A 418 -7.40 9.49 19.67
N ASN A 419 -6.21 8.90 19.58
CA ASN A 419 -5.17 9.24 18.59
C ASN A 419 -5.52 8.79 17.16
N GLY A 420 -6.37 7.77 17.03
CA GLY A 420 -6.90 7.27 15.77
C GLY A 420 -7.95 6.19 16.01
N PRO A 421 -8.51 5.57 14.95
CA PRO A 421 -9.62 4.62 15.06
C PRO A 421 -9.32 3.37 15.92
N LYS A 422 -8.05 2.98 15.99
CA LYS A 422 -7.56 1.85 16.81
C LYS A 422 -6.28 2.22 17.58
N ALA A 423 -6.07 3.51 17.87
CA ALA A 423 -4.89 4.00 18.58
C ALA A 423 -5.35 4.88 19.75
N PHE A 424 -5.14 4.39 20.96
CA PHE A 424 -5.64 5.02 22.18
C PHE A 424 -4.55 5.16 23.23
N VAL A 425 -4.73 6.09 24.17
CA VAL A 425 -3.97 6.10 25.43
C VAL A 425 -4.96 6.12 26.59
N VAL A 426 -4.72 5.22 27.53
CA VAL A 426 -5.49 5.06 28.76
C VAL A 426 -4.68 5.68 29.90
N THR A 427 -5.30 6.54 30.70
CA THR A 427 -4.68 7.09 31.91
C THR A 427 -5.25 6.45 33.15
N GLY A 428 -4.48 6.48 34.24
CA GLY A 428 -4.97 6.09 35.55
C GLY A 428 -3.87 5.87 36.56
N ASN A 429 -4.24 5.30 37.71
CA ASN A 429 -3.25 4.89 38.68
C ASN A 429 -2.37 3.78 38.07
N PRO A 430 -1.02 3.89 38.12
CA PRO A 430 -0.12 2.93 37.50
C PRO A 430 -0.41 1.46 37.89
N LYS A 431 -0.82 1.20 39.15
CA LYS A 431 -1.19 -0.15 39.61
C LYS A 431 -2.40 -0.71 38.86
N ASP A 432 -3.42 0.12 38.65
CA ASP A 432 -4.67 -0.28 37.99
C ASP A 432 -4.46 -0.45 36.47
N LEU A 433 -3.56 0.34 35.87
CA LEU A 433 -3.14 0.16 34.48
C LEU A 433 -2.36 -1.14 34.25
N VAL A 434 -1.55 -1.60 35.22
CA VAL A 434 -0.95 -2.95 35.15
C VAL A 434 -2.03 -4.02 35.17
N GLY A 435 -3.07 -3.87 36.01
CA GLY A 435 -4.24 -4.75 36.01
C GLY A 435 -4.99 -4.77 34.66
N LEU A 436 -5.13 -3.61 34.01
CA LEU A 436 -5.67 -3.51 32.66
C LEU A 436 -4.79 -4.25 31.65
N ALA A 437 -3.48 -4.02 31.67
CA ALA A 437 -2.53 -4.68 30.77
C ALA A 437 -2.54 -6.20 30.93
N ASP A 438 -2.49 -6.71 32.17
CA ASP A 438 -2.60 -8.15 32.48
C ASP A 438 -3.93 -8.74 31.95
N GLY A 439 -5.02 -8.00 32.11
CA GLY A 439 -6.34 -8.38 31.64
C GLY A 439 -6.44 -8.44 30.12
N LEU A 440 -5.87 -7.45 29.42
CA LEU A 440 -5.83 -7.37 27.97
C LEU A 440 -4.90 -8.45 27.38
N ARG A 441 -3.77 -8.74 28.04
CA ARG A 441 -2.79 -9.75 27.61
C ARG A 441 -3.42 -11.13 27.42
N LYS A 442 -4.36 -11.52 28.28
CA LYS A 442 -5.09 -12.81 28.20
C LYS A 442 -5.92 -12.96 26.92
N ASN A 443 -6.32 -11.84 26.32
CA ASN A 443 -7.13 -11.80 25.10
C ASN A 443 -6.29 -11.42 23.87
N ARG A 444 -4.98 -11.21 24.01
CA ARG A 444 -4.07 -10.83 22.93
C ARG A 444 -3.53 -12.08 22.23
N ALA A 445 -3.44 -12.05 20.90
CA ALA A 445 -2.72 -13.07 20.16
C ALA A 445 -1.22 -13.07 20.55
N PRO A 446 -0.61 -14.24 20.83
CA PRO A 446 0.84 -14.34 20.96
C PRO A 446 1.55 -13.75 19.72
N ALA A 447 2.66 -13.05 19.94
CA ALA A 447 3.43 -12.46 18.85
C ALA A 447 3.83 -13.55 17.83
N GLY A 448 3.59 -13.28 16.54
CA GLY A 448 3.90 -14.22 15.46
C GLY A 448 2.98 -15.44 15.34
N LYS A 449 1.91 -15.55 16.14
CA LYS A 449 0.93 -16.63 15.98
C LYS A 449 0.20 -16.49 14.64
N ASP A 450 0.37 -17.47 13.76
CA ASP A 450 -0.42 -17.57 12.53
C ASP A 450 -1.89 -17.90 12.86
N GLN A 451 -2.78 -16.99 12.47
CA GLN A 451 -4.23 -17.14 12.60
C GLN A 451 -4.92 -17.16 11.23
N SER A 452 -4.16 -17.26 10.13
CA SER A 452 -4.68 -17.25 8.76
C SER A 452 -5.69 -18.37 8.49
N LYS A 453 -5.55 -19.51 9.16
CA LYS A 453 -6.48 -20.65 9.09
C LYS A 453 -7.62 -20.61 10.10
N THR A 454 -7.65 -19.62 10.98
CA THR A 454 -8.76 -19.40 11.93
C THR A 454 -9.77 -18.43 11.30
N PRO A 455 -11.09 -18.74 11.30
CA PRO A 455 -12.14 -17.81 10.87
C PRO A 455 -11.97 -16.44 11.54
N HIS A 456 -12.09 -15.36 10.75
CA HIS A 456 -11.75 -14.00 11.19
C HIS A 456 -12.40 -13.62 12.53
N SER A 457 -13.71 -13.87 12.69
CA SER A 457 -14.46 -13.58 13.92
C SER A 457 -13.98 -14.35 15.16
N LYS A 458 -13.26 -15.47 14.98
CA LYS A 458 -12.75 -16.35 16.04
C LYS A 458 -11.27 -16.09 16.37
N ARG A 459 -10.61 -15.13 15.69
CA ARG A 459 -9.21 -14.78 15.92
C ARG A 459 -9.05 -14.01 17.23
N LEU A 460 -7.91 -14.21 17.89
CA LEU A 460 -7.48 -13.31 18.96
C LEU A 460 -7.04 -11.98 18.34
N PRO A 461 -7.43 -10.83 18.91
CA PRO A 461 -6.99 -9.53 18.43
C PRO A 461 -5.47 -9.40 18.51
N VAL A 462 -4.88 -8.78 17.50
CA VAL A 462 -3.46 -8.44 17.42
C VAL A 462 -3.33 -6.94 17.73
N PHE A 463 -2.73 -6.62 18.86
CA PHE A 463 -2.54 -5.24 19.31
C PHE A 463 -1.30 -5.14 20.19
N SER A 464 -0.72 -3.95 20.30
CA SER A 464 0.39 -3.64 21.21
C SER A 464 -0.11 -2.79 22.38
N MET A 465 0.58 -2.94 23.50
CA MET A 465 0.40 -2.09 24.68
C MET A 465 1.77 -1.67 25.16
N ARG A 466 1.93 -0.39 25.50
CA ARG A 466 3.18 0.13 26.04
C ARG A 466 2.94 1.32 26.94
N PHE A 467 3.52 1.29 28.14
CA PHE A 467 3.53 2.43 29.03
C PHE A 467 4.35 3.56 28.41
N LEU A 468 3.78 4.76 28.45
CA LEU A 468 4.47 5.99 28.05
C LEU A 468 5.32 6.45 29.24
N PRO A 469 6.53 7.00 29.05
CA PRO A 469 7.35 7.57 30.13
C PRO A 469 6.78 8.89 30.68
N ILE A 470 5.52 8.87 31.13
CA ILE A 470 4.74 10.01 31.60
C ILE A 470 4.08 9.62 32.93
N ASN A 471 4.54 10.23 34.01
CA ASN A 471 4.12 9.86 35.37
C ASN A 471 2.89 10.63 35.87
N VAL A 472 2.42 11.62 35.10
CA VAL A 472 1.22 12.39 35.40
C VAL A 472 0.08 11.91 34.46
N PRO A 473 -1.11 11.57 34.98
CA PRO A 473 -2.24 11.14 34.17
C PRO A 473 -2.92 12.34 33.50
N TYR A 474 -2.25 12.99 32.54
CA TYR A 474 -2.83 14.09 31.78
C TYR A 474 -4.13 13.66 31.08
N HIS A 475 -5.04 14.61 30.84
CA HIS A 475 -6.35 14.37 30.23
C HIS A 475 -7.24 13.41 31.05
N SER A 476 -7.19 13.55 32.37
CA SER A 476 -7.88 12.67 33.31
C SER A 476 -8.61 13.44 34.40
N HIS A 477 -9.72 12.90 34.88
CA HIS A 477 -10.41 13.44 36.06
C HIS A 477 -9.55 13.40 37.32
N LEU A 478 -8.47 12.61 37.33
CA LEU A 478 -7.48 12.55 38.41
C LEU A 478 -6.75 13.88 38.64
N LEU A 479 -6.78 14.81 37.67
CA LEU A 479 -6.14 16.13 37.77
C LEU A 479 -7.15 17.27 37.99
N ARG A 480 -8.39 16.97 38.41
CA ARG A 480 -9.36 18.01 38.80
C ARG A 480 -8.78 18.94 39.86
N GLY A 481 -8.98 20.25 39.70
CA GLY A 481 -8.40 21.26 40.58
C GLY A 481 -7.01 21.76 40.15
N ALA A 482 -6.33 21.11 39.19
CA ALA A 482 -5.03 21.55 38.70
C ALA A 482 -5.13 22.80 37.81
N THR A 483 -6.22 22.94 37.04
CA THR A 483 -6.48 24.12 36.20
C THR A 483 -6.51 25.41 37.03
N GLU A 484 -7.25 25.42 38.13
CA GLU A 484 -7.41 26.58 39.01
C GLU A 484 -6.09 26.96 39.68
N LYS A 485 -5.29 25.97 40.09
CA LYS A 485 -3.95 26.18 40.65
C LYS A 485 -2.99 26.77 39.62
N ALA A 486 -2.99 26.22 38.40
CA ALA A 486 -2.14 26.71 37.33
C ALA A 486 -2.52 28.14 36.90
N LEU A 487 -3.82 28.45 36.80
CA LEU A 487 -4.30 29.82 36.55
C LEU A 487 -3.84 30.79 37.63
N GLY A 488 -3.97 30.40 38.91
CA GLY A 488 -3.56 31.23 40.04
C GLY A 488 -2.04 31.47 40.13
N ALA A 489 -1.24 30.62 39.50
CA ALA A 489 0.22 30.75 39.45
C ALA A 489 0.73 31.63 38.29
N ILE A 490 -0.13 31.95 37.30
CA ILE A 490 0.22 32.88 36.23
C ILE A 490 -0.03 34.31 36.70
N ALA A 491 1.00 35.15 36.62
CA ALA A 491 0.86 36.57 36.96
C ALA A 491 -0.21 37.23 36.08
N GLU A 492 -1.06 38.08 36.66
CA GLU A 492 -2.20 38.73 35.97
C GLU A 492 -1.76 39.45 34.67
N ARG A 493 -0.60 40.13 34.72
CA ARG A 493 0.01 40.76 33.56
C ARG A 493 0.28 39.76 32.43
N ASP A 494 0.83 38.60 32.74
CA ASP A 494 1.12 37.55 31.73
C ASP A 494 -0.15 36.87 31.24
N GLY A 495 -1.14 36.67 32.12
CA GLY A 495 -2.47 36.17 31.76
C GLY A 495 -3.17 37.04 30.71
N SER A 496 -3.01 38.37 30.80
CA SER A 496 -3.63 39.32 29.86
C SER A 496 -3.17 39.17 28.41
N PHE A 497 -2.04 38.51 28.15
CA PHE A 497 -1.53 38.28 26.78
C PHE A 497 -2.22 37.12 26.06
N TRP A 498 -2.99 36.29 26.77
CA TRP A 498 -3.66 35.11 26.23
C TRP A 498 -5.13 35.40 25.94
N GLN A 499 -5.37 36.21 24.90
CA GLN A 499 -6.72 36.58 24.45
C GLN A 499 -7.09 35.94 23.10
N PRO A 500 -8.33 35.46 22.90
CA PRO A 500 -8.77 34.88 21.62
C PRO A 500 -8.56 35.81 20.42
N ALA A 501 -8.84 37.12 20.60
CA ALA A 501 -8.66 38.16 19.57
C ALA A 501 -7.19 38.41 19.18
N SER A 502 -6.26 37.80 19.91
CA SER A 502 -4.82 37.98 19.74
C SER A 502 -4.23 37.03 18.69
N LEU A 503 -4.99 36.02 18.25
CA LEU A 503 -4.57 34.99 17.31
C LEU A 503 -4.89 35.39 15.86
N GLN A 504 -3.93 35.22 14.96
CA GLN A 504 -4.03 35.54 13.53
C GLN A 504 -4.77 34.47 12.73
N PHE A 505 -4.56 33.20 13.07
CA PHE A 505 -5.18 32.06 12.40
C PHE A 505 -5.80 31.09 13.41
N ALA A 506 -6.55 30.10 12.91
CA ALA A 506 -7.28 29.17 13.77
C ALA A 506 -6.31 28.30 14.58
N VAL A 507 -6.55 28.21 15.89
CA VAL A 507 -5.93 27.15 16.72
C VAL A 507 -7.03 26.20 17.14
N TYR A 508 -6.93 24.93 16.73
CA TYR A 508 -7.99 23.96 16.96
C TYR A 508 -7.87 23.33 18.34
N ASN A 509 -8.96 23.42 19.10
CA ASN A 509 -9.11 22.79 20.41
C ASN A 509 -8.98 21.26 20.30
N THR A 510 -8.25 20.65 21.23
CA THR A 510 -7.90 19.23 21.20
C THR A 510 -9.05 18.28 21.53
N GLU A 511 -10.09 18.78 22.22
CA GLU A 511 -11.28 18.02 22.60
C GLU A 511 -12.36 18.06 21.50
N ASP A 512 -12.74 19.26 21.04
CA ASP A 512 -13.90 19.41 20.15
C ASP A 512 -13.57 19.89 18.74
N GLY A 513 -12.33 20.28 18.46
CA GLY A 513 -11.89 20.78 17.16
C GLY A 513 -12.35 22.22 16.86
N SER A 514 -12.93 22.93 17.84
CA SER A 514 -13.38 24.31 17.66
C SER A 514 -12.19 25.28 17.48
N ASP A 515 -12.44 26.37 16.74
CA ASP A 515 -11.47 27.45 16.58
C ASP A 515 -11.41 28.30 17.85
N MET A 516 -10.28 28.26 18.55
CA MET A 516 -10.07 28.95 19.83
C MET A 516 -10.14 30.48 19.72
N ARG A 517 -10.13 31.06 18.52
CA ARG A 517 -10.43 32.49 18.29
C ARG A 517 -11.85 32.88 18.68
N GLN A 518 -12.77 31.91 18.69
CA GLN A 518 -14.20 32.12 18.92
C GLN A 518 -14.60 31.96 20.40
N LEU A 519 -13.64 31.69 21.29
CA LEU A 519 -13.91 31.58 22.72
C LEU A 519 -14.37 32.93 23.29
N GLY A 520 -15.40 32.90 24.14
CA GLY A 520 -15.98 34.10 24.76
C GLY A 520 -15.04 34.72 25.80
N ALA A 521 -14.12 35.58 25.37
CA ALA A 521 -13.35 36.64 26.05
C ALA A 521 -12.78 36.43 27.49
N ALA A 522 -12.95 35.28 28.15
CA ALA A 522 -12.54 35.09 29.55
C ALA A 522 -11.29 34.23 29.75
N SER A 523 -10.94 33.23 28.91
CA SER A 523 -9.69 32.51 29.17
C SER A 523 -9.21 31.53 28.08
N LEU A 524 -8.25 31.94 27.23
CA LEU A 524 -7.46 30.97 26.46
C LEU A 524 -6.68 30.04 27.40
N LEU A 525 -6.14 30.56 28.50
CA LEU A 525 -5.34 29.79 29.45
C LEU A 525 -6.14 28.71 30.17
N GLU A 526 -7.35 29.02 30.64
CA GLU A 526 -8.23 28.03 31.30
C GLU A 526 -8.60 26.94 30.30
N SER A 527 -8.89 27.31 29.05
CA SER A 527 -9.13 26.34 27.99
C SER A 527 -7.91 25.43 27.79
N VAL A 528 -6.69 25.99 27.70
CA VAL A 528 -5.45 25.22 27.54
C VAL A 528 -5.17 24.31 28.73
N PHE A 529 -5.26 24.83 29.95
CA PHE A 529 -5.05 24.05 31.16
C PHE A 529 -6.08 22.93 31.27
N THR A 530 -7.35 23.21 30.98
CA THR A 530 -8.42 22.21 30.98
C THR A 530 -8.19 21.15 29.91
N GLN A 531 -7.82 21.57 28.68
CA GLN A 531 -7.46 20.69 27.57
C GLN A 531 -6.34 19.71 27.94
N ILE A 532 -5.36 20.14 28.74
CA ILE A 532 -4.19 19.32 29.07
C ILE A 532 -4.40 18.50 30.36
N PHE A 533 -5.00 19.09 31.40
CA PHE A 533 -5.18 18.39 32.67
C PHE A 533 -6.33 17.39 32.63
N THR A 534 -7.51 17.78 32.13
CA THR A 534 -8.74 17.02 32.37
C THR A 534 -9.49 16.57 31.13
N SER A 535 -9.53 17.38 30.06
CA SER A 535 -10.29 17.03 28.86
C SER A 535 -9.58 15.94 28.04
N PRO A 536 -10.34 14.99 27.45
CA PRO A 536 -9.79 14.03 26.51
C PRO A 536 -9.36 14.69 25.20
N ILE A 537 -8.42 14.06 24.48
CA ILE A 537 -8.04 14.47 23.13
C ILE A 537 -8.74 13.60 22.09
N TYR A 538 -9.47 14.23 21.17
CA TYR A 538 -10.00 13.57 19.97
C TYR A 538 -9.19 13.98 18.75
N TRP A 539 -7.98 13.41 18.64
CA TRP A 539 -6.97 13.90 17.70
C TRP A 539 -7.41 13.76 16.24
N ALA A 540 -7.67 12.53 15.79
CA ALA A 540 -8.00 12.25 14.38
C ALA A 540 -9.37 12.78 13.96
N ALA A 541 -10.36 12.68 14.86
CA ALA A 541 -11.76 12.92 14.54
C ALA A 541 -12.22 14.37 14.77
N LYS A 542 -11.41 15.19 15.46
CA LYS A 542 -11.74 16.58 15.81
C LYS A 542 -10.56 17.52 15.60
N ALA A 543 -9.51 17.42 16.42
CA ALA A 543 -8.42 18.40 16.45
C ALA A 543 -7.66 18.53 15.11
N THR A 544 -7.54 17.41 14.38
CA THR A 544 -6.88 17.34 13.08
C THR A 544 -7.83 17.03 11.93
N ASP A 545 -9.14 17.21 12.14
CA ASP A 545 -10.13 17.13 11.07
C ASP A 545 -10.16 18.44 10.26
N PHE A 546 -9.03 18.75 9.64
CA PHE A 546 -8.86 19.98 8.87
C PHE A 546 -9.81 20.05 7.68
N PRO A 547 -10.16 21.25 7.20
CA PRO A 547 -11.01 21.43 6.02
C PRO A 547 -10.53 20.62 4.80
N ALA A 548 -11.44 20.29 3.88
CA ALA A 548 -11.10 19.56 2.65
C ALA A 548 -10.11 20.31 1.74
N THR A 549 -9.89 21.61 1.97
CA THR A 549 -8.88 22.45 1.31
C THR A 549 -7.47 22.23 1.83
N ALA A 550 -7.29 21.61 3.01
CA ALA A 550 -5.99 21.34 3.58
C ALA A 550 -5.15 20.48 2.64
N THR A 551 -3.90 20.90 2.42
CA THR A 551 -2.98 20.20 1.51
C THR A 551 -1.70 19.76 2.19
N HIS A 552 -1.23 20.50 3.20
CA HIS A 552 0.04 20.26 3.86
C HIS A 552 -0.06 20.48 5.36
N ALA A 553 0.72 19.72 6.12
CA ALA A 553 0.90 19.94 7.54
C ALA A 553 2.38 19.84 7.90
N LEU A 554 2.91 20.84 8.59
CA LEU A 554 4.29 20.88 9.06
C LEU A 554 4.33 20.51 10.53
N ASP A 555 5.03 19.42 10.86
CA ASP A 555 5.26 18.97 12.22
C ASP A 555 6.54 19.62 12.78
N PHE A 556 6.34 20.52 13.73
CA PHE A 556 7.36 21.19 14.54
C PHE A 556 7.59 20.46 15.87
N GLY A 557 6.85 19.38 16.13
CA GLY A 557 6.97 18.53 17.30
C GLY A 557 8.29 17.79 17.40
N THR A 558 8.54 17.25 18.59
CA THR A 558 9.66 16.34 18.83
C THR A 558 9.32 14.91 18.41
N GLY A 559 10.34 14.07 18.25
CA GLY A 559 10.25 12.64 17.94
C GLY A 559 10.49 12.29 16.47
N GLY A 560 10.64 13.28 15.59
CA GLY A 560 10.88 13.07 14.15
C GLY A 560 9.89 12.07 13.54
N ALA A 561 10.39 10.98 12.97
CA ALA A 561 9.57 9.93 12.38
C ALA A 561 8.69 9.15 13.38
N SER A 562 8.96 9.27 14.68
CA SER A 562 8.14 8.71 15.79
C SER A 562 7.24 9.77 16.43
N GLY A 563 7.28 11.01 15.94
CA GLY A 563 6.48 12.14 16.41
C GLY A 563 5.03 12.10 15.90
N ILE A 564 4.27 13.15 16.22
CA ILE A 564 2.83 13.23 15.94
C ILE A 564 2.54 13.27 14.43
N GLY A 565 3.45 13.80 13.62
CA GLY A 565 3.31 13.80 12.16
C GLY A 565 3.12 12.40 11.59
N SER A 566 3.83 11.40 12.10
CA SER A 566 3.72 10.01 11.65
C SER A 566 2.35 9.37 11.97
N LEU A 567 1.74 9.77 13.08
CA LEU A 567 0.38 9.38 13.44
C LEU A 567 -0.63 10.05 12.48
N CYS A 568 -0.46 11.34 12.20
CA CYS A 568 -1.31 12.08 11.28
C CYS A 568 -1.27 11.51 9.85
N VAL A 569 -0.09 11.09 9.36
CA VAL A 569 0.04 10.44 8.04
C VAL A 569 -0.95 9.28 7.91
N ARG A 570 -1.07 8.42 8.93
CA ARG A 570 -2.00 7.28 8.91
C ARG A 570 -3.46 7.72 8.98
N ASN A 571 -3.76 8.73 9.81
CA ASN A 571 -5.12 9.24 9.97
C ASN A 571 -5.63 9.97 8.72
N TRP A 572 -4.74 10.55 7.93
CA TRP A 572 -5.06 11.32 6.73
C TRP A 572 -4.84 10.56 5.42
N GLU A 573 -4.57 9.25 5.48
CA GLU A 573 -4.49 8.44 4.27
C GLU A 573 -5.74 8.64 3.40
N GLY A 574 -5.52 9.06 2.16
CA GLY A 574 -6.59 9.35 1.20
C GLY A 574 -7.20 10.74 1.26
N ARG A 575 -6.85 11.58 2.24
CA ARG A 575 -7.32 12.99 2.34
C ARG A 575 -6.50 13.99 1.53
N GLY A 576 -5.37 13.56 0.97
CA GLY A 576 -4.48 14.42 0.18
C GLY A 576 -3.67 15.43 1.00
N ILE A 577 -3.47 15.18 2.29
CA ILE A 577 -2.67 16.04 3.18
C ILE A 577 -1.24 15.49 3.25
N ARG A 578 -0.27 16.26 2.75
CA ARG A 578 1.17 15.96 2.84
C ARG A 578 1.73 16.41 4.18
N THR A 579 2.14 15.46 5.02
CA THR A 579 2.82 15.78 6.30
C THR A 579 4.33 15.92 6.10
N ILE A 580 4.92 17.00 6.58
CA ILE A 580 6.36 17.28 6.54
C ILE A 580 6.88 17.40 7.98
N MET A 581 7.76 16.49 8.38
CA MET A 581 8.32 16.41 9.74
C MET A 581 9.68 17.11 9.77
N LEU A 582 9.75 18.33 10.30
CA LEU A 582 10.97 19.15 10.25
C LEU A 582 12.13 18.55 11.07
N GLY A 583 11.81 17.81 12.14
CA GLY A 583 12.79 17.07 12.92
C GLY A 583 13.45 15.91 12.15
N ASN A 584 12.82 15.41 11.08
CA ASN A 584 13.39 14.35 10.24
C ASN A 584 14.26 14.95 9.12
N ARG A 585 15.57 15.03 9.35
CA ARG A 585 16.53 15.69 8.45
C ARG A 585 17.11 14.78 7.34
N GLY A 586 16.50 13.62 7.08
CA GLY A 586 16.94 12.65 6.06
C GLY A 586 16.31 12.83 4.67
N THR A 587 16.40 11.79 3.82
CA THR A 587 15.93 11.82 2.42
C THR A 587 14.53 11.24 2.20
N GLY A 588 13.87 10.71 3.23
CA GLY A 588 12.59 10.01 3.13
C GLY A 588 11.39 10.89 2.79
N VAL A 589 10.27 10.23 2.47
CA VAL A 589 8.96 10.86 2.21
C VAL A 589 8.49 11.60 3.47
N GLY A 590 8.14 12.88 3.31
CA GLY A 590 7.70 13.73 4.43
C GLY A 590 8.83 14.16 5.35
N ALA A 591 10.10 14.03 4.91
CA ALA A 591 11.24 14.57 5.63
C ALA A 591 11.32 16.10 5.53
N GLY A 592 11.98 16.73 6.49
CA GLY A 592 12.09 18.17 6.62
C GLY A 592 12.62 18.88 5.36
N LYS A 593 13.47 18.22 4.56
CA LYS A 593 13.98 18.77 3.28
C LYS A 593 12.90 19.32 2.35
N GLU A 594 11.69 18.75 2.42
CA GLU A 594 10.55 19.14 1.57
C GLU A 594 10.02 20.53 1.92
N ALA A 595 10.17 20.98 3.17
CA ALA A 595 9.76 22.32 3.59
C ALA A 595 10.63 23.42 2.98
N TRP A 596 11.89 23.11 2.64
CA TRP A 596 12.85 24.00 1.98
C TRP A 596 13.06 23.69 0.49
N GLY A 597 12.35 22.70 -0.05
CA GLY A 597 12.53 22.23 -1.41
C GLY A 597 12.07 23.23 -2.49
N ASN A 598 12.58 23.02 -3.70
CA ASN A 598 12.16 23.69 -4.93
C ASN A 598 11.02 22.96 -5.66
N ALA A 599 10.48 21.90 -5.05
CA ALA A 599 9.30 21.18 -5.51
C ALA A 599 8.36 20.96 -4.32
N VAL A 600 7.05 21.06 -4.57
CA VAL A 600 6.01 20.81 -3.56
C VAL A 600 5.44 19.42 -3.79
N PRO A 601 5.83 18.41 -2.99
CA PRO A 601 5.23 17.08 -3.08
C PRO A 601 3.78 17.14 -2.59
N THR A 602 2.88 16.40 -3.25
CA THR A 602 1.46 16.38 -2.91
C THR A 602 0.97 14.96 -2.72
N GLU A 603 0.06 14.76 -1.78
CA GLU A 603 -0.65 13.49 -1.63
C GLU A 603 -1.91 13.44 -2.48
N ALA A 604 -2.25 12.26 -2.99
CA ALA A 604 -3.47 12.09 -3.77
C ALA A 604 -4.69 11.94 -2.86
N LYS A 605 -5.74 12.72 -3.15
CA LYS A 605 -7.09 12.49 -2.64
C LYS A 605 -7.70 11.27 -3.35
N TRP A 606 -8.06 10.24 -2.59
CA TRP A 606 -8.50 8.98 -3.20
C TRP A 606 -9.87 9.11 -3.88
N ASP A 607 -10.77 9.89 -3.30
CA ASP A 607 -12.09 10.19 -3.84
C ASP A 607 -12.03 11.07 -5.10
N GLU A 608 -10.98 11.86 -5.32
CA GLU A 608 -10.80 12.59 -6.58
C GLU A 608 -10.07 11.76 -7.64
N ARG A 609 -9.01 11.04 -7.22
CA ARG A 609 -8.14 10.28 -8.12
C ARG A 609 -8.79 8.99 -8.62
N PHE A 610 -9.52 8.28 -7.76
CA PHE A 610 -10.07 6.96 -8.05
C PHE A 610 -11.60 6.92 -8.12
N ARG A 611 -12.30 8.06 -8.02
CA ARG A 611 -13.77 8.07 -8.25
C ARG A 611 -14.12 7.45 -9.59
N PRO A 612 -15.30 6.83 -9.70
CA PRO A 612 -15.82 6.44 -10.99
C PRO A 612 -16.03 7.67 -11.87
N ARG A 613 -15.71 7.52 -13.15
CA ARG A 613 -15.94 8.53 -14.18
C ARG A 613 -16.71 7.89 -15.33
N LEU A 614 -17.20 8.71 -16.23
CA LEU A 614 -17.79 8.29 -17.49
C LEU A 614 -16.95 8.83 -18.64
N VAL A 615 -16.89 8.07 -19.72
CA VAL A 615 -16.27 8.51 -20.98
C VAL A 615 -17.09 8.01 -22.16
N ARG A 616 -17.23 8.83 -23.19
CA ARG A 616 -17.86 8.48 -24.45
C ARG A 616 -16.81 8.09 -25.48
N THR A 617 -16.97 6.96 -26.13
CA THR A 617 -16.10 6.54 -27.24
C THR A 617 -16.64 7.00 -28.60
N SER A 618 -15.81 6.94 -29.65
CA SER A 618 -16.19 7.33 -31.02
C SER A 618 -17.39 6.57 -31.60
N ASP A 619 -17.71 5.39 -31.06
CA ASP A 619 -18.92 4.62 -31.37
C ASP A 619 -20.20 5.15 -30.70
N GLY A 620 -20.10 6.25 -29.96
CA GLY A 620 -21.19 6.93 -29.26
C GLY A 620 -21.55 6.35 -27.89
N ARG A 621 -20.96 5.21 -27.49
CA ARG A 621 -21.27 4.54 -26.22
C ARG A 621 -20.62 5.25 -25.04
N VAL A 622 -21.35 5.34 -23.93
CA VAL A 622 -20.83 5.78 -22.63
C VAL A 622 -20.33 4.57 -21.86
N HIS A 623 -19.12 4.66 -21.33
CA HIS A 623 -18.46 3.60 -20.55
C HIS A 623 -18.13 4.12 -19.15
N LEU A 624 -18.11 3.20 -18.17
CA LEU A 624 -17.44 3.44 -16.90
C LEU A 624 -15.93 3.56 -17.13
N ASP A 625 -15.37 4.69 -16.72
CA ASP A 625 -13.96 5.03 -16.88
C ASP A 625 -13.22 4.79 -15.56
N THR A 626 -12.56 3.64 -15.47
CA THR A 626 -11.74 3.23 -14.33
C THR A 626 -10.36 2.77 -14.82
N PRO A 627 -9.34 2.70 -13.93
CA PRO A 627 -8.04 2.13 -14.30
C PRO A 627 -8.13 0.71 -14.87
N PHE A 628 -9.12 -0.08 -14.44
CA PHE A 628 -9.35 -1.44 -14.91
C PHE A 628 -10.06 -1.48 -16.28
N SER A 629 -11.10 -0.67 -16.49
CA SER A 629 -11.79 -0.61 -17.79
C SER A 629 -10.86 -0.08 -18.89
N ARG A 630 -10.03 0.92 -18.56
CA ARG A 630 -8.97 1.41 -19.45
C ARG A 630 -7.94 0.34 -19.81
N LEU A 631 -7.50 -0.47 -18.85
CA LEU A 631 -6.53 -1.55 -19.10
C LEU A 631 -7.08 -2.59 -20.10
N LEU A 632 -8.33 -3.01 -19.92
CA LEU A 632 -8.92 -4.10 -20.70
C LEU A 632 -9.67 -3.64 -21.94
N SER A 633 -9.92 -2.34 -22.09
CA SER A 633 -10.82 -1.78 -23.11
C SER A 633 -12.22 -2.42 -23.06
N LYS A 634 -12.67 -2.78 -21.86
CA LYS A 634 -13.92 -3.49 -21.56
C LYS A 634 -14.57 -2.87 -20.32
N PRO A 635 -15.88 -3.04 -20.10
CA PRO A 635 -16.51 -2.60 -18.85
C PRO A 635 -15.80 -3.18 -17.63
N PRO A 636 -15.80 -2.50 -16.47
CA PRO A 636 -15.06 -2.92 -15.28
C PRO A 636 -15.74 -4.07 -14.52
N LEU A 637 -16.37 -5.00 -15.25
CA LEU A 637 -17.04 -6.20 -14.76
C LEU A 637 -16.41 -7.42 -15.43
N MET A 638 -16.00 -8.40 -14.63
CA MET A 638 -15.34 -9.61 -15.14
C MET A 638 -15.94 -10.90 -14.58
N VAL A 639 -15.82 -11.98 -15.34
CA VAL A 639 -16.10 -13.35 -14.89
C VAL A 639 -14.79 -14.05 -14.55
N ALA A 640 -14.63 -14.45 -13.29
CA ALA A 640 -13.39 -15.10 -12.83
C ALA A 640 -13.25 -16.54 -13.35
N GLY A 641 -12.02 -17.06 -13.31
CA GLY A 641 -11.72 -18.45 -13.65
C GLY A 641 -12.29 -19.41 -12.61
N MET A 642 -13.21 -20.28 -13.04
CA MET A 642 -13.95 -21.22 -12.20
C MET A 642 -13.86 -22.63 -12.76
N THR A 643 -13.33 -23.57 -11.97
CA THR A 643 -13.55 -24.99 -12.23
C THR A 643 -14.84 -25.40 -11.51
N PRO A 644 -15.89 -25.91 -12.22
CA PRO A 644 -15.90 -26.34 -13.63
C PRO A 644 -16.41 -25.28 -14.65
N THR A 645 -17.12 -24.25 -14.21
CA THR A 645 -17.98 -23.40 -15.06
C THR A 645 -17.28 -22.71 -16.24
N THR A 646 -16.02 -22.26 -16.09
CA THR A 646 -15.26 -21.59 -17.16
C THR A 646 -14.20 -22.49 -17.81
N VAL A 647 -14.35 -23.81 -17.75
CA VAL A 647 -13.47 -24.77 -18.45
C VAL A 647 -13.91 -25.00 -19.90
N LYS A 648 -15.22 -25.00 -20.16
CA LYS A 648 -15.81 -25.30 -21.46
C LYS A 648 -15.99 -24.03 -22.31
N ALA A 649 -15.89 -24.16 -23.63
CA ALA A 649 -15.85 -23.02 -24.55
C ALA A 649 -17.17 -22.23 -24.62
N GLY A 650 -18.32 -22.91 -24.54
CA GLY A 650 -19.64 -22.30 -24.67
C GLY A 650 -19.83 -21.07 -23.77
N PHE A 651 -19.72 -21.24 -22.46
CA PHE A 651 -19.90 -20.16 -21.50
C PHE A 651 -18.85 -19.04 -21.66
N VAL A 652 -17.56 -19.39 -21.79
CA VAL A 652 -16.48 -18.41 -22.01
C VAL A 652 -16.73 -17.57 -23.25
N SER A 653 -17.12 -18.20 -24.37
CA SER A 653 -17.44 -17.51 -25.61
C SER A 653 -18.69 -16.62 -25.50
N ALA A 654 -19.67 -16.99 -24.68
CA ALA A 654 -20.85 -16.16 -24.43
C ALA A 654 -20.48 -14.85 -23.71
N VAL A 655 -19.64 -14.92 -22.66
CA VAL A 655 -19.15 -13.74 -21.94
C VAL A 655 -18.31 -12.83 -22.84
N LEU A 656 -17.41 -13.41 -23.63
CA LEU A 656 -16.58 -12.65 -24.58
C LEU A 656 -17.41 -11.95 -25.67
N ARG A 657 -18.45 -12.61 -26.21
CA ARG A 657 -19.37 -11.99 -27.17
C ARG A 657 -20.21 -10.88 -26.55
N ALA A 658 -20.55 -11.00 -25.28
CA ALA A 658 -21.23 -9.95 -24.53
C ALA A 658 -20.34 -8.72 -24.27
N GLY A 659 -19.03 -8.81 -24.50
CA GLY A 659 -18.09 -7.70 -24.38
C GLY A 659 -17.38 -7.60 -23.03
N TYR A 660 -17.52 -8.61 -22.16
CA TYR A 660 -16.92 -8.62 -20.82
C TYR A 660 -15.64 -9.47 -20.77
N HIS A 661 -14.81 -9.19 -19.76
CA HIS A 661 -13.61 -9.98 -19.51
C HIS A 661 -13.97 -11.31 -18.82
N VAL A 662 -13.31 -12.40 -19.22
CA VAL A 662 -13.46 -13.72 -18.60
C VAL A 662 -12.15 -14.49 -18.62
N GLU A 663 -11.94 -15.28 -17.57
CA GLU A 663 -10.78 -16.18 -17.50
C GLU A 663 -11.18 -17.64 -17.84
N LEU A 664 -10.46 -18.24 -18.78
CA LEU A 664 -10.50 -19.68 -19.06
C LEU A 664 -9.87 -20.44 -17.88
N ALA A 665 -10.60 -21.36 -17.26
CA ALA A 665 -10.10 -22.12 -16.13
C ALA A 665 -9.10 -23.21 -16.57
N GLY A 666 -7.81 -22.98 -16.31
CA GLY A 666 -6.74 -23.92 -16.63
C GLY A 666 -6.83 -25.27 -15.89
N GLY A 667 -7.55 -25.32 -14.76
CA GLY A 667 -7.69 -26.54 -13.94
C GLY A 667 -8.24 -27.74 -14.70
N GLY A 668 -9.07 -27.52 -15.73
CA GLY A 668 -9.65 -28.57 -16.57
C GLY A 668 -8.79 -29.01 -17.77
N HIS A 669 -7.62 -28.41 -18.00
CA HIS A 669 -6.77 -28.69 -19.15
C HIS A 669 -5.46 -29.35 -18.70
N TYR A 670 -5.28 -30.61 -19.05
CA TYR A 670 -4.21 -31.48 -18.50
C TYR A 670 -3.02 -31.68 -19.45
N ASN A 671 -3.10 -31.20 -20.69
CA ASN A 671 -1.99 -31.20 -21.65
C ASN A 671 -2.15 -30.07 -22.69
N GLU A 672 -1.11 -29.85 -23.50
CA GLU A 672 -1.06 -28.78 -24.49
C GLU A 672 -2.14 -28.90 -25.57
N LYS A 673 -2.36 -30.12 -26.09
CA LYS A 673 -3.35 -30.39 -27.14
C LYS A 673 -4.76 -30.00 -26.70
N ALA A 674 -5.12 -30.33 -25.46
CA ALA A 674 -6.44 -30.03 -24.91
C ALA A 674 -6.64 -28.51 -24.75
N LEU A 675 -5.61 -27.78 -24.30
CA LEU A 675 -5.69 -26.32 -24.16
C LEU A 675 -5.79 -25.62 -25.51
N ARG A 676 -4.92 -25.97 -26.48
CA ARG A 676 -4.95 -25.42 -27.84
C ARG A 676 -6.31 -25.65 -28.52
N ALA A 677 -6.81 -26.88 -28.46
CA ALA A 677 -8.12 -27.21 -29.02
C ALA A 677 -9.24 -26.38 -28.37
N LYS A 678 -9.15 -26.12 -27.06
CA LYS A 678 -10.14 -25.30 -26.36
C LYS A 678 -10.10 -23.84 -26.80
N VAL A 679 -8.91 -23.26 -26.96
CA VAL A 679 -8.75 -21.89 -27.47
C VAL A 679 -9.30 -21.75 -28.89
N ALA A 680 -8.97 -22.69 -29.78
CA ALA A 680 -9.49 -22.71 -31.15
C ALA A 680 -11.03 -22.81 -31.20
N GLU A 681 -11.63 -23.62 -30.31
CA GLU A 681 -13.09 -23.71 -30.18
C GLU A 681 -13.70 -22.39 -29.69
N ILE A 682 -13.09 -21.73 -28.70
CA ILE A 682 -13.54 -20.42 -28.20
C ILE A 682 -13.49 -19.37 -29.31
N GLN A 683 -12.38 -19.28 -30.06
CA GLN A 683 -12.25 -18.34 -31.17
C GLN A 683 -13.36 -18.52 -32.20
N LYS A 684 -13.61 -19.78 -32.60
CA LYS A 684 -14.66 -20.11 -33.56
C LYS A 684 -16.05 -19.68 -33.06
N LEU A 685 -16.33 -19.86 -31.76
CA LEU A 685 -17.63 -19.49 -31.17
C LEU A 685 -17.78 -17.98 -30.95
N VAL A 686 -16.69 -17.28 -30.59
CA VAL A 686 -16.71 -15.82 -30.45
C VAL A 686 -16.90 -15.15 -31.80
N ASN A 687 -16.28 -15.69 -32.86
CA ASN A 687 -16.42 -15.23 -34.24
C ASN A 687 -16.22 -13.71 -34.40
N LYS A 688 -15.24 -13.16 -33.68
CA LYS A 688 -14.87 -11.75 -33.70
C LYS A 688 -13.35 -11.61 -33.52
N PRO A 689 -12.61 -11.15 -34.52
CA PRO A 689 -11.17 -10.91 -34.40
C PRO A 689 -10.83 -9.89 -33.29
N GLY A 690 -9.64 -10.00 -32.72
CA GLY A 690 -9.15 -9.06 -31.70
C GLY A 690 -9.68 -9.28 -30.27
N VAL A 691 -10.59 -10.24 -30.04
CA VAL A 691 -11.07 -10.57 -28.70
C VAL A 691 -10.08 -11.50 -28.02
N GLY A 692 -9.37 -10.98 -27.02
CA GLY A 692 -8.36 -11.72 -26.29
C GLY A 692 -8.90 -12.58 -25.13
N ILE A 693 -8.13 -13.62 -24.77
CA ILE A 693 -8.44 -14.61 -23.72
C ILE A 693 -7.40 -14.50 -22.61
N THR A 694 -7.85 -14.59 -21.36
CA THR A 694 -6.97 -14.76 -20.19
C THR A 694 -7.07 -16.17 -19.64
N LEU A 695 -5.93 -16.80 -19.32
CA LEU A 695 -5.89 -18.13 -18.71
C LEU A 695 -5.71 -18.02 -17.20
N ASN A 696 -6.56 -18.69 -16.43
CA ASN A 696 -6.39 -18.84 -14.98
C ASN A 696 -5.62 -20.13 -14.68
N CYS A 697 -4.36 -20.00 -14.28
CA CYS A 697 -3.46 -21.09 -13.92
C CYS A 697 -3.33 -21.25 -12.41
N LEU A 698 -3.38 -22.49 -11.92
CA LEU A 698 -3.22 -22.81 -10.50
C LEU A 698 -1.74 -22.96 -10.17
N TYR A 699 -1.16 -21.99 -9.45
CA TYR A 699 0.26 -21.98 -9.09
C TYR A 699 0.63 -23.14 -8.17
N ILE A 700 -0.27 -23.55 -7.27
CA ILE A 700 -0.06 -24.75 -6.42
C ILE A 700 0.02 -26.07 -7.22
N ASN A 701 -0.55 -26.13 -8.43
CA ASN A 701 -0.52 -27.33 -9.27
C ASN A 701 0.67 -27.29 -10.25
N GLN A 702 1.85 -27.62 -9.74
CA GLN A 702 3.11 -27.56 -10.50
C GLN A 702 3.12 -28.41 -11.77
N ARG A 703 2.34 -29.50 -11.82
CA ARG A 703 2.22 -30.33 -13.03
C ARG A 703 1.53 -29.57 -14.17
N GLN A 704 0.47 -28.81 -13.86
CA GLN A 704 -0.23 -28.00 -14.85
C GLN A 704 0.56 -26.73 -15.17
N TRP A 705 1.06 -26.04 -14.14
CA TRP A 705 1.83 -24.81 -14.29
C TRP A 705 3.02 -24.94 -15.25
N THR A 706 3.81 -26.02 -15.10
CA THR A 706 5.03 -26.26 -15.87
C THR A 706 4.81 -26.32 -17.38
N PHE A 707 3.63 -26.75 -17.86
CA PHE A 707 3.33 -26.71 -19.30
C PHE A 707 2.45 -25.52 -19.68
N GLN A 708 1.50 -25.12 -18.82
CA GLN A 708 0.53 -24.08 -19.16
C GLN A 708 1.18 -22.71 -19.34
N ASN A 709 2.08 -22.29 -18.44
CA ASN A 709 2.71 -20.97 -18.53
C ASN A 709 3.61 -20.83 -19.78
N PRO A 710 4.56 -21.74 -20.06
CA PRO A 710 5.36 -21.66 -21.28
C PRO A 710 4.52 -21.78 -22.55
N LEU A 711 3.53 -22.68 -22.57
CA LEU A 711 2.63 -22.83 -23.71
C LEU A 711 1.84 -21.55 -23.98
N TRP A 712 1.35 -20.87 -22.96
CA TRP A 712 0.56 -19.64 -23.12
C TRP A 712 1.38 -18.52 -23.76
N GLN A 713 2.65 -18.38 -23.34
CA GLN A 713 3.61 -17.45 -23.95
C GLN A 713 3.92 -17.84 -25.40
N GLN A 714 4.11 -19.13 -25.67
CA GLN A 714 4.34 -19.64 -27.03
C GLN A 714 3.15 -19.38 -27.95
N MET A 715 1.93 -19.67 -27.49
CA MET A 715 0.69 -19.42 -28.24
C MET A 715 0.56 -17.94 -28.61
N LYS A 716 0.90 -17.01 -27.70
CA LYS A 716 0.93 -15.59 -28.02
C LYS A 716 1.90 -15.28 -29.17
N LYS A 717 3.11 -15.85 -29.15
CA LYS A 717 4.13 -15.68 -30.21
C LYS A 717 3.70 -16.29 -31.55
N GLU A 718 2.88 -17.34 -31.52
CA GLU A 718 2.28 -17.99 -32.70
C GLU A 718 1.08 -17.21 -33.29
N GLY A 719 0.65 -16.14 -32.63
CA GLY A 719 -0.44 -15.28 -33.08
C GLY A 719 -1.82 -15.62 -32.51
N GLU A 720 -1.91 -16.52 -31.54
CA GLU A 720 -3.14 -16.84 -30.84
C GLU A 720 -3.64 -15.64 -30.00
N PRO A 721 -4.94 -15.55 -29.68
CA PRO A 721 -5.58 -14.38 -29.06
C PRO A 721 -5.37 -14.38 -27.54
N VAL A 722 -4.11 -14.48 -27.13
CA VAL A 722 -3.70 -14.44 -25.73
C VAL A 722 -3.63 -12.98 -25.26
N GLU A 723 -4.38 -12.66 -24.20
CA GLU A 723 -4.48 -11.30 -23.63
C GLU A 723 -3.75 -11.17 -22.30
N GLY A 724 -3.94 -12.14 -21.40
CA GLY A 724 -3.42 -12.09 -20.04
C GLY A 724 -3.23 -13.46 -19.41
N LEU A 725 -2.61 -13.47 -18.23
CA LEU A 725 -2.43 -14.66 -17.38
C LEU A 725 -2.89 -14.34 -15.96
N CYS A 726 -3.68 -15.21 -15.35
CA CYS A 726 -4.01 -15.15 -13.92
C CYS A 726 -3.26 -16.25 -13.16
N VAL A 727 -2.46 -15.84 -12.17
CA VAL A 727 -1.76 -16.71 -11.22
C VAL A 727 -2.66 -16.86 -9.99
N ALA A 728 -3.32 -18.01 -9.88
CA ALA A 728 -4.29 -18.30 -8.85
C ALA A 728 -3.79 -19.36 -7.86
N ALA A 729 -4.41 -19.43 -6.68
CA ALA A 729 -4.09 -20.40 -5.62
C ALA A 729 -2.60 -20.38 -5.21
N GLY A 730 -2.07 -19.18 -4.96
CA GLY A 730 -0.70 -18.94 -4.51
C GLY A 730 -0.14 -17.65 -5.10
N ILE A 731 0.60 -16.88 -4.28
CA ILE A 731 1.32 -15.69 -4.73
C ILE A 731 2.82 -16.04 -4.78
N PRO A 732 3.49 -15.90 -5.93
CA PRO A 732 4.92 -16.18 -6.05
C PRO A 732 5.76 -15.20 -5.21
N SER A 733 7.03 -15.55 -4.95
CA SER A 733 8.02 -14.60 -4.42
C SER A 733 8.26 -13.47 -5.43
N THR A 734 8.83 -12.36 -4.99
CA THR A 734 9.08 -11.18 -5.85
C THR A 734 9.97 -11.53 -7.04
N GLU A 735 11.00 -12.35 -6.80
CA GLU A 735 11.95 -12.82 -7.81
C GLU A 735 11.27 -13.72 -8.83
N LYS A 736 10.45 -14.68 -8.36
CA LYS A 736 9.75 -15.59 -9.27
C LYS A 736 8.64 -14.88 -10.05
N ALA A 737 7.97 -13.92 -9.42
CA ALA A 737 6.99 -13.07 -10.09
C ALA A 737 7.64 -12.23 -11.19
N LYS A 738 8.84 -11.69 -10.92
CA LYS A 738 9.63 -10.97 -11.92
C LYS A 738 9.96 -11.86 -13.12
N GLU A 739 10.43 -13.08 -12.92
CA GLU A 739 10.68 -14.03 -14.02
C GLU A 739 9.42 -14.30 -14.85
N ILE A 740 8.27 -14.50 -14.19
CA ILE A 740 6.98 -14.68 -14.88
C ILE A 740 6.65 -13.44 -15.71
N ILE A 741 6.69 -12.25 -15.10
CA ILE A 741 6.36 -10.97 -15.75
C ILE A 741 7.30 -10.68 -16.92
N ASP A 742 8.61 -10.93 -16.77
CA ASP A 742 9.59 -10.73 -17.83
C ASP A 742 9.25 -11.64 -19.04
N GLY A 743 8.92 -12.91 -18.81
CA GLY A 743 8.46 -13.82 -19.88
C GLY A 743 7.13 -13.39 -20.53
N LEU A 744 6.17 -12.87 -19.74
CA LEU A 744 4.92 -12.30 -20.28
C LEU A 744 5.19 -11.05 -21.12
N ARG A 745 6.08 -10.16 -20.67
CA ARG A 745 6.51 -8.94 -21.37
C ARG A 745 7.15 -9.29 -22.71
N GLU A 746 8.08 -10.24 -22.73
CA GLU A 746 8.74 -10.73 -23.95
C GLU A 746 7.77 -11.40 -24.94
N ALA A 747 6.76 -12.10 -24.43
CA ALA A 747 5.71 -12.68 -25.27
C ALA A 747 4.71 -11.62 -25.80
N GLY A 748 4.68 -10.41 -25.24
CA GLY A 748 3.71 -9.37 -25.60
C GLY A 748 2.32 -9.59 -24.98
N ILE A 749 2.26 -10.23 -23.82
CA ILE A 749 1.03 -10.42 -23.02
C ILE A 749 0.76 -9.14 -22.21
N LYS A 750 -0.49 -8.67 -22.18
CA LYS A 750 -0.80 -7.29 -21.73
C LYS A 750 -0.81 -7.10 -20.22
N HIS A 751 -1.16 -8.14 -19.46
CA HIS A 751 -1.33 -8.05 -18.01
C HIS A 751 -1.13 -9.40 -17.32
N VAL A 752 -0.87 -9.33 -16.03
CA VAL A 752 -0.93 -10.47 -15.10
C VAL A 752 -1.97 -10.20 -14.03
N SER A 753 -2.68 -11.23 -13.58
CA SER A 753 -3.57 -11.15 -12.41
C SER A 753 -3.05 -11.99 -11.27
N PHE A 754 -3.22 -11.52 -10.03
CA PHE A 754 -2.98 -12.27 -8.81
C PHE A 754 -4.23 -12.30 -7.94
N LYS A 755 -4.45 -13.43 -7.25
CA LYS A 755 -5.58 -13.64 -6.31
C LYS A 755 -5.09 -13.77 -4.87
N PRO A 756 -4.72 -12.67 -4.19
CA PRO A 756 -4.31 -12.74 -2.79
C PRO A 756 -5.52 -13.07 -1.89
N GLY A 757 -5.32 -13.96 -0.91
CA GLY A 757 -6.34 -14.37 0.06
C GLY A 757 -6.06 -13.93 1.49
N SER A 758 -5.03 -13.12 1.73
CA SER A 758 -4.61 -12.63 3.05
C SER A 758 -3.93 -11.25 2.94
N VAL A 759 -3.76 -10.56 4.08
CA VAL A 759 -3.01 -9.29 4.17
C VAL A 759 -1.58 -9.44 3.65
N ASP A 760 -0.89 -10.53 4.01
CA ASP A 760 0.47 -10.77 3.55
C ASP A 760 0.52 -11.11 2.05
N GLY A 761 -0.51 -11.80 1.53
CA GLY A 761 -0.67 -11.99 0.09
C GLY A 761 -0.84 -10.67 -0.66
N ILE A 762 -1.62 -9.73 -0.12
CA ILE A 762 -1.77 -8.38 -0.70
C ILE A 762 -0.43 -7.64 -0.69
N ARG A 763 0.26 -7.62 0.46
CA ARG A 763 1.59 -6.99 0.58
C ARG A 763 2.61 -7.60 -0.38
N GLN A 764 2.56 -8.90 -0.59
CA GLN A 764 3.42 -9.57 -1.55
C GLN A 764 3.13 -9.10 -2.99
N VAL A 765 1.86 -8.94 -3.37
CA VAL A 765 1.50 -8.37 -4.67
C VAL A 765 1.94 -6.90 -4.79
N VAL A 766 1.86 -6.11 -3.71
CA VAL A 766 2.41 -4.74 -3.66
C VAL A 766 3.93 -4.76 -3.89
N ASN A 767 4.67 -5.67 -3.26
CA ASN A 767 6.11 -5.81 -3.49
C ASN A 767 6.44 -6.21 -4.94
N ILE A 768 5.64 -7.12 -5.52
CA ILE A 768 5.75 -7.50 -6.94
C ILE A 768 5.51 -6.29 -7.85
N ALA A 769 4.51 -5.47 -7.53
CA ALA A 769 4.19 -4.26 -8.29
C ALA A 769 5.29 -3.19 -8.18
N ALA A 770 5.86 -3.01 -6.99
CA ALA A 770 7.01 -2.13 -6.75
C ALA A 770 8.23 -2.56 -7.59
N ALA A 771 8.48 -3.85 -7.71
CA ALA A 771 9.59 -4.41 -8.49
C ALA A 771 9.34 -4.40 -10.02
N ASN A 772 8.11 -4.16 -10.47
CA ASN A 772 7.71 -4.18 -11.89
C ASN A 772 6.80 -2.98 -12.22
N PRO A 773 7.25 -1.73 -12.00
CA PRO A 773 6.40 -0.54 -12.05
C PRO A 773 5.79 -0.26 -13.44
N ASP A 774 6.36 -0.82 -14.50
CA ASP A 774 5.96 -0.66 -15.90
C ASP A 774 4.92 -1.70 -16.37
N PHE A 775 4.68 -2.77 -15.60
CA PHE A 775 3.83 -3.88 -16.04
C PHE A 775 2.46 -3.88 -15.34
N PRO A 776 1.33 -3.95 -16.07
CA PRO A 776 -0.01 -3.95 -15.47
C PRO A 776 -0.31 -5.21 -14.64
N ILE A 777 -0.77 -5.00 -13.40
CA ILE A 777 -1.14 -6.06 -12.47
C ILE A 777 -2.60 -5.88 -12.05
N ILE A 778 -3.43 -6.90 -12.27
CA ILE A 778 -4.80 -6.93 -11.73
C ILE A 778 -4.75 -7.67 -10.39
N MET A 779 -5.09 -6.98 -9.30
CA MET A 779 -5.21 -7.57 -7.98
C MET A 779 -6.67 -7.94 -7.74
N GLN A 780 -6.96 -9.24 -7.85
CA GLN A 780 -8.30 -9.78 -7.65
C GLN A 780 -8.47 -10.16 -6.18
N TRP A 781 -8.98 -9.21 -5.38
CA TRP A 781 -9.20 -9.43 -3.95
C TRP A 781 -10.49 -10.21 -3.71
N THR A 782 -10.38 -11.33 -2.99
CA THR A 782 -11.53 -12.12 -2.54
C THR A 782 -11.40 -12.47 -1.07
N GLY A 783 -12.42 -12.13 -0.29
CA GLY A 783 -12.50 -12.53 1.13
C GLY A 783 -12.98 -13.98 1.30
N GLY A 784 -13.13 -14.39 2.56
CA GLY A 784 -13.56 -15.75 2.93
C GLY A 784 -14.98 -16.11 2.52
N ARG A 785 -15.83 -15.11 2.24
CA ARG A 785 -17.20 -15.30 1.72
C ARG A 785 -17.28 -15.73 0.25
N ALA A 786 -16.16 -16.02 -0.41
CA ALA A 786 -16.10 -16.48 -1.80
C ALA A 786 -16.68 -17.90 -1.98
N GLY A 787 -17.18 -18.20 -3.17
CA GLY A 787 -17.57 -19.58 -3.53
C GLY A 787 -16.37 -20.42 -3.94
N GLY A 788 -16.42 -21.74 -3.68
CA GLY A 788 -15.27 -22.61 -3.93
C GLY A 788 -14.23 -22.50 -2.83
N HIS A 789 -12.94 -22.67 -3.17
CA HIS A 789 -11.86 -22.46 -2.20
C HIS A 789 -11.88 -21.01 -1.72
N HIS A 790 -11.77 -20.81 -0.40
CA HIS A 790 -11.81 -19.49 0.20
C HIS A 790 -10.81 -19.36 1.35
N SER A 791 -10.45 -18.13 1.70
CA SER A 791 -9.66 -17.86 2.91
C SER A 791 -10.56 -17.84 4.15
N CYS A 792 -9.94 -17.67 5.31
CA CYS A 792 -10.66 -17.39 6.56
C CYS A 792 -10.76 -15.88 6.84
N GLU A 793 -10.45 -15.02 5.86
CA GLU A 793 -10.42 -13.56 6.03
C GLU A 793 -11.80 -12.93 5.92
N ASP A 794 -12.02 -11.88 6.70
CA ASP A 794 -13.05 -10.89 6.40
C ASP A 794 -12.77 -10.19 5.04
N PHE A 795 -13.80 -9.69 4.36
CA PHE A 795 -13.63 -9.00 3.09
C PHE A 795 -13.03 -7.60 3.26
N HIS A 796 -13.39 -6.87 4.31
CA HIS A 796 -13.06 -5.45 4.46
C HIS A 796 -11.75 -5.22 5.18
N ALA A 797 -11.51 -5.91 6.30
CA ALA A 797 -10.37 -5.68 7.18
C ALA A 797 -9.01 -5.73 6.46
N PRO A 798 -8.74 -6.69 5.55
CA PRO A 798 -7.48 -6.72 4.82
C PRO A 798 -7.28 -5.52 3.88
N ILE A 799 -8.36 -5.06 3.23
CA ILE A 799 -8.30 -3.88 2.35
C ILE A 799 -8.10 -2.61 3.16
N LEU A 800 -8.83 -2.42 4.26
CA LEU A 800 -8.63 -1.27 5.15
C LEU A 800 -7.17 -1.15 5.63
N ALA A 801 -6.52 -2.28 5.89
CA ALA A 801 -5.13 -2.32 6.35
C ALA A 801 -4.08 -2.12 5.24
N THR A 802 -4.45 -2.19 3.96
CA THR A 802 -3.50 -2.22 2.84
C THR A 802 -3.86 -1.29 1.68
N TYR A 803 -5.01 -0.61 1.71
CA TYR A 803 -5.48 0.21 0.60
C TYR A 803 -4.48 1.32 0.23
N ALA A 804 -3.89 1.99 1.23
CA ALA A 804 -2.87 3.01 0.98
C ALA A 804 -1.65 2.46 0.23
N SER A 805 -1.11 1.30 0.65
CA SER A 805 0.05 0.69 -0.01
C SER A 805 -0.28 0.15 -1.41
N ILE A 806 -1.51 -0.32 -1.63
CA ILE A 806 -2.01 -0.67 -2.96
C ILE A 806 -2.01 0.57 -3.86
N ARG A 807 -2.60 1.69 -3.40
CA ARG A 807 -2.77 2.91 -4.20
C ARG A 807 -1.50 3.71 -4.43
N GLN A 808 -0.42 3.46 -3.68
CA GLN A 808 0.92 3.96 -3.99
C GLN A 808 1.49 3.39 -5.30
N HIS A 809 0.96 2.26 -5.80
CA HIS A 809 1.46 1.57 -6.98
C HIS A 809 0.46 1.65 -8.14
N PRO A 810 0.62 2.61 -9.08
CA PRO A 810 -0.36 2.88 -10.13
C PRO A 810 -0.51 1.74 -11.14
N ASN A 811 0.43 0.80 -11.21
CA ASN A 811 0.34 -0.40 -12.03
C ASN A 811 -0.61 -1.47 -11.47
N ILE A 812 -1.07 -1.35 -10.21
CA ILE A 812 -2.08 -2.24 -9.62
C ILE A 812 -3.50 -1.76 -9.96
N LYS A 813 -4.32 -2.65 -10.51
CA LYS A 813 -5.76 -2.45 -10.72
C LYS A 813 -6.51 -3.30 -9.71
N LEU A 814 -7.14 -2.65 -8.73
CA LEU A 814 -7.78 -3.30 -7.59
C LEU A 814 -9.21 -3.73 -7.95
N VAL A 815 -9.46 -5.04 -7.99
CA VAL A 815 -10.76 -5.62 -8.36
C VAL A 815 -11.38 -6.29 -7.15
N ALA A 816 -12.61 -5.89 -6.81
CA ALA A 816 -13.38 -6.43 -5.69
C ALA A 816 -14.07 -7.74 -6.08
N GLY A 817 -13.97 -8.74 -5.20
CA GLY A 817 -14.59 -10.04 -5.39
C GLY A 817 -15.09 -10.70 -4.12
N SER A 818 -16.03 -11.64 -4.28
CA SER A 818 -16.80 -12.38 -3.28
C SER A 818 -18.06 -11.65 -2.77
N GLY A 819 -19.23 -12.22 -3.08
CA GLY A 819 -20.53 -11.77 -2.56
C GLY A 819 -21.36 -10.87 -3.49
N PHE A 820 -20.81 -10.41 -4.61
CA PHE A 820 -21.50 -9.50 -5.54
C PHE A 820 -22.42 -10.22 -6.54
N GLY A 821 -23.53 -9.57 -6.88
CA GLY A 821 -24.45 -10.03 -7.94
C GLY A 821 -25.47 -8.97 -8.40
N ASP A 822 -25.33 -7.72 -8.00
CA ASP A 822 -26.18 -6.59 -8.43
C ASP A 822 -25.42 -5.25 -8.39
N ALA A 823 -25.99 -4.21 -8.98
CA ALA A 823 -25.41 -2.86 -8.99
C ALA A 823 -25.48 -2.17 -7.62
N GLU A 824 -26.52 -2.42 -6.82
CA GLU A 824 -26.68 -1.83 -5.48
C GLU A 824 -25.55 -2.25 -4.54
N GLY A 825 -25.17 -3.53 -4.57
CA GLY A 825 -24.04 -4.05 -3.81
C GLY A 825 -22.68 -3.61 -4.37
N CYS A 826 -22.55 -3.36 -5.68
CA CYS A 826 -21.30 -2.91 -6.29
C CYS A 826 -21.04 -1.41 -6.08
N TYR A 827 -22.06 -0.57 -6.19
CA TYR A 827 -21.92 0.89 -6.24
C TYR A 827 -21.14 1.50 -5.06
N PRO A 828 -21.39 1.10 -3.79
CA PRO A 828 -20.64 1.63 -2.65
C PRO A 828 -19.13 1.34 -2.71
N TYR A 829 -18.72 0.23 -3.32
CA TYR A 829 -17.32 -0.11 -3.51
C TYR A 829 -16.72 0.59 -4.72
N LEU A 830 -17.52 0.86 -5.75
CA LEU A 830 -17.10 1.65 -6.91
C LEU A 830 -16.82 3.11 -6.52
N THR A 831 -17.69 3.72 -5.70
CA THR A 831 -17.54 5.10 -5.22
C THR A 831 -16.63 5.25 -4.01
N GLY A 832 -16.35 4.14 -3.31
CA GLY A 832 -15.59 4.13 -2.06
C GLY A 832 -16.40 4.48 -0.82
N GLU A 833 -17.71 4.73 -0.93
CA GLU A 833 -18.59 5.08 0.21
C GLU A 833 -18.68 4.00 1.28
N TRP A 834 -18.35 2.74 0.95
CA TRP A 834 -18.32 1.65 1.93
C TRP A 834 -17.38 1.95 3.11
N SER A 835 -16.19 2.49 2.86
CA SER A 835 -15.18 2.76 3.91
C SER A 835 -15.57 3.96 4.76
N GLU A 836 -16.16 4.98 4.14
CA GLU A 836 -16.69 6.17 4.80
C GLU A 836 -17.88 5.82 5.71
N LYS A 837 -18.93 5.23 5.16
CA LYS A 837 -20.19 5.01 5.88
C LYS A 837 -20.10 3.90 6.93
N GLN A 838 -19.29 2.87 6.70
CA GLN A 838 -19.21 1.72 7.61
C GLN A 838 -18.07 1.85 8.64
N PHE A 839 -16.98 2.54 8.29
CA PHE A 839 -15.76 2.57 9.10
C PHE A 839 -15.26 3.98 9.46
N GLY A 840 -15.90 5.05 8.96
CA GLY A 840 -15.51 6.43 9.26
C GLY A 840 -14.15 6.82 8.66
N LEU A 841 -13.76 6.20 7.55
CA LEU A 841 -12.47 6.41 6.88
C LEU A 841 -12.64 7.15 5.55
N ALA A 842 -11.53 7.60 4.93
CA ALA A 842 -11.56 8.15 3.59
C ALA A 842 -12.19 7.15 2.59
N ARG A 843 -12.85 7.66 1.55
CA ARG A 843 -13.48 6.82 0.52
C ARG A 843 -12.40 5.98 -0.20
N MET A 844 -12.65 4.67 -0.31
CA MET A 844 -11.74 3.70 -0.92
C MET A 844 -12.35 3.05 -2.18
N PRO A 845 -12.41 3.75 -3.33
CA PRO A 845 -12.92 3.19 -4.59
C PRO A 845 -12.19 1.92 -5.05
N PHE A 846 -12.92 0.96 -5.62
CA PHE A 846 -12.36 -0.16 -6.38
C PHE A 846 -12.39 0.13 -7.88
N ASP A 847 -11.45 -0.45 -8.63
CA ASP A 847 -11.33 -0.22 -10.08
C ASP A 847 -12.30 -1.10 -10.89
N GLY A 848 -12.79 -2.21 -10.32
CA GLY A 848 -13.76 -3.09 -10.97
C GLY A 848 -14.24 -4.24 -10.08
N PHE A 849 -15.07 -5.11 -10.65
CA PHE A 849 -15.74 -6.21 -9.95
C PHE A 849 -15.56 -7.54 -10.66
N LEU A 850 -15.33 -8.59 -9.88
CA LEU A 850 -15.35 -9.97 -10.36
C LEU A 850 -16.59 -10.72 -9.89
N PHE A 851 -17.18 -11.48 -10.81
CA PHE A 851 -18.34 -12.33 -10.58
C PHE A 851 -17.96 -13.79 -10.84
N ALA A 852 -18.36 -14.66 -9.92
CA ALA A 852 -18.11 -16.10 -10.03
C ALA A 852 -19.39 -16.87 -9.73
N SER A 853 -19.72 -17.01 -8.45
CA SER A 853 -20.90 -17.73 -7.96
C SER A 853 -22.22 -17.33 -8.61
N TRP A 854 -22.45 -16.03 -8.79
CA TRP A 854 -23.69 -15.51 -9.35
C TRP A 854 -23.91 -15.94 -10.81
N VAL A 855 -22.86 -15.95 -11.62
CA VAL A 855 -22.98 -16.29 -13.05
C VAL A 855 -23.03 -17.80 -13.32
N MET A 856 -22.93 -18.65 -12.29
CA MET A 856 -23.07 -20.10 -12.43
C MET A 856 -24.48 -20.56 -12.83
N VAL A 857 -25.49 -19.71 -12.61
CA VAL A 857 -26.88 -19.94 -13.04
C VAL A 857 -27.22 -19.27 -14.37
N ALA A 858 -26.27 -18.60 -15.02
CA ALA A 858 -26.49 -18.01 -16.33
C ALA A 858 -26.97 -19.07 -17.33
N LYS A 859 -27.81 -18.67 -18.28
CA LYS A 859 -28.38 -19.57 -19.29
C LYS A 859 -27.31 -20.39 -20.02
N GLU A 860 -26.21 -19.77 -20.40
CA GLU A 860 -25.11 -20.37 -21.14
C GLU A 860 -24.12 -21.16 -20.27
N ALA A 861 -24.22 -21.09 -18.94
CA ALA A 861 -23.41 -21.91 -18.06
C ALA A 861 -23.80 -23.39 -18.20
N HIS A 862 -22.80 -24.28 -18.23
CA HIS A 862 -23.01 -25.71 -18.40
C HIS A 862 -23.39 -26.46 -17.12
N THR A 863 -23.58 -25.75 -16.02
CA THR A 863 -24.23 -26.29 -14.82
C THR A 863 -25.54 -26.95 -15.23
N SER A 864 -25.80 -28.19 -14.80
CA SER A 864 -27.03 -28.91 -15.17
C SER A 864 -28.26 -28.15 -14.68
N GLU A 865 -29.38 -28.19 -15.40
CA GLU A 865 -30.57 -27.37 -15.07
C GLU A 865 -31.08 -27.64 -13.64
N SER A 866 -31.17 -28.91 -13.24
CA SER A 866 -31.56 -29.30 -11.88
C SER A 866 -30.57 -28.81 -10.81
N VAL A 867 -29.29 -28.67 -11.16
CA VAL A 867 -28.23 -28.13 -10.29
C VAL A 867 -28.32 -26.60 -10.21
N LYS A 868 -28.61 -25.91 -11.32
CA LYS A 868 -28.89 -24.46 -11.31
C LYS A 868 -30.08 -24.15 -10.39
N GLN A 869 -31.11 -24.98 -10.42
CA GLN A 869 -32.27 -24.82 -9.54
C GLN A 869 -31.88 -24.92 -8.06
N LEU A 870 -31.01 -25.87 -7.67
CA LEU A 870 -30.51 -25.93 -6.29
C LEU A 870 -29.71 -24.70 -5.86
N ILE A 871 -29.04 -24.03 -6.80
CA ILE A 871 -28.35 -22.76 -6.53
C ILE A 871 -29.36 -21.63 -6.32
N VAL A 872 -30.40 -21.56 -7.16
CA VAL A 872 -31.48 -20.56 -7.05
C VAL A 872 -32.29 -20.75 -5.76
N ASP A 873 -32.51 -22.01 -5.35
CA ASP A 873 -33.23 -22.35 -4.13
C ASP A 873 -32.42 -22.03 -2.86
N ALA A 874 -31.11 -21.80 -2.96
CA ALA A 874 -30.27 -21.42 -1.84
C ALA A 874 -30.55 -19.96 -1.44
N PRO A 875 -31.08 -19.67 -0.24
CA PRO A 875 -31.46 -18.31 0.14
C PRO A 875 -30.30 -17.31 0.16
N GLY A 876 -29.07 -17.80 0.37
CA GLY A 876 -27.91 -16.99 0.70
C GLY A 876 -28.00 -16.33 2.07
N VAL A 877 -27.02 -15.47 2.38
CA VAL A 877 -26.97 -14.68 3.62
C VAL A 877 -26.38 -13.29 3.40
N GLU A 878 -26.58 -12.42 4.39
CA GLU A 878 -25.81 -11.19 4.50
C GLU A 878 -24.38 -11.44 4.99
N ASP A 879 -23.52 -10.45 4.82
CA ASP A 879 -22.09 -10.56 5.10
C ASP A 879 -21.80 -11.01 6.53
N GLY A 880 -22.44 -10.41 7.55
CA GLY A 880 -22.18 -10.74 8.96
C GLY A 880 -22.52 -12.18 9.40
N GLN A 881 -23.03 -13.03 8.50
CA GLN A 881 -23.43 -14.42 8.80
C GLN A 881 -22.61 -15.47 8.05
N TRP A 882 -21.74 -15.09 7.11
CA TRP A 882 -21.09 -16.06 6.22
C TRP A 882 -20.21 -17.07 6.97
N GLU A 883 -19.59 -16.68 8.10
CA GLU A 883 -18.72 -17.56 8.90
C GLU A 883 -19.48 -18.72 9.59
N LEU A 884 -20.82 -18.67 9.68
CA LEU A 884 -21.59 -19.77 10.27
C LEU A 884 -21.55 -21.05 9.41
N THR A 885 -21.15 -20.93 8.13
CA THR A 885 -20.95 -22.04 7.18
C THR A 885 -19.90 -23.05 7.63
N TYR A 886 -18.90 -22.66 8.44
CA TYR A 886 -17.92 -23.57 9.04
C TYR A 886 -18.56 -24.57 10.00
N ASP A 887 -19.64 -24.16 10.66
CA ASP A 887 -20.27 -24.92 11.73
C ASP A 887 -21.49 -25.70 11.23
N LYS A 888 -22.36 -25.05 10.43
CA LYS A 888 -23.66 -25.57 9.98
C LYS A 888 -24.10 -25.03 8.61
N PRO A 889 -25.07 -25.67 7.93
CA PRO A 889 -25.66 -25.13 6.71
C PRO A 889 -26.26 -23.75 6.98
N THR A 890 -25.83 -22.76 6.20
CA THR A 890 -26.18 -21.34 6.38
C THR A 890 -26.47 -20.74 5.01
N GLY A 891 -27.67 -20.19 4.80
CA GLY A 891 -28.09 -19.70 3.48
C GLY A 891 -28.11 -20.78 2.38
N GLY A 892 -28.21 -22.05 2.74
CA GLY A 892 -28.10 -23.18 1.82
C GLY A 892 -26.66 -23.59 1.49
N ILE A 893 -25.64 -22.96 2.08
CA ILE A 893 -24.21 -23.23 1.84
C ILE A 893 -23.56 -23.84 3.10
N LEU A 894 -22.53 -24.66 2.90
CA LEU A 894 -21.74 -25.30 3.95
C LEU A 894 -20.25 -25.32 3.57
N THR A 895 -19.37 -25.18 4.55
CA THR A 895 -17.92 -25.30 4.36
C THR A 895 -17.48 -26.74 4.61
N VAL A 896 -16.69 -27.29 3.67
CA VAL A 896 -16.05 -28.61 3.78
C VAL A 896 -14.57 -28.51 3.44
N ASN A 897 -13.76 -29.49 3.88
CA ASN A 897 -12.33 -29.50 3.59
C ASN A 897 -12.04 -30.27 2.30
N SER A 898 -11.22 -29.67 1.44
CA SER A 898 -10.65 -30.31 0.25
C SER A 898 -9.79 -31.54 0.60
N GLU A 899 -9.27 -32.23 -0.41
CA GLU A 899 -8.26 -33.29 -0.20
C GLU A 899 -6.94 -32.75 0.35
N LEU A 900 -6.65 -31.47 0.16
CA LEU A 900 -5.45 -30.77 0.64
C LEU A 900 -5.66 -30.08 2.00
N GLY A 901 -6.86 -30.17 2.58
CA GLY A 901 -7.21 -29.53 3.85
C GLY A 901 -7.70 -28.08 3.74
N GLU A 902 -7.69 -27.50 2.55
CA GLU A 902 -8.23 -26.15 2.30
C GLU A 902 -9.76 -26.10 2.38
N PRO A 903 -10.36 -25.06 2.98
CA PRO A 903 -11.81 -24.94 3.09
C PRO A 903 -12.46 -24.59 1.74
N ILE A 904 -13.65 -25.15 1.50
CA ILE A 904 -14.44 -24.98 0.29
C ILE A 904 -15.91 -24.73 0.64
N HIS A 905 -16.48 -23.63 0.15
CA HIS A 905 -17.92 -23.40 0.20
C HIS A 905 -18.66 -24.19 -0.89
N LYS A 906 -19.64 -24.97 -0.47
CA LYS A 906 -20.50 -25.77 -1.35
C LYS A 906 -21.98 -25.64 -0.96
N VAL A 907 -22.89 -25.78 -1.92
CA VAL A 907 -24.31 -25.95 -1.63
C VAL A 907 -24.50 -27.17 -0.73
N ALA A 908 -25.30 -27.04 0.33
CA ALA A 908 -25.50 -28.03 1.38
C ALA A 908 -26.45 -29.18 0.94
N THR A 909 -26.10 -29.83 -0.17
CA THR A 909 -26.76 -31.04 -0.68
C THR A 909 -26.58 -32.21 0.30
N ARG A 910 -27.34 -33.29 0.13
CA ARG A 910 -27.16 -34.50 0.96
C ARG A 910 -25.73 -35.04 0.87
N GLY A 911 -25.15 -35.05 -0.32
CA GLY A 911 -23.76 -35.48 -0.54
C GLY A 911 -22.73 -34.59 0.18
N VAL A 912 -22.91 -33.27 0.14
CA VAL A 912 -22.01 -32.33 0.84
C VAL A 912 -22.18 -32.39 2.35
N LYS A 913 -23.40 -32.61 2.86
CA LYS A 913 -23.64 -32.84 4.30
C LYS A 913 -22.95 -34.12 4.79
N LEU A 914 -22.98 -35.20 3.99
CA LEU A 914 -22.21 -36.41 4.28
C LEU A 914 -20.70 -36.15 4.27
N TRP A 915 -20.21 -35.36 3.31
CA TRP A 915 -18.81 -34.96 3.27
C TRP A 915 -18.42 -34.23 4.57
N ALA A 916 -19.19 -33.21 4.97
CA ALA A 916 -18.92 -32.45 6.20
C ALA A 916 -18.96 -33.34 7.46
N GLU A 917 -19.85 -34.33 7.48
CA GLU A 917 -19.89 -35.33 8.54
C GLU A 917 -18.61 -36.17 8.59
N PHE A 918 -18.12 -36.66 7.45
CA PHE A 918 -16.88 -37.45 7.37
C PHE A 918 -15.64 -36.61 7.65
N ASP A 919 -15.61 -35.33 7.30
CA ASP A 919 -14.53 -34.43 7.74
C ASP A 919 -14.42 -34.38 9.27
N LYS A 920 -15.56 -34.36 9.98
CA LYS A 920 -15.60 -34.29 11.46
C LYS A 920 -15.33 -35.64 12.12
N LYS A 921 -15.88 -36.74 11.58
CA LYS A 921 -15.85 -38.08 12.21
C LYS A 921 -14.70 -38.98 11.76
N VAL A 922 -14.23 -38.81 10.52
CA VAL A 922 -13.28 -39.73 9.88
C VAL A 922 -11.99 -39.02 9.55
N PHE A 923 -12.03 -38.01 8.67
CA PHE A 923 -10.82 -37.39 8.12
C PHE A 923 -10.06 -36.51 9.12
N SER A 924 -10.68 -36.15 10.24
CA SER A 924 -10.03 -35.50 11.40
C SER A 924 -9.18 -36.46 12.24
N LEU A 925 -9.38 -37.78 12.12
CA LEU A 925 -8.64 -38.79 12.87
C LEU A 925 -7.26 -39.05 12.24
N PRO A 926 -6.25 -39.48 13.02
CA PRO A 926 -5.01 -40.06 12.48
C PRO A 926 -5.30 -41.23 11.54
N LYS A 927 -4.49 -41.42 10.48
CA LYS A 927 -4.74 -42.40 9.41
C LYS A 927 -5.00 -43.82 9.94
N GLU A 928 -4.29 -44.24 10.97
CA GLU A 928 -4.41 -45.57 11.57
C GLU A 928 -5.80 -45.75 12.22
N LYS A 929 -6.32 -44.70 12.87
CA LYS A 929 -7.65 -44.70 13.47
C LYS A 929 -8.77 -44.60 12.44
N GLN A 930 -8.50 -44.02 11.26
CA GLN A 930 -9.47 -43.97 10.16
C GLN A 930 -9.84 -45.37 9.68
N VAL A 931 -8.84 -46.22 9.44
CA VAL A 931 -9.06 -47.59 8.93
C VAL A 931 -9.87 -48.42 9.93
N ALA A 932 -9.52 -48.35 11.22
CA ALA A 932 -10.27 -49.03 12.28
C ALA A 932 -11.73 -48.53 12.34
N TRP A 933 -11.93 -47.21 12.33
CA TRP A 933 -13.27 -46.62 12.33
C TRP A 933 -14.10 -47.05 11.11
N LEU A 934 -13.50 -47.06 9.93
CA LEU A 934 -14.15 -47.49 8.68
C LEU A 934 -14.56 -48.97 8.73
N ALA A 935 -13.75 -49.83 9.35
CA ALA A 935 -14.08 -51.23 9.56
C ALA A 935 -15.29 -51.38 10.51
N ASP A 936 -15.28 -50.69 11.64
CA ASP A 936 -16.35 -50.73 12.65
C ASP A 936 -17.68 -50.15 12.13
N ASN A 937 -17.61 -49.18 11.22
CA ASN A 937 -18.76 -48.46 10.68
C ASN A 937 -19.04 -48.78 9.20
N LYS A 938 -18.50 -49.89 8.69
CA LYS A 938 -18.52 -50.23 7.25
C LYS A 938 -19.93 -50.18 6.65
N LYS A 939 -20.90 -50.84 7.29
CA LYS A 939 -22.30 -50.85 6.83
C LYS A 939 -22.87 -49.45 6.73
N TYR A 940 -22.67 -48.63 7.77
CA TYR A 940 -23.13 -47.24 7.80
C TYR A 940 -22.53 -46.43 6.65
N VAL A 941 -21.22 -46.53 6.43
CA VAL A 941 -20.53 -45.79 5.35
C VAL A 941 -21.08 -46.19 3.99
N ILE A 942 -21.22 -47.49 3.72
CA ILE A 942 -21.75 -48.01 2.45
C ILE A 942 -23.18 -47.53 2.21
N ASP A 943 -24.05 -47.65 3.22
CA ASP A 943 -25.46 -47.23 3.13
C ASP A 943 -25.55 -45.73 2.81
N ARG A 944 -24.74 -44.89 3.48
CA ARG A 944 -24.69 -43.43 3.24
C ARG A 944 -24.11 -43.08 1.87
N LEU A 945 -23.05 -43.75 1.41
CA LEU A 945 -22.47 -43.52 0.08
C LEU A 945 -23.50 -43.81 -1.02
N ASN A 946 -24.20 -44.95 -0.92
CA ASN A 946 -25.20 -45.35 -1.90
C ASN A 946 -26.45 -44.47 -1.87
N ALA A 947 -26.86 -43.94 -0.71
CA ALA A 947 -28.05 -43.09 -0.59
C ALA A 947 -27.79 -41.63 -0.97
N ASP A 948 -26.64 -41.06 -0.57
CA ASP A 948 -26.46 -39.60 -0.52
C ASP A 948 -25.32 -39.07 -1.38
N PHE A 949 -24.35 -39.89 -1.79
CA PHE A 949 -23.11 -39.37 -2.40
C PHE A 949 -23.05 -39.59 -3.91
N GLN A 950 -22.32 -38.72 -4.60
CA GLN A 950 -22.11 -38.80 -6.05
C GLN A 950 -21.23 -39.99 -6.49
N LYS A 951 -20.51 -40.60 -5.55
CA LYS A 951 -19.74 -41.83 -5.78
C LYS A 951 -20.32 -42.96 -4.92
N PRO A 952 -21.14 -43.85 -5.49
CA PRO A 952 -21.70 -44.96 -4.76
C PRO A 952 -20.62 -45.99 -4.38
N TRP A 953 -20.97 -46.90 -3.47
CA TRP A 953 -20.19 -48.11 -3.23
C TRP A 953 -20.22 -48.97 -4.49
N PHE A 954 -19.04 -49.35 -4.98
CA PHE A 954 -18.94 -50.14 -6.21
C PHE A 954 -19.44 -51.58 -6.01
N PRO A 955 -18.92 -52.33 -5.01
CA PRO A 955 -19.28 -53.75 -4.88
C PRO A 955 -20.75 -54.00 -4.52
N ALA A 956 -21.45 -54.66 -5.44
CA ALA A 956 -22.83 -55.06 -5.25
C ALA A 956 -23.12 -56.35 -6.02
N LYS A 957 -23.92 -57.22 -5.42
CA LYS A 957 -24.46 -58.41 -6.07
C LYS A 957 -25.42 -58.02 -7.20
N ALA A 958 -25.76 -58.98 -8.06
CA ALA A 958 -26.70 -58.76 -9.18
C ALA A 958 -28.08 -58.23 -8.73
N ASP A 959 -28.52 -58.54 -7.51
CA ASP A 959 -29.76 -58.03 -6.89
C ASP A 959 -29.63 -56.62 -6.27
N GLY A 960 -28.43 -56.04 -6.29
CA GLY A 960 -28.12 -54.75 -5.68
C GLY A 960 -27.63 -54.80 -4.23
N THR A 961 -27.57 -55.98 -3.61
CA THR A 961 -27.08 -56.14 -2.22
C THR A 961 -25.59 -55.79 -2.14
N ALA A 962 -25.22 -54.88 -1.23
CA ALA A 962 -23.83 -54.49 -1.05
C ALA A 962 -22.98 -55.67 -0.50
N CYS A 963 -21.78 -55.83 -1.05
CA CYS A 963 -20.82 -56.87 -0.66
C CYS A 963 -19.39 -56.30 -0.63
N ASP A 964 -18.38 -57.16 -0.48
CA ASP A 964 -16.99 -56.80 -0.77
C ASP A 964 -16.62 -57.10 -2.23
N LEU A 965 -15.61 -56.38 -2.74
CA LEU A 965 -15.12 -56.58 -4.11
C LEU A 965 -14.70 -58.03 -4.36
N ALA A 966 -14.07 -58.68 -3.38
CA ALA A 966 -13.66 -60.08 -3.46
C ALA A 966 -14.84 -61.07 -3.56
N ASP A 967 -16.03 -60.67 -3.10
CA ASP A 967 -17.23 -61.51 -3.14
C ASP A 967 -18.00 -61.38 -4.45
N MET A 968 -17.69 -60.40 -5.30
CA MET A 968 -18.35 -60.24 -6.59
C MET A 968 -17.91 -61.30 -7.58
N THR A 969 -18.81 -61.73 -8.47
CA THR A 969 -18.42 -62.52 -9.64
C THR A 969 -17.87 -61.63 -10.75
N TYR A 970 -17.10 -62.19 -11.68
CA TYR A 970 -16.58 -61.41 -12.82
C TYR A 970 -17.71 -60.78 -13.63
N ALA A 971 -18.85 -61.48 -13.80
CA ALA A 971 -20.03 -60.95 -14.47
C ALA A 971 -20.65 -59.76 -13.72
N GLU A 972 -20.71 -59.82 -12.39
CA GLU A 972 -21.20 -58.71 -11.55
C GLU A 972 -20.31 -57.47 -11.71
N VAL A 973 -18.98 -57.63 -11.72
CA VAL A 973 -18.04 -56.51 -11.94
C VAL A 973 -18.21 -55.91 -13.33
N ASN A 974 -18.31 -56.76 -14.37
CA ASN A 974 -18.50 -56.33 -15.76
C ASN A 974 -19.77 -55.46 -15.90
N ALA A 975 -20.90 -55.96 -15.38
CA ALA A 975 -22.17 -55.25 -15.42
C ALA A 975 -22.12 -53.93 -14.61
N ARG A 976 -21.46 -53.94 -13.45
CA ARG A 976 -21.36 -52.78 -12.56
C ARG A 976 -20.48 -51.67 -13.16
N LEU A 977 -19.38 -52.01 -13.83
CA LEU A 977 -18.54 -51.05 -14.56
C LEU A 977 -19.36 -50.31 -15.62
N VAL A 978 -20.10 -51.04 -16.46
CA VAL A 978 -20.96 -50.44 -17.47
C VAL A 978 -22.06 -49.59 -16.82
N ARG A 979 -22.72 -50.08 -15.76
CA ARG A 979 -23.79 -49.34 -15.07
C ARG A 979 -23.32 -47.98 -14.52
N LEU A 980 -22.09 -47.88 -14.04
CA LEU A 980 -21.57 -46.66 -13.39
C LEU A 980 -20.72 -45.77 -14.31
N MET A 981 -20.28 -46.27 -15.46
CA MET A 981 -19.38 -45.53 -16.38
C MET A 981 -19.99 -45.24 -17.77
N TYR A 982 -21.12 -45.87 -18.10
CA TYR A 982 -21.83 -45.68 -19.37
C TYR A 982 -23.22 -45.07 -19.16
N VAL A 983 -23.47 -43.94 -19.81
CA VAL A 983 -24.74 -43.20 -19.78
C VAL A 983 -25.66 -43.80 -20.83
N ALA A 984 -26.47 -44.78 -20.40
CA ALA A 984 -27.23 -45.63 -21.32
C ALA A 984 -28.23 -44.88 -22.23
N HIS A 985 -28.91 -43.86 -21.68
CA HIS A 985 -29.93 -43.10 -22.43
C HIS A 985 -29.32 -42.14 -23.46
N GLU A 986 -28.08 -41.68 -23.26
CA GLU A 986 -27.32 -40.86 -24.23
C GLU A 986 -26.39 -41.69 -25.11
N LYS A 987 -26.30 -43.00 -24.87
CA LYS A 987 -25.41 -43.93 -25.58
C LYS A 987 -23.95 -43.48 -25.62
N ARG A 988 -23.43 -42.99 -24.49
CA ARG A 988 -22.02 -42.56 -24.38
C ARG A 988 -21.36 -43.06 -23.10
N TRP A 989 -20.05 -43.21 -23.15
CA TRP A 989 -19.23 -43.32 -21.95
C TRP A 989 -19.03 -41.94 -21.33
N ILE A 990 -18.94 -41.88 -20.00
CA ILE A 990 -18.63 -40.64 -19.27
C ILE A 990 -17.30 -40.06 -19.78
N ASP A 991 -16.32 -40.92 -20.01
CA ASP A 991 -15.03 -40.56 -20.60
C ASP A 991 -14.44 -41.77 -21.37
N PRO A 992 -13.78 -41.56 -22.53
CA PRO A 992 -13.15 -42.66 -23.28
C PRO A 992 -12.14 -43.48 -22.49
N SER A 993 -11.48 -42.88 -21.49
CA SER A 993 -10.52 -43.56 -20.63
C SER A 993 -11.20 -44.57 -19.68
N LEU A 994 -12.45 -44.33 -19.29
CA LEU A 994 -13.26 -45.25 -18.48
C LEU A 994 -13.80 -46.44 -19.32
N ARG A 995 -14.08 -46.22 -20.60
CA ARG A 995 -14.33 -47.30 -21.56
C ARG A 995 -13.11 -48.21 -21.67
N ASN A 996 -11.92 -47.61 -21.83
CA ASN A 996 -10.68 -48.36 -21.97
C ASN A 996 -10.33 -49.13 -20.68
N LEU A 997 -10.60 -48.57 -19.49
CA LEU A 997 -10.50 -49.30 -18.22
C LEU A 997 -11.39 -50.55 -18.23
N THR A 998 -12.64 -50.39 -18.66
CA THR A 998 -13.58 -51.52 -18.75
C THR A 998 -13.07 -52.57 -19.74
N GLY A 999 -12.48 -52.15 -20.85
CA GLY A 999 -11.85 -53.05 -21.82
C GLY A 999 -10.64 -53.81 -21.25
N ASP A 1000 -9.75 -53.12 -20.54
CA ASP A 1000 -8.61 -53.74 -19.85
C ASP A 1000 -9.07 -54.76 -18.80
N TRP A 1001 -10.15 -54.45 -18.07
CA TRP A 1001 -10.77 -55.37 -17.13
C TRP A 1001 -11.35 -56.61 -17.83
N LEU A 1002 -12.10 -56.43 -18.92
CA LEU A 1002 -12.66 -57.54 -19.68
C LEU A 1002 -11.57 -58.46 -20.22
N ARG A 1003 -10.47 -57.91 -20.75
CA ARG A 1003 -9.30 -58.72 -21.17
C ARG A 1003 -8.70 -59.50 -20.00
N ARG A 1004 -8.65 -58.93 -18.80
CA ARG A 1004 -8.23 -59.65 -17.60
C ARG A 1004 -9.15 -60.83 -17.25
N VAL A 1005 -10.46 -60.67 -17.44
CA VAL A 1005 -11.44 -61.75 -17.27
C VAL A 1005 -11.18 -62.87 -18.30
N GLU A 1006 -10.88 -62.51 -19.56
CA GLU A 1006 -10.51 -63.49 -20.59
C GLU A 1006 -9.25 -64.26 -20.21
N GLU A 1007 -8.19 -63.58 -19.77
CA GLU A 1007 -6.94 -64.20 -19.30
C GLU A 1007 -7.17 -65.19 -18.17
N ARG A 1008 -8.06 -64.84 -17.23
CA ARG A 1008 -8.36 -65.67 -16.05
C ARG A 1008 -9.16 -66.92 -16.39
N LEU A 1009 -10.16 -66.77 -17.25
CA LEU A 1009 -11.16 -67.82 -17.52
C LEU A 1009 -10.86 -68.64 -18.77
N SER A 1010 -9.83 -68.26 -19.54
CA SER A 1010 -9.34 -69.06 -20.66
C SER A 1010 -8.66 -70.34 -20.18
N ASN A 1011 -9.12 -71.49 -20.68
CA ASN A 1011 -8.51 -72.78 -20.38
C ASN A 1011 -7.15 -72.92 -21.09
N VAL A 1012 -6.07 -73.06 -20.30
CA VAL A 1012 -4.67 -73.14 -20.78
C VAL A 1012 -4.34 -74.49 -21.43
N ASN A 1013 -5.19 -75.51 -21.25
CA ASN A 1013 -4.98 -76.87 -21.77
C ASN A 1013 -5.51 -77.10 -23.21
N ASP A 1014 -5.98 -76.04 -23.87
CA ASP A 1014 -6.51 -76.09 -25.23
C ASP A 1014 -5.42 -75.63 -26.21
N SER A 1015 -4.98 -76.50 -27.12
CA SER A 1015 -3.76 -76.32 -27.94
C SER A 1015 -3.88 -75.27 -29.08
N ASN A 1016 -5.02 -74.58 -29.17
CA ASN A 1016 -5.28 -73.53 -30.15
C ASN A 1016 -4.96 -72.13 -29.59
N VAL A 1017 -4.32 -71.28 -30.39
CA VAL A 1017 -4.12 -69.86 -30.06
C VAL A 1017 -5.49 -69.18 -29.93
N LYS A 1018 -5.87 -68.79 -28.70
CA LYS A 1018 -7.11 -68.06 -28.44
C LYS A 1018 -6.89 -66.57 -28.64
N VAL A 1019 -7.65 -66.00 -29.56
CA VAL A 1019 -7.69 -64.56 -29.83
C VAL A 1019 -8.70 -63.92 -28.88
N SER A 1020 -8.36 -62.75 -28.32
CA SER A 1020 -9.25 -61.99 -27.42
C SER A 1020 -10.64 -61.78 -28.04
N VAL A 1021 -11.71 -61.92 -27.28
CA VAL A 1021 -13.07 -61.62 -27.77
C VAL A 1021 -13.23 -60.12 -27.97
N LEU A 1022 -12.50 -59.31 -27.19
CA LEU A 1022 -12.42 -57.85 -27.34
C LEU A 1022 -11.22 -57.42 -28.20
N GLN A 1023 -11.42 -57.36 -29.52
CA GLN A 1023 -10.37 -56.94 -30.46
C GLN A 1023 -10.09 -55.44 -30.38
N SER A 1024 -11.15 -54.62 -30.27
CA SER A 1024 -11.04 -53.17 -30.15
C SER A 1024 -11.96 -52.62 -29.07
N TYR A 1025 -11.49 -51.61 -28.32
CA TYR A 1025 -12.34 -50.92 -27.33
C TYR A 1025 -13.52 -50.17 -27.96
N SER A 1026 -13.55 -49.97 -29.28
CA SER A 1026 -14.73 -49.45 -29.98
C SER A 1026 -15.94 -50.39 -29.91
N GLU A 1027 -15.72 -51.70 -29.72
CA GLU A 1027 -16.82 -52.67 -29.55
C GLU A 1027 -17.62 -52.41 -28.26
N LEU A 1028 -17.02 -51.71 -27.29
CA LEU A 1028 -17.69 -51.27 -26.07
C LEU A 1028 -18.54 -50.01 -26.25
N ASN A 1029 -18.70 -49.49 -27.47
CA ASN A 1029 -19.69 -48.42 -27.73
C ASN A 1029 -21.13 -48.93 -27.56
N GLU A 1030 -21.36 -50.24 -27.69
CA GLU A 1030 -22.63 -50.91 -27.37
C GLU A 1030 -22.38 -51.97 -26.28
N PRO A 1031 -22.06 -51.54 -25.05
CA PRO A 1031 -21.45 -52.41 -24.06
C PRO A 1031 -22.37 -53.52 -23.58
N GLN A 1032 -23.69 -53.30 -23.54
CA GLN A 1032 -24.64 -54.33 -23.11
C GLN A 1032 -24.69 -55.51 -24.10
N ALA A 1033 -24.72 -55.22 -25.40
CA ALA A 1033 -24.69 -56.24 -26.44
C ALA A 1033 -23.36 -57.01 -26.42
N PHE A 1034 -22.24 -56.30 -26.22
CA PHE A 1034 -20.93 -56.92 -26.08
C PHE A 1034 -20.85 -57.83 -24.84
N LEU A 1035 -21.31 -57.36 -23.67
CA LEU A 1035 -21.29 -58.14 -22.44
C LEU A 1035 -22.12 -59.43 -22.55
N ALA A 1036 -23.25 -59.41 -23.24
CA ALA A 1036 -24.05 -60.63 -23.49
C ALA A 1036 -23.24 -61.67 -24.28
N LYS A 1037 -22.64 -61.27 -25.41
CA LYS A 1037 -21.74 -62.11 -26.22
C LYS A 1037 -20.52 -62.59 -25.42
N PHE A 1038 -19.95 -61.72 -24.59
CA PHE A 1038 -18.79 -62.03 -23.76
C PHE A 1038 -19.10 -63.12 -22.71
N LEU A 1039 -20.27 -63.03 -22.06
CA LEU A 1039 -20.71 -64.02 -21.06
C LEU A 1039 -21.12 -65.36 -21.69
N GLU A 1040 -21.47 -65.40 -22.97
CA GLU A 1040 -21.64 -66.65 -23.72
C GLU A 1040 -20.29 -67.34 -23.97
N ALA A 1041 -19.24 -66.57 -24.27
CA ALA A 1041 -17.89 -67.08 -24.47
C ALA A 1041 -17.22 -67.53 -23.16
N PHE A 1042 -17.52 -66.86 -22.04
CA PHE A 1042 -16.94 -67.14 -20.73
C PHE A 1042 -18.03 -67.35 -19.66
N PRO A 1043 -18.82 -68.43 -19.72
CA PRO A 1043 -19.96 -68.65 -18.82
C PRO A 1043 -19.55 -68.75 -17.35
N ALA A 1044 -18.34 -69.24 -17.06
CA ALA A 1044 -17.79 -69.33 -15.70
C ALA A 1044 -17.70 -67.96 -14.99
N ALA A 1045 -17.70 -66.85 -15.74
CA ALA A 1045 -17.70 -65.50 -15.16
C ALA A 1045 -18.95 -65.21 -14.30
N LYS A 1046 -20.06 -65.94 -14.52
CA LYS A 1046 -21.31 -65.76 -13.78
C LYS A 1046 -21.25 -66.30 -12.36
N ASP A 1047 -20.49 -67.38 -12.15
CA ASP A 1047 -20.47 -68.12 -10.89
C ASP A 1047 -19.16 -67.92 -10.10
N GLN A 1048 -18.06 -67.57 -10.78
CA GLN A 1048 -16.75 -67.46 -10.15
C GLN A 1048 -16.52 -66.07 -9.55
N ILE A 1049 -16.24 -66.03 -8.24
CA ILE A 1049 -15.81 -64.82 -7.53
C ILE A 1049 -14.39 -64.38 -7.92
N LEU A 1050 -14.05 -63.12 -7.65
CA LEU A 1050 -12.75 -62.56 -8.00
C LEU A 1050 -11.59 -63.28 -7.28
N ALA A 1051 -10.52 -63.57 -8.02
CA ALA A 1051 -9.26 -63.98 -7.41
C ALA A 1051 -8.61 -62.78 -6.70
N SER A 1052 -7.87 -63.01 -5.63
CA SER A 1052 -7.19 -61.93 -4.87
C SER A 1052 -6.25 -61.10 -5.74
N SER A 1053 -5.59 -61.73 -6.72
CA SER A 1053 -4.73 -61.02 -7.70
C SER A 1053 -5.53 -60.10 -8.63
N ASP A 1054 -6.79 -60.44 -8.92
CA ASP A 1054 -7.64 -59.64 -9.81
C ASP A 1054 -8.36 -58.52 -9.05
N VAL A 1055 -8.63 -58.70 -7.76
CA VAL A 1055 -9.00 -57.60 -6.84
C VAL A 1055 -7.89 -56.55 -6.82
N ALA A 1056 -6.63 -56.97 -6.62
CA ALA A 1056 -5.48 -56.07 -6.62
C ALA A 1056 -5.29 -55.37 -7.97
N TYR A 1057 -5.44 -56.09 -9.08
CA TYR A 1057 -5.40 -55.53 -10.43
C TYR A 1057 -6.50 -54.48 -10.66
N PHE A 1058 -7.75 -54.78 -10.26
CA PHE A 1058 -8.87 -53.86 -10.38
C PHE A 1058 -8.62 -52.53 -9.64
N LEU A 1059 -8.15 -52.62 -8.40
CA LEU A 1059 -7.81 -51.43 -7.60
C LEU A 1059 -6.68 -50.62 -8.25
N ALA A 1060 -5.65 -51.30 -8.79
CA ALA A 1060 -4.54 -50.65 -9.46
C ALA A 1060 -4.97 -49.91 -10.74
N ILE A 1061 -5.78 -50.53 -11.61
CA ILE A 1061 -6.24 -49.87 -12.84
C ILE A 1061 -7.25 -48.74 -12.54
N SER A 1062 -7.99 -48.82 -11.44
CA SER A 1062 -8.91 -47.77 -10.99
C SER A 1062 -8.20 -46.50 -10.50
N GLN A 1063 -6.90 -46.57 -10.16
CA GLN A 1063 -6.07 -45.43 -9.76
C GLN A 1063 -5.09 -44.95 -10.85
N ARG A 1064 -5.16 -45.51 -12.06
CA ARG A 1064 -4.17 -45.27 -13.12
C ARG A 1064 -4.06 -43.77 -13.48
N PRO A 1065 -2.85 -43.17 -13.45
CA PRO A 1065 -2.64 -41.80 -13.91
C PRO A 1065 -2.98 -41.61 -15.40
N GLY A 1066 -3.49 -40.44 -15.77
CA GLY A 1066 -3.87 -40.12 -17.15
C GLY A 1066 -5.26 -40.61 -17.57
N GLN A 1067 -5.98 -41.26 -16.66
CA GLN A 1067 -7.38 -41.66 -16.80
C GLN A 1067 -8.26 -40.74 -15.95
N LYS A 1068 -9.52 -40.55 -16.36
CA LYS A 1068 -10.54 -39.96 -15.48
C LYS A 1068 -10.71 -40.83 -14.23
N PRO A 1069 -10.70 -40.26 -13.01
CA PRO A 1069 -10.98 -41.01 -11.79
C PRO A 1069 -12.33 -41.72 -11.85
N VAL A 1070 -12.38 -42.94 -11.33
CA VAL A 1070 -13.60 -43.75 -11.36
C VAL A 1070 -14.72 -43.08 -10.54
N PRO A 1071 -15.98 -43.13 -11.00
CA PRO A 1071 -17.11 -42.44 -10.36
C PRO A 1071 -17.70 -43.24 -9.19
N PHE A 1072 -16.89 -44.00 -8.45
CA PHE A 1072 -17.34 -44.88 -7.36
C PHE A 1072 -16.26 -45.14 -6.30
N ILE A 1073 -16.64 -45.73 -5.18
CA ILE A 1073 -15.73 -46.15 -4.09
C ILE A 1073 -15.55 -47.68 -4.16
N PRO A 1074 -14.35 -48.19 -4.50
CA PRO A 1074 -14.13 -49.64 -4.65
C PRO A 1074 -13.69 -50.34 -3.36
N VAL A 1075 -13.16 -49.61 -2.38
CA VAL A 1075 -12.64 -50.15 -1.12
C VAL A 1075 -12.68 -49.09 0.00
N LEU A 1076 -12.82 -49.52 1.26
CA LEU A 1076 -12.65 -48.68 2.44
C LEU A 1076 -11.31 -49.00 3.11
N ASP A 1077 -10.27 -48.25 2.74
CA ASP A 1077 -8.90 -48.41 3.24
C ASP A 1077 -8.27 -47.06 3.61
N ALA A 1078 -6.96 -47.04 3.83
CA ALA A 1078 -6.20 -45.81 4.13
C ALA A 1078 -6.26 -44.75 3.01
N SER A 1079 -6.71 -45.12 1.80
CA SER A 1079 -6.88 -44.23 0.64
C SER A 1079 -8.32 -43.71 0.50
N PHE A 1080 -9.23 -44.02 1.44
CA PHE A 1080 -10.63 -43.64 1.36
C PHE A 1080 -10.85 -42.14 1.11
N SER A 1081 -10.05 -41.26 1.74
CA SER A 1081 -10.15 -39.81 1.52
C SER A 1081 -9.91 -39.41 0.06
N ILE A 1082 -8.97 -40.07 -0.62
CA ILE A 1082 -8.67 -39.84 -2.04
C ILE A 1082 -9.84 -40.34 -2.89
N TRP A 1083 -10.31 -41.57 -2.64
CA TRP A 1083 -11.46 -42.14 -3.35
C TRP A 1083 -12.70 -41.25 -3.23
N PHE A 1084 -12.94 -40.72 -2.03
CA PHE A 1084 -14.08 -39.87 -1.73
C PHE A 1084 -13.98 -38.49 -2.42
N LYS A 1085 -12.86 -37.78 -2.25
CA LYS A 1085 -12.75 -36.33 -2.59
C LYS A 1085 -12.28 -36.03 -4.01
N LYS A 1086 -11.50 -36.90 -4.65
CA LYS A 1086 -10.83 -36.64 -5.95
C LYS A 1086 -11.82 -36.45 -7.10
N ASP A 1087 -11.61 -35.47 -7.98
CA ASP A 1087 -12.45 -35.20 -9.17
C ASP A 1087 -13.96 -35.14 -8.85
N SER A 1088 -14.31 -34.26 -7.91
CA SER A 1088 -15.64 -34.17 -7.31
C SER A 1088 -16.55 -33.06 -7.86
N LEU A 1089 -16.13 -32.31 -8.89
CA LEU A 1089 -16.84 -31.11 -9.35
C LEU A 1089 -17.57 -31.27 -10.69
N TRP A 1090 -17.12 -32.17 -11.57
CA TRP A 1090 -17.66 -32.29 -12.92
C TRP A 1090 -19.11 -32.81 -12.94
N GLN A 1091 -19.51 -33.55 -11.91
CA GLN A 1091 -20.85 -34.10 -11.73
C GLN A 1091 -21.94 -33.03 -11.72
N ALA A 1092 -21.62 -31.80 -11.27
CA ALA A 1092 -22.56 -30.68 -11.29
C ALA A 1092 -22.93 -30.22 -12.73
N GLU A 1093 -22.05 -30.45 -13.71
CA GLU A 1093 -22.27 -30.10 -15.12
C GLU A 1093 -22.66 -31.28 -16.01
N ASP A 1094 -22.75 -32.49 -15.44
CA ASP A 1094 -23.12 -33.70 -16.15
C ASP A 1094 -23.94 -34.60 -15.22
N ILE A 1095 -25.13 -34.12 -14.83
CA ILE A 1095 -26.02 -34.85 -13.93
C ILE A 1095 -26.50 -36.17 -14.54
N GLU A 1096 -26.54 -36.25 -15.87
CA GLU A 1096 -26.93 -37.44 -16.63
C GLU A 1096 -25.99 -38.64 -16.38
N ALA A 1097 -24.74 -38.36 -16.03
CA ALA A 1097 -23.74 -39.36 -15.67
C ALA A 1097 -23.73 -39.73 -14.18
N VAL A 1098 -24.46 -39.02 -13.33
CA VAL A 1098 -24.50 -39.28 -11.88
C VAL A 1098 -25.44 -40.45 -11.60
N PHE A 1099 -25.06 -41.29 -10.64
CA PHE A 1099 -25.89 -42.40 -10.19
C PHE A 1099 -27.29 -41.90 -9.79
N ASP A 1100 -28.32 -42.42 -10.45
CA ASP A 1100 -29.74 -42.04 -10.35
C ASP A 1100 -30.07 -40.58 -10.74
N GLN A 1101 -29.17 -39.87 -11.43
CA GLN A 1101 -29.38 -38.49 -11.95
C GLN A 1101 -29.82 -37.49 -10.87
N ASP A 1102 -29.46 -37.76 -9.61
CA ASP A 1102 -29.97 -37.05 -8.45
C ASP A 1102 -29.07 -35.86 -8.06
N PRO A 1103 -29.55 -34.60 -8.21
CA PRO A 1103 -28.74 -33.41 -7.96
C PRO A 1103 -28.41 -33.21 -6.48
N GLN A 1104 -29.09 -33.89 -5.55
CA GLN A 1104 -28.75 -33.82 -4.12
C GLN A 1104 -27.49 -34.62 -3.75
N ARG A 1105 -26.91 -35.36 -4.69
CA ARG A 1105 -25.66 -36.12 -4.47
C ARG A 1105 -24.40 -35.34 -4.78
N VAL A 1106 -24.51 -34.31 -5.63
CA VAL A 1106 -23.35 -33.67 -6.25
C VAL A 1106 -22.78 -32.54 -5.42
N CYS A 1107 -21.50 -32.23 -5.65
CA CYS A 1107 -20.84 -31.07 -5.07
C CYS A 1107 -21.00 -29.85 -5.98
N ILE A 1108 -21.57 -28.77 -5.45
CA ILE A 1108 -21.80 -27.52 -6.19
C ILE A 1108 -21.04 -26.42 -5.46
N LEU A 1109 -20.03 -25.83 -6.07
CA LEU A 1109 -19.31 -24.71 -5.46
C LEU A 1109 -20.21 -23.48 -5.45
N GLN A 1110 -20.44 -22.85 -4.30
CA GLN A 1110 -21.23 -21.62 -4.27
C GLN A 1110 -20.93 -20.77 -3.04
N GLY A 1111 -20.84 -19.44 -3.23
CA GLY A 1111 -20.55 -18.49 -2.17
C GLY A 1111 -21.80 -18.14 -1.36
N PRO A 1112 -21.71 -18.09 -0.01
CA PRO A 1112 -22.86 -17.86 0.88
C PRO A 1112 -23.56 -16.52 0.65
N VAL A 1113 -22.80 -15.45 0.41
CA VAL A 1113 -23.37 -14.11 0.17
C VAL A 1113 -23.87 -13.97 -1.27
N ALA A 1114 -23.13 -14.50 -2.24
CA ALA A 1114 -23.49 -14.37 -3.66
C ALA A 1114 -24.76 -15.17 -4.04
N ALA A 1115 -25.08 -16.25 -3.31
CA ALA A 1115 -26.22 -17.11 -3.58
C ALA A 1115 -27.56 -16.33 -3.60
N LYS A 1116 -27.72 -15.32 -2.74
CA LYS A 1116 -28.96 -14.54 -2.66
C LYS A 1116 -29.30 -13.80 -3.96
N HIS A 1117 -28.32 -13.53 -4.83
CA HIS A 1117 -28.53 -12.86 -6.11
C HIS A 1117 -28.91 -13.82 -7.26
N CYS A 1118 -28.82 -15.13 -7.03
CA CYS A 1118 -29.19 -16.14 -8.03
C CYS A 1118 -30.72 -16.32 -8.05
N LYS A 1119 -31.41 -15.63 -8.96
CA LYS A 1119 -32.89 -15.61 -9.00
C LYS A 1119 -33.52 -16.42 -10.14
N SER A 1120 -32.74 -16.76 -11.17
CA SER A 1120 -33.24 -17.42 -12.38
C SER A 1120 -32.13 -18.28 -12.99
N THR A 1121 -32.52 -19.38 -13.62
CA THR A 1121 -31.64 -20.26 -14.39
C THR A 1121 -31.57 -19.90 -15.88
N GLN A 1122 -32.44 -18.97 -16.32
CA GLN A 1122 -32.70 -18.68 -17.73
C GLN A 1122 -32.20 -17.31 -18.19
N THR A 1123 -31.59 -16.52 -17.30
CA THR A 1123 -31.06 -15.20 -17.66
C THR A 1123 -29.75 -15.34 -18.43
N PRO A 1124 -29.64 -14.78 -19.65
CA PRO A 1124 -28.38 -14.74 -20.40
C PRO A 1124 -27.30 -13.96 -19.65
N VAL A 1125 -26.04 -14.40 -19.74
CA VAL A 1125 -24.92 -13.72 -19.06
C VAL A 1125 -24.71 -12.27 -19.54
N ALA A 1126 -25.08 -11.98 -20.79
CA ALA A 1126 -25.04 -10.63 -21.36
C ALA A 1126 -26.01 -9.67 -20.65
N ASP A 1127 -27.22 -10.15 -20.32
CA ASP A 1127 -28.23 -9.33 -19.63
C ASP A 1127 -27.84 -9.17 -18.16
N MET A 1128 -27.35 -10.24 -17.52
CA MET A 1128 -26.84 -10.20 -16.14
C MET A 1128 -25.82 -9.07 -15.96
N LEU A 1129 -24.71 -9.12 -16.70
CA LEU A 1129 -23.64 -8.12 -16.58
C LEU A 1129 -24.06 -6.75 -17.14
N GLY A 1130 -24.82 -6.73 -18.22
CA GLY A 1130 -25.30 -5.50 -18.87
C GLY A 1130 -26.24 -4.68 -18.01
N ASP A 1131 -27.09 -5.32 -17.21
CA ASP A 1131 -28.01 -4.61 -16.33
C ASP A 1131 -27.26 -3.97 -15.14
N ILE A 1132 -26.22 -4.64 -14.62
CA ILE A 1132 -25.33 -4.03 -13.63
C ILE A 1132 -24.61 -2.83 -14.23
N GLU A 1133 -24.00 -2.99 -15.40
CA GLU A 1133 -23.25 -1.92 -16.08
C GLU A 1133 -24.12 -0.68 -16.31
N LYS A 1134 -25.32 -0.85 -16.91
CA LYS A 1134 -26.25 0.26 -17.17
C LYS A 1134 -26.63 0.99 -15.90
N GLU A 1135 -26.95 0.27 -14.83
CA GLU A 1135 -27.35 0.89 -13.57
C GLU A 1135 -26.19 1.61 -12.88
N LEU A 1136 -24.96 1.07 -12.95
CA LEU A 1136 -23.78 1.76 -12.46
C LEU A 1136 -23.51 3.05 -13.26
N ILE A 1137 -23.58 3.00 -14.60
CA ILE A 1137 -23.45 4.20 -15.46
C ILE A 1137 -24.49 5.24 -15.10
N LYS A 1138 -25.76 4.83 -14.98
CA LYS A 1138 -26.87 5.72 -14.63
C LYS A 1138 -26.64 6.41 -13.28
N ARG A 1139 -26.18 5.68 -12.27
CA ARG A 1139 -25.88 6.25 -10.94
C ARG A 1139 -24.69 7.21 -11.00
N THR A 1140 -23.60 6.83 -11.67
CA THR A 1140 -22.44 7.71 -11.85
C THR A 1140 -22.81 8.98 -12.64
N LEU A 1141 -23.67 8.88 -13.65
CA LEU A 1141 -24.18 10.03 -14.40
C LEU A 1141 -24.99 10.97 -13.51
N ALA A 1142 -25.86 10.41 -12.66
CA ALA A 1142 -26.65 11.20 -11.72
C ALA A 1142 -25.75 11.91 -10.68
N ASP A 1143 -24.85 11.18 -10.05
CA ASP A 1143 -24.07 11.67 -8.90
C ASP A 1143 -22.93 12.63 -9.32
N TYR A 1144 -22.34 12.45 -10.50
CA TYR A 1144 -21.14 13.19 -10.91
C TYR A 1144 -21.30 14.05 -12.18
N TYR A 1145 -22.39 13.91 -12.93
CA TYR A 1145 -22.65 14.63 -14.19
C TYR A 1145 -24.03 15.30 -14.24
N GLY A 1146 -24.75 15.35 -13.12
CA GLY A 1146 -26.07 15.99 -13.02
C GLY A 1146 -27.18 15.30 -13.83
N GLY A 1147 -26.97 14.05 -14.23
CA GLY A 1147 -27.90 13.32 -15.11
C GLY A 1147 -27.81 13.70 -16.59
N ASP A 1148 -26.85 14.55 -16.98
CA ASP A 1148 -26.71 15.05 -18.36
C ASP A 1148 -25.50 14.42 -19.08
N GLU A 1149 -25.81 13.61 -20.08
CA GLU A 1149 -24.84 12.90 -20.93
C GLU A 1149 -23.94 13.81 -21.77
N SER A 1150 -24.31 15.08 -21.99
CA SER A 1150 -23.49 16.05 -22.73
C SER A 1150 -22.25 16.50 -21.95
N ASN A 1151 -22.26 16.34 -20.62
CA ASN A 1151 -21.12 16.62 -19.74
C ASN A 1151 -20.09 15.49 -19.73
N VAL A 1152 -20.36 14.35 -20.39
CA VAL A 1152 -19.45 13.21 -20.44
C VAL A 1152 -18.35 13.47 -21.48
N PRO A 1153 -17.06 13.46 -21.09
CA PRO A 1153 -15.95 13.69 -22.01
C PRO A 1153 -15.86 12.59 -23.08
N SER A 1154 -15.33 12.93 -24.26
CA SER A 1154 -15.19 12.00 -25.38
C SER A 1154 -13.73 11.65 -25.67
N VAL A 1155 -13.48 10.41 -26.12
CA VAL A 1155 -12.19 9.90 -26.62
C VAL A 1155 -12.44 8.98 -27.81
N ASP A 1156 -11.46 8.72 -28.67
CA ASP A 1156 -11.68 7.84 -29.82
C ASP A 1156 -11.89 6.38 -29.39
N TYR A 1157 -11.09 5.91 -28.43
CA TYR A 1157 -11.14 4.54 -27.90
C TYR A 1157 -10.72 4.48 -26.43
N LEU A 1158 -11.11 3.40 -25.74
CA LEU A 1158 -10.81 3.17 -24.34
C LEU A 1158 -9.45 2.43 -24.19
N ALA A 1159 -8.48 3.08 -23.56
CA ALA A 1159 -7.15 2.54 -23.28
C ALA A 1159 -6.52 3.22 -22.06
N PRO A 1160 -5.42 2.68 -21.49
CA PRO A 1160 -4.64 3.39 -20.48
C PRO A 1160 -4.20 4.74 -21.02
N GLN A 1161 -4.28 5.79 -20.20
CA GLN A 1161 -3.80 7.10 -20.63
C GLN A 1161 -2.29 7.04 -20.82
N PRO A 1162 -1.75 7.47 -21.97
CA PRO A 1162 -0.32 7.56 -22.18
C PRO A 1162 0.31 8.53 -21.19
N ALA A 1163 1.56 8.27 -20.80
CA ALA A 1163 2.32 9.26 -20.06
C ALA A 1163 2.49 10.52 -20.92
N PRO A 1164 2.28 11.72 -20.38
CA PRO A 1164 2.56 12.95 -21.12
C PRO A 1164 4.07 13.03 -21.39
N VAL A 1165 4.44 13.27 -22.65
CA VAL A 1165 5.82 13.51 -23.07
C VAL A 1165 5.91 14.93 -23.63
N ASP A 1166 6.82 15.73 -23.08
CA ASP A 1166 7.17 17.04 -23.65
C ASP A 1166 8.07 16.80 -24.86
N ALA A 1167 7.46 16.68 -26.04
CA ALA A 1167 8.18 16.37 -27.28
C ALA A 1167 9.30 17.39 -27.60
N PRO A 1168 9.14 18.71 -27.42
CA PRO A 1168 10.24 19.68 -27.51
C PRO A 1168 11.40 19.41 -26.54
N ALA A 1169 11.12 19.18 -25.26
CA ALA A 1169 12.17 18.92 -24.27
C ALA A 1169 12.90 17.60 -24.58
N PHE A 1170 12.15 16.56 -24.91
CA PHE A 1170 12.68 15.27 -25.36
C PHE A 1170 13.57 15.41 -26.61
N ALA A 1171 13.12 16.19 -27.60
CA ALA A 1171 13.90 16.44 -28.81
C ALA A 1171 15.21 17.17 -28.48
N ALA A 1172 15.19 18.15 -27.56
CA ALA A 1172 16.38 18.86 -27.12
C ALA A 1172 17.37 17.94 -26.38
N GLU A 1173 16.87 17.07 -25.50
CA GLU A 1173 17.67 16.08 -24.75
C GLU A 1173 18.47 15.15 -25.69
N HIS A 1174 17.83 14.70 -26.77
CA HIS A 1174 18.46 13.81 -27.75
C HIS A 1174 19.12 14.52 -28.94
N ALA A 1175 19.20 15.86 -28.91
CA ALA A 1175 19.72 16.68 -30.01
C ALA A 1175 19.03 16.39 -31.36
N ILE A 1176 17.72 16.15 -31.33
CA ILE A 1176 16.86 16.02 -32.50
C ILE A 1176 16.43 17.43 -32.91
N ALA A 1177 16.77 17.85 -34.13
CA ALA A 1177 16.36 19.16 -34.61
C ALA A 1177 14.84 19.17 -34.83
N HIS A 1178 14.14 20.09 -34.17
CA HIS A 1178 12.69 20.24 -34.22
C HIS A 1178 12.32 21.62 -34.79
N SER A 1179 11.43 21.63 -35.78
CA SER A 1179 10.82 22.85 -36.29
C SER A 1179 9.32 22.67 -36.49
N VAL A 1180 8.56 23.77 -36.40
CA VAL A 1180 7.12 23.77 -36.61
C VAL A 1180 6.79 24.73 -37.76
N GLU A 1181 6.09 24.21 -38.76
CA GLU A 1181 5.58 24.97 -39.91
C GLU A 1181 4.05 25.15 -39.74
N GLU A 1182 3.53 26.36 -39.92
CA GLU A 1182 2.07 26.57 -39.96
C GLU A 1182 1.51 26.19 -41.33
N LEU A 1183 0.39 25.46 -41.33
CA LEU A 1183 -0.32 25.05 -42.53
C LEU A 1183 -1.38 26.09 -42.91
N ALA A 1184 -1.72 26.18 -44.20
CA ALA A 1184 -2.64 27.19 -44.72
C ALA A 1184 -4.07 27.12 -44.15
N ASP A 1185 -4.45 25.99 -43.57
CA ASP A 1185 -5.73 25.73 -42.91
C ASP A 1185 -5.71 26.00 -41.39
N GLY A 1186 -4.60 26.53 -40.86
CA GLY A 1186 -4.37 26.74 -39.44
C GLY A 1186 -3.84 25.51 -38.70
N GLY A 1187 -3.57 24.40 -39.39
CA GLY A 1187 -2.87 23.26 -38.84
C GLY A 1187 -1.39 23.50 -38.59
N LYS A 1188 -0.71 22.52 -38.00
CA LYS A 1188 0.73 22.59 -37.71
C LYS A 1188 1.45 21.36 -38.23
N LYS A 1189 2.62 21.55 -38.81
CA LYS A 1189 3.51 20.48 -39.24
C LYS A 1189 4.78 20.51 -38.41
N HIS A 1190 4.96 19.49 -37.59
CA HIS A 1190 6.17 19.27 -36.80
C HIS A 1190 7.18 18.47 -37.64
N VAL A 1191 8.39 18.99 -37.78
CA VAL A 1191 9.48 18.36 -38.52
C VAL A 1191 10.58 18.00 -37.53
N TYR A 1192 10.94 16.72 -37.47
CA TYR A 1192 12.00 16.17 -36.64
C TYR A 1192 13.11 15.63 -37.54
N ALA A 1193 14.36 16.07 -37.34
CA ALA A 1193 15.53 15.53 -38.02
C ALA A 1193 16.50 14.89 -37.01
N ILE A 1194 16.65 13.57 -37.12
CA ILE A 1194 17.41 12.76 -36.17
C ILE A 1194 18.86 12.67 -36.63
N ASN A 1195 19.68 13.62 -36.17
CA ASN A 1195 21.12 13.62 -36.41
C ASN A 1195 21.94 13.55 -35.10
N GLY A 1196 21.28 13.64 -33.94
CA GLY A 1196 21.86 13.56 -32.61
C GLY A 1196 21.94 12.13 -32.05
N VAL A 1197 21.88 12.00 -30.72
CA VAL A 1197 21.89 10.70 -30.02
C VAL A 1197 20.57 9.98 -30.29
N LEU A 1198 20.61 8.70 -30.69
CA LEU A 1198 19.40 7.94 -30.95
C LEU A 1198 18.63 7.68 -29.65
N PRO A 1199 17.37 8.13 -29.53
CA PRO A 1199 16.55 7.83 -28.38
C PRO A 1199 16.13 6.34 -28.33
N PRO A 1200 15.73 5.83 -27.16
CA PRO A 1200 15.03 4.55 -27.07
C PRO A 1200 13.78 4.55 -27.96
N THR A 1201 13.56 3.46 -28.70
CA THR A 1201 12.44 3.38 -29.67
C THR A 1201 11.08 3.62 -29.02
N GLY A 1202 10.85 3.08 -27.81
CA GLY A 1202 9.58 3.25 -27.11
C GLY A 1202 9.27 4.71 -26.78
N GLU A 1203 10.26 5.43 -26.25
CA GLU A 1203 10.13 6.84 -25.87
C GLU A 1203 9.96 7.75 -27.09
N TRP A 1204 10.71 7.47 -28.16
CA TRP A 1204 10.54 8.17 -29.45
C TRP A 1204 9.12 8.03 -30.00
N LEU A 1205 8.58 6.81 -30.00
CA LEU A 1205 7.22 6.56 -30.48
C LEU A 1205 6.17 7.20 -29.57
N ALA A 1206 6.39 7.23 -28.26
CA ALA A 1206 5.52 7.92 -27.31
C ALA A 1206 5.52 9.45 -27.53
N ALA A 1207 6.69 10.04 -27.77
CA ALA A 1207 6.84 11.47 -28.09
C ALA A 1207 6.13 11.83 -29.41
N LEU A 1208 6.24 10.98 -30.44
CA LEU A 1208 5.55 11.18 -31.72
C LEU A 1208 4.04 11.02 -31.62
N ALA A 1209 3.58 10.03 -30.85
CA ALA A 1209 2.16 9.74 -30.70
C ALA A 1209 1.41 10.79 -29.89
N GLY A 1210 2.06 11.35 -28.87
CA GLY A 1210 1.46 12.31 -27.96
C GLY A 1210 0.45 11.69 -26.97
N PRO A 1211 -0.16 12.53 -26.11
CA PRO A 1211 -1.01 12.06 -25.01
C PRO A 1211 -2.47 11.80 -25.42
N LYS A 1212 -2.91 12.28 -26.58
CA LYS A 1212 -4.28 12.10 -27.05
C LYS A 1212 -4.49 10.65 -27.51
N LEU A 1213 -5.61 10.05 -27.11
CA LEU A 1213 -6.01 8.72 -27.56
C LEU A 1213 -6.69 8.84 -28.93
N ASP A 1214 -5.89 8.85 -29.98
CA ASP A 1214 -6.31 8.94 -31.38
C ASP A 1214 -5.74 7.79 -32.24
N TRP A 1215 -5.99 7.81 -33.55
CA TRP A 1215 -5.51 6.76 -34.46
C TRP A 1215 -3.98 6.63 -34.46
N LEU A 1216 -3.23 7.73 -34.34
CA LEU A 1216 -1.77 7.70 -34.37
C LEU A 1216 -1.26 7.06 -33.08
N GLN A 1217 -1.84 7.44 -31.94
CA GLN A 1217 -1.49 6.82 -30.68
C GLN A 1217 -1.83 5.32 -30.66
N ALA A 1218 -3.01 4.91 -31.15
CA ALA A 1218 -3.34 3.49 -31.28
C ALA A 1218 -2.34 2.75 -32.18
N PHE A 1219 -1.89 3.39 -33.26
CA PHE A 1219 -0.98 2.80 -34.24
C PHE A 1219 0.44 2.63 -33.70
N LEU A 1220 0.93 3.57 -32.88
CA LEU A 1220 2.30 3.59 -32.37
C LEU A 1220 2.48 2.89 -31.01
N SER A 1221 1.51 2.97 -30.10
CA SER A 1221 1.65 2.38 -28.75
C SER A 1221 1.38 0.88 -28.69
N ASN A 1222 0.45 0.36 -29.49
CA ASN A 1222 0.01 -1.02 -29.40
C ASN A 1222 1.16 -2.02 -29.59
N VAL A 1223 1.24 -3.02 -28.69
CA VAL A 1223 2.27 -4.07 -28.72
C VAL A 1223 2.07 -5.03 -29.90
N SER A 1224 0.80 -5.27 -30.27
CA SER A 1224 0.41 -6.17 -31.36
C SER A 1224 -0.70 -5.56 -32.19
N ILE A 1225 -0.78 -5.94 -33.46
CA ILE A 1225 -1.86 -5.59 -34.39
C ILE A 1225 -2.58 -6.87 -34.85
N GLN A 1226 -3.84 -6.73 -35.24
CA GLN A 1226 -4.61 -7.84 -35.79
C GLN A 1226 -4.34 -7.99 -37.28
N ALA A 1227 -4.05 -9.21 -37.72
CA ALA A 1227 -3.85 -9.62 -39.11
C ALA A 1227 -4.79 -10.80 -39.41
N GLY A 1228 -5.99 -10.50 -39.91
CA GLY A 1228 -7.05 -11.50 -40.00
C GLY A 1228 -7.46 -11.99 -38.61
N GLU A 1229 -7.35 -13.29 -38.36
CA GLU A 1229 -7.64 -13.91 -37.05
C GLU A 1229 -6.42 -13.95 -36.12
N GLN A 1230 -5.23 -13.61 -36.62
CA GLN A 1230 -3.97 -13.68 -35.87
C GLN A 1230 -3.59 -12.33 -35.25
N SER A 1231 -2.95 -12.37 -34.08
CA SER A 1231 -2.36 -11.22 -33.42
C SER A 1231 -0.84 -11.21 -33.61
N ILE A 1232 -0.31 -10.33 -34.46
CA ILE A 1232 1.14 -10.25 -34.75
C ILE A 1232 1.80 -9.08 -34.01
N PRO A 1233 3.11 -9.15 -33.69
CA PRO A 1233 3.86 -8.01 -33.16
C PRO A 1233 3.72 -6.79 -34.08
N ASN A 1234 3.56 -5.60 -33.51
CA ASN A 1234 3.34 -4.39 -34.31
C ASN A 1234 4.56 -4.06 -35.19
N PRO A 1235 4.49 -4.26 -36.52
CA PRO A 1235 5.65 -4.09 -37.40
C PRO A 1235 6.04 -2.62 -37.56
N VAL A 1236 5.10 -1.70 -37.32
CA VAL A 1236 5.29 -0.25 -37.43
C VAL A 1236 6.38 0.22 -36.47
N LYS A 1237 6.46 -0.36 -35.27
CA LYS A 1237 7.48 -0.02 -34.28
C LYS A 1237 8.90 -0.23 -34.81
N ARG A 1238 9.11 -1.24 -35.68
CA ARG A 1238 10.40 -1.50 -36.33
C ARG A 1238 10.68 -0.55 -37.49
N VAL A 1239 9.65 -0.15 -38.22
CA VAL A 1239 9.75 0.80 -39.34
C VAL A 1239 10.08 2.20 -38.84
N LEU A 1240 9.47 2.61 -37.73
CA LEU A 1240 9.58 3.94 -37.13
C LEU A 1240 10.62 4.03 -36.00
N ALA A 1241 11.42 2.97 -35.82
CA ALA A 1241 12.56 3.02 -34.91
C ALA A 1241 13.51 4.15 -35.35
N PRO A 1242 14.00 4.98 -34.41
CA PRO A 1242 14.83 6.14 -34.71
C PRO A 1242 16.15 5.69 -35.36
N ARG A 1243 16.54 6.34 -36.46
CA ARG A 1243 17.81 6.09 -37.18
C ARG A 1243 18.50 7.41 -37.52
N HIS A 1244 19.83 7.38 -37.66
CA HIS A 1244 20.58 8.56 -38.06
C HIS A 1244 20.21 8.99 -39.48
N GLY A 1245 20.06 10.31 -39.68
CA GLY A 1245 19.65 10.88 -40.96
C GLY A 1245 18.16 10.70 -41.28
N GLN A 1246 17.38 10.11 -40.37
CA GLN A 1246 15.94 9.98 -40.53
C GLN A 1246 15.26 11.33 -40.31
N ARG A 1247 14.30 11.67 -41.17
CA ARG A 1247 13.42 12.84 -41.00
C ARG A 1247 11.98 12.37 -40.84
N VAL A 1248 11.29 12.89 -39.83
CA VAL A 1248 9.89 12.57 -39.53
C VAL A 1248 9.08 13.86 -39.54
N GLU A 1249 7.97 13.87 -40.27
CA GLU A 1249 7.07 15.01 -40.39
C GLU A 1249 5.67 14.61 -39.93
N LEU A 1250 5.19 15.23 -38.84
CA LEU A 1250 3.85 15.02 -38.27
C LEU A 1250 2.98 16.24 -38.58
N SER A 1251 1.95 16.05 -39.40
CA SER A 1251 0.96 17.08 -39.71
C SER A 1251 -0.26 16.93 -38.81
N LEU A 1252 -0.63 18.01 -38.14
CA LEU A 1252 -1.78 18.12 -37.24
C LEU A 1252 -2.77 19.14 -37.81
N ASP A 1253 -4.07 18.91 -37.61
CA ASP A 1253 -5.10 19.91 -37.90
C ASP A 1253 -5.08 21.06 -36.88
N LYS A 1254 -5.97 22.05 -37.09
CA LYS A 1254 -6.12 23.21 -36.20
C LYS A 1254 -6.50 22.86 -34.76
N ASP A 1255 -7.12 21.70 -34.54
CA ASP A 1255 -7.56 21.19 -33.23
C ASP A 1255 -6.50 20.26 -32.60
N GLY A 1256 -5.37 20.07 -33.30
CA GLY A 1256 -4.24 19.25 -32.89
C GLY A 1256 -4.51 17.75 -33.02
N HIS A 1257 -5.33 17.31 -33.98
CA HIS A 1257 -5.48 15.90 -34.33
C HIS A 1257 -4.51 15.51 -35.45
N PRO A 1258 -3.92 14.31 -35.41
CA PRO A 1258 -2.99 13.86 -36.43
C PRO A 1258 -3.69 13.63 -37.78
N LEU A 1259 -3.20 14.31 -38.82
CA LEU A 1259 -3.65 14.14 -40.20
C LEU A 1259 -2.77 13.14 -40.97
N LYS A 1260 -1.45 13.22 -40.78
CA LYS A 1260 -0.47 12.44 -41.53
C LYS A 1260 0.88 12.36 -40.81
N LEU A 1261 1.54 11.22 -40.92
CA LEU A 1261 2.93 11.01 -40.51
C LEU A 1261 3.77 10.60 -41.73
N ASP A 1262 4.71 11.44 -42.15
CA ASP A 1262 5.67 11.14 -43.23
C ASP A 1262 7.03 10.82 -42.64
N VAL A 1263 7.65 9.72 -43.10
CA VAL A 1263 8.99 9.31 -42.66
C VAL A 1263 9.90 9.14 -43.86
N PHE A 1264 11.01 9.86 -43.84
CA PHE A 1264 12.03 9.87 -44.88
C PHE A 1264 13.26 9.12 -44.35
N GLY A 1265 13.82 8.23 -45.18
CA GLY A 1265 14.81 7.23 -44.77
C GLY A 1265 16.06 7.82 -44.11
N GLY A 1266 16.54 7.13 -43.06
CA GLY A 1266 17.87 7.28 -42.48
C GLY A 1266 18.78 6.12 -42.91
N LEU A 1267 20.10 6.30 -42.80
CA LEU A 1267 21.12 5.30 -43.13
C LEU A 1267 21.04 4.07 -42.20
#